data_AF-A0A7L4ZPV7-F1
#
_entry.id   AF-A0A7L4ZPV7-F1
#
_cell.length_a   1.000
_cell.length_b   1.000
_cell.length_c   1.000
_cell.angle_alpha   90.00
_cell.angle_beta   90.00
_cell.angle_gamma   90.00
#
_symmetry.space_group_name_H-M   'P 1'
#
loop_
_entity.id
_entity.type
_entity.pdbx_description
1 polymer ?
#
loop_
_entity_poly.entity_id
_entity_poly.type
_entity_poly.pdbx_seq_one_letter_code
_entity_poly.pdbx_strand_id
1 'polypeptide(L)'
;MKTKVFFLFLFVSLTTYANTSTTNLESEYWFACLPENVSVYNIAPNAAEVSWTSTSTDTTVRYVQFGFPFSLGTDITNISGNTQTITGLNTNTSYDVYVQGNCNGTQSAWTLATNFTTLSGSIIYVNHAASGTDDGTTWSNAFLNLEDALAIATGNDQVWVAQGTYVPTTANANSRKATFNVLTGTKVYGGFNATETSVSERDVEANLTILSGDLNGDDNDVITDTEATRQDNAHHVVSLRRDISDVLIDGFTISGGNANGGTVTWGSVLTQFSDSKGAAIYLNPVVTGEDVTATVQNCILEKNSATNNSVFAGFGPLNAATWSRDFTGNFTNCIIKNNYSLNSSAFQYHGSTGQGYNAYGTITNSLFYNNTSVNGSSCLSLVASTTNGGNTSGMNVSVINSTFANNIGVTGSVVEMAQASNSRIRNSIIHANGSTTPFTITTSGSVISNSIVEGGQQSATDVDPLFANSAANQFFLQTGSPAIDTGMNSYISSTIIYDLNARARYVNSIIDMGAFEYGNLDCSGTPSNVIGTNVSFTSIDLSWTAGGDESVWDILYVESGQPISSGTAIYSVSNPFTISGLTPNTAYDIVIVASCISSQGGGAASYTFTTVDPTLYVDKDASGTNDGSSWTNAFTKLEDALLLASNLRPIWVADGNYIPSTADTDTRKATFSILNDTKIYGGFNGTETTVTARNPKANITLLSGDLNGDDNATILDTETTRQDNSYHVVSIRGNAQNIVVDGFTITSGNANGTANNSCSTPAIDQSYDLRGGAIYVNPYVSGSSLTAQFKNCILQNNSGISVAVYSAFTPCGVSNLTHDVDFESCIIRDNYSQDLAAMLFSGAQQYNLYAKGSIVNSLFYNNTSANNSSCLYLGASAGGNATALEFEMINSTLSNNVGVNDNVITMIQASNSTIENSIIYGNGSGTGFPIAITTSFSVVNNSIVELGMIGGANSDPLFMDALNNDYTLQASSPAINAGSNASLPVTIVEDLNGNTRTVDTTVDMGAFEYDVNLNLVISPKIYLQGAALSPNTGEETLMRDDLRVTNLIATTSPYADGATCNTTVFAVTGTNAIVDWVWVELRDATTNTTIVDSQSALVQRDGDVVGVDGISSLVFNKTIGNYYIVIKHRNHLGIMTNNTISLSGTTTVVDFTVANNQITFGSNSQTTFGMPSGVVAMWAGNVNGDDIVQYSGTTPDAPSVLSEVLNASGNFLNFPTYLLDGYNAHDINMDSNTQYTGTTPDTPFILQNVLAHPGNFLNFSTYQIQEQLPEN
;
A
#
# COMPACT_ATOMS: atom_id res chain seq x y z
N MET A 1 37.10 -45.96 -17.74
CA MET A 1 37.91 -47.09 -18.26
C MET A 1 37.21 -47.72 -19.47
N LYS A 2 37.95 -48.43 -20.35
CA LYS A 2 37.51 -49.52 -21.27
C LYS A 2 36.05 -49.57 -21.82
N THR A 3 35.86 -49.03 -23.02
CA THR A 3 35.38 -49.70 -24.27
C THR A 3 34.18 -50.68 -24.33
N LYS A 4 33.33 -50.47 -25.37
CA LYS A 4 32.60 -51.46 -26.23
C LYS A 4 31.33 -52.13 -25.61
N VAL A 5 30.31 -52.62 -26.33
CA VAL A 5 29.99 -52.88 -27.78
C VAL A 5 28.44 -53.02 -27.92
N PHE A 6 27.70 -52.81 -29.03
CA PHE A 6 27.94 -52.27 -30.40
C PHE A 6 26.71 -51.40 -30.84
N PHE A 7 26.01 -51.40 -32.00
CA PHE A 7 26.00 -52.17 -33.27
C PHE A 7 25.90 -51.25 -34.53
N LEU A 8 25.09 -51.57 -35.57
CA LEU A 8 25.30 -51.02 -36.94
C LEU A 8 24.09 -51.16 -37.93
N PHE A 9 24.13 -50.39 -39.04
CA PHE A 9 23.30 -50.36 -40.27
C PHE A 9 21.99 -49.54 -40.21
N LEU A 10 21.57 -48.78 -41.25
CA LEU A 10 21.96 -48.59 -42.68
C LEU A 10 22.27 -47.07 -42.93
N PHE A 11 22.89 -46.49 -43.98
CA PHE A 11 23.72 -46.77 -45.20
C PHE A 11 24.54 -45.44 -45.43
N VAL A 12 25.71 -45.25 -46.08
CA VAL A 12 26.36 -45.72 -47.34
C VAL A 12 25.81 -45.03 -48.62
N SER A 13 26.55 -44.23 -49.43
CA SER A 13 27.96 -43.75 -49.39
C SER A 13 28.36 -42.68 -50.45
N LEU A 14 29.31 -41.80 -50.11
CA LEU A 14 30.39 -41.14 -50.90
C LEU A 14 30.22 -40.57 -52.35
N THR A 15 30.67 -39.30 -52.47
CA THR A 15 31.49 -38.65 -53.54
C THR A 15 30.94 -38.27 -54.94
N THR A 16 31.04 -36.96 -55.21
CA THR A 16 31.42 -36.26 -56.47
C THR A 16 30.66 -36.55 -57.77
N TYR A 17 29.91 -35.54 -58.24
CA TYR A 17 30.06 -35.01 -59.61
C TYR A 17 29.70 -33.51 -59.64
N ALA A 18 30.00 -32.81 -60.73
CA ALA A 18 30.03 -31.34 -60.78
C ALA A 18 28.81 -30.68 -61.44
N ASN A 19 28.46 -29.51 -60.90
CA ASN A 19 27.99 -28.32 -61.64
C ASN A 19 26.83 -28.49 -62.65
N THR A 20 25.60 -28.40 -62.15
CA THR A 20 24.44 -27.91 -62.91
C THR A 20 23.64 -26.93 -62.07
N SER A 21 23.40 -25.73 -62.57
CA SER A 21 22.61 -24.70 -61.89
C SER A 21 21.10 -24.99 -62.00
N THR A 22 20.51 -25.53 -60.95
CA THR A 22 19.06 -25.56 -60.72
C THR A 22 18.77 -25.11 -59.30
N THR A 23 18.01 -24.02 -59.17
CA THR A 23 17.64 -23.40 -57.89
C THR A 23 16.75 -24.32 -57.07
N ASN A 24 17.24 -24.82 -55.94
CA ASN A 24 16.46 -25.48 -54.89
C ASN A 24 16.54 -24.64 -53.60
N LEU A 25 15.95 -23.44 -53.64
CA LEU A 25 15.89 -22.49 -52.52
C LEU A 25 14.95 -22.95 -51.37
N GLU A 26 14.62 -24.23 -51.30
CA GLU A 26 13.81 -24.83 -50.23
C GLU A 26 14.64 -25.78 -49.33
N SER A 27 15.81 -26.26 -49.77
CA SER A 27 16.60 -27.24 -49.00
C SER A 27 17.70 -26.65 -48.11
N GLU A 28 18.15 -25.42 -48.32
CA GLU A 28 19.11 -24.76 -47.43
C GLU A 28 18.41 -24.04 -46.26
N TYR A 29 17.23 -23.45 -46.49
CA TYR A 29 16.44 -22.78 -45.45
C TYR A 29 15.94 -23.75 -44.35
N TRP A 30 15.69 -25.01 -44.70
CA TRP A 30 15.24 -26.03 -43.74
C TRP A 30 16.27 -26.39 -42.65
N PHE A 31 17.57 -26.20 -42.94
CA PHE A 31 18.62 -26.44 -41.96
C PHE A 31 18.93 -25.21 -41.08
N ALA A 32 18.74 -23.98 -41.59
CA ALA A 32 19.06 -22.76 -40.84
C ALA A 32 18.10 -22.47 -39.65
N CYS A 33 16.83 -22.88 -39.78
CA CYS A 33 15.82 -22.70 -38.74
C CYS A 33 15.83 -23.79 -37.64
N LEU A 34 16.62 -24.87 -37.80
CA LEU A 34 16.75 -25.90 -36.78
C LEU A 34 17.49 -25.34 -35.55
N PRO A 35 16.93 -25.45 -34.32
CA PRO A 35 17.67 -25.07 -33.12
C PRO A 35 18.91 -25.95 -32.91
N GLU A 36 20.06 -25.33 -32.70
CA GLU A 36 21.32 -25.99 -32.35
C GLU A 36 21.85 -25.47 -31.00
N ASN A 37 22.90 -26.11 -30.48
CA ASN A 37 23.62 -25.66 -29.27
C ASN A 37 22.77 -25.49 -27.99
N VAL A 38 21.71 -26.29 -27.83
CA VAL A 38 20.81 -26.25 -26.67
C VAL A 38 21.58 -26.44 -25.35
N SER A 39 21.65 -25.38 -24.54
CA SER A 39 22.30 -25.34 -23.25
C SER A 39 21.30 -25.03 -22.13
N VAL A 40 21.59 -25.46 -20.91
CA VAL A 40 20.76 -25.21 -19.72
C VAL A 40 21.65 -24.62 -18.63
N TYR A 41 21.20 -23.54 -18.01
CA TYR A 41 21.93 -22.75 -17.02
C TYR A 41 20.95 -22.11 -16.01
N ASN A 42 21.45 -21.34 -15.04
CA ASN A 42 20.67 -20.72 -13.95
C ASN A 42 19.64 -21.67 -13.31
N ILE A 43 20.06 -22.92 -13.11
CA ILE A 43 19.22 -23.98 -12.57
C ILE A 43 18.93 -23.67 -11.10
N ALA A 44 17.64 -23.61 -10.78
CA ALA A 44 17.10 -23.39 -9.44
C ALA A 44 16.46 -24.70 -8.90
N PRO A 45 15.89 -24.69 -7.69
CA PRO A 45 15.11 -25.83 -7.19
C PRO A 45 13.83 -26.07 -8.00
N ASN A 46 13.17 -24.99 -8.47
CA ASN A 46 11.86 -25.01 -9.13
C ASN A 46 11.89 -24.54 -10.61
N ALA A 47 13.05 -24.18 -11.14
CA ALA A 47 13.20 -23.56 -12.46
C ALA A 47 14.55 -23.86 -13.11
N ALA A 48 14.69 -23.57 -14.42
CA ALA A 48 15.96 -23.51 -15.13
C ALA A 48 15.83 -22.65 -16.40
N GLU A 49 16.90 -21.99 -16.82
CA GLU A 49 16.97 -21.30 -18.11
C GLU A 49 17.56 -22.19 -19.20
N VAL A 50 17.03 -22.04 -20.41
CA VAL A 50 17.45 -22.78 -21.60
C VAL A 50 17.76 -21.80 -22.72
N SER A 51 18.89 -21.99 -23.39
CA SER A 51 19.27 -21.20 -24.57
C SER A 51 19.69 -22.09 -25.73
N TRP A 52 19.59 -21.57 -26.95
CA TRP A 52 19.98 -22.27 -28.19
C TRP A 52 20.38 -21.25 -29.26
N THR A 53 20.72 -21.74 -30.46
CA THR A 53 20.94 -20.89 -31.63
C THR A 53 20.02 -21.33 -32.76
N SER A 54 19.17 -20.42 -33.26
CA SER A 54 18.30 -20.64 -34.43
C SER A 54 18.11 -19.34 -35.21
N THR A 55 17.80 -19.43 -36.52
CA THR A 55 17.29 -18.33 -37.35
C THR A 55 15.76 -18.36 -37.51
N SER A 56 15.06 -19.11 -36.66
CA SER A 56 13.59 -19.18 -36.63
C SER A 56 12.99 -17.88 -36.07
N THR A 57 11.78 -17.51 -36.50
CA THR A 57 11.06 -16.36 -35.93
C THR A 57 10.55 -16.68 -34.52
N ASP A 58 9.97 -17.87 -34.38
CA ASP A 58 9.40 -18.39 -33.14
C ASP A 58 9.94 -19.80 -32.90
N THR A 59 9.98 -20.22 -31.65
CA THR A 59 10.38 -21.59 -31.28
C THR A 59 9.41 -22.21 -30.28
N THR A 60 9.61 -23.49 -29.98
CA THR A 60 8.88 -24.23 -28.93
C THR A 60 9.88 -25.04 -28.13
N VAL A 61 9.81 -24.95 -26.81
CA VAL A 61 10.61 -25.73 -25.86
C VAL A 61 9.71 -26.79 -25.25
N ARG A 62 10.15 -28.05 -25.23
CA ARG A 62 9.50 -29.15 -24.51
C ARG A 62 10.41 -29.64 -23.40
N TYR A 63 9.88 -29.77 -22.19
CA TYR A 63 10.56 -30.42 -21.07
C TYR A 63 9.78 -31.62 -20.55
N VAL A 64 10.48 -32.67 -20.13
CA VAL A 64 9.90 -33.88 -19.57
C VAL A 64 10.78 -34.39 -18.42
N GLN A 65 10.17 -34.93 -17.36
CA GLN A 65 10.94 -35.54 -16.27
C GLN A 65 11.74 -36.74 -16.82
N PHE A 66 13.02 -36.82 -16.48
CA PHE A 66 13.96 -37.80 -17.01
C PHE A 66 13.45 -39.24 -16.78
N GLY A 67 13.46 -40.03 -17.85
CA GLY A 67 12.96 -41.41 -17.85
C GLY A 67 11.46 -41.56 -18.15
N PHE A 68 10.68 -40.48 -18.20
CA PHE A 68 9.32 -40.51 -18.77
C PHE A 68 9.37 -40.39 -20.31
N PRO A 69 8.36 -40.93 -21.05
CA PRO A 69 8.31 -40.78 -22.49
C PRO A 69 8.13 -39.33 -22.94
N PHE A 70 8.82 -38.92 -24.01
CA PHE A 70 8.70 -37.61 -24.67
C PHE A 70 7.26 -37.14 -24.90
N SER A 71 6.31 -38.06 -25.12
CA SER A 71 4.88 -37.77 -25.31
C SER A 71 4.16 -37.25 -24.05
N LEU A 72 4.81 -37.26 -22.88
CA LEU A 72 4.30 -36.70 -21.61
C LEU A 72 5.03 -35.40 -21.21
N GLY A 73 5.86 -34.83 -22.09
CA GLY A 73 6.50 -33.54 -21.86
C GLY A 73 5.54 -32.36 -22.05
N THR A 74 5.77 -31.29 -21.29
CA THR A 74 5.06 -30.00 -21.37
C THR A 74 5.72 -29.11 -22.42
N ASP A 75 4.91 -28.46 -23.27
CA ASP A 75 5.38 -27.50 -24.28
C ASP A 75 5.24 -26.05 -23.79
N ILE A 76 6.22 -25.22 -24.13
CA ILE A 76 6.18 -23.75 -24.09
C ILE A 76 6.31 -23.29 -25.54
N THR A 77 5.27 -22.67 -26.10
CA THR A 77 5.13 -22.36 -27.54
C THR A 77 5.26 -20.86 -27.84
N ASN A 78 5.55 -20.53 -29.10
CA ASN A 78 5.61 -19.14 -29.62
C ASN A 78 6.69 -18.29 -28.96
N ILE A 79 7.82 -18.91 -28.63
CA ILE A 79 8.94 -18.23 -27.96
C ILE A 79 9.68 -17.39 -29.01
N SER A 80 9.55 -16.07 -28.90
CA SER A 80 10.26 -15.10 -29.74
C SER A 80 11.71 -14.96 -29.28
N GLY A 81 12.66 -15.46 -30.08
CA GLY A 81 14.08 -15.42 -29.77
C GLY A 81 14.69 -16.78 -29.48
N ASN A 82 15.78 -16.79 -28.69
CA ASN A 82 16.70 -17.93 -28.55
C ASN A 82 16.98 -18.33 -27.08
N THR A 83 16.12 -17.90 -26.14
CA THR A 83 16.17 -18.20 -24.70
C THR A 83 14.76 -18.47 -24.15
N GLN A 84 14.64 -19.26 -23.08
CA GLN A 84 13.40 -19.48 -22.33
C GLN A 84 13.68 -19.95 -20.91
N THR A 85 12.99 -19.36 -19.92
CA THR A 85 12.91 -19.89 -18.56
C THR A 85 11.82 -20.96 -18.45
N ILE A 86 12.13 -22.10 -17.85
CA ILE A 86 11.16 -23.12 -17.45
C ILE A 86 10.93 -22.99 -15.95
N THR A 87 9.68 -22.85 -15.52
CA THR A 87 9.28 -22.75 -14.10
C THR A 87 8.36 -23.92 -13.70
N GLY A 88 8.02 -24.03 -12.41
CA GLY A 88 7.12 -25.07 -11.90
C GLY A 88 7.71 -26.49 -11.86
N LEU A 89 9.03 -26.61 -11.84
CA LEU A 89 9.74 -27.89 -11.73
C LEU A 89 9.76 -28.40 -10.29
N ASN A 90 9.90 -29.72 -10.13
CA ASN A 90 10.13 -30.34 -8.82
C ASN A 90 11.61 -30.19 -8.43
N THR A 91 11.90 -30.08 -7.13
CA THR A 91 13.28 -30.03 -6.61
C THR A 91 14.02 -31.35 -6.77
N ASN A 92 15.36 -31.32 -6.81
CA ASN A 92 16.25 -32.48 -6.93
C ASN A 92 15.85 -33.48 -8.03
N THR A 93 15.30 -32.99 -9.15
CA THR A 93 14.64 -33.81 -10.18
C THR A 93 15.31 -33.58 -11.53
N SER A 94 15.67 -34.69 -12.18
CA SER A 94 16.26 -34.66 -13.53
C SER A 94 15.19 -34.46 -14.60
N TYR A 95 15.51 -33.66 -15.62
CA TYR A 95 14.64 -33.35 -16.77
C TYR A 95 15.42 -33.43 -18.07
N ASP A 96 14.76 -33.89 -19.13
CA ASP A 96 15.21 -33.78 -20.52
C ASP A 96 14.48 -32.61 -21.20
N VAL A 97 15.24 -31.69 -21.82
CA VAL A 97 14.70 -30.58 -22.63
C VAL A 97 15.02 -30.76 -24.11
N TYR A 98 14.07 -30.33 -24.94
CA TYR A 98 14.10 -30.37 -26.40
C TYR A 98 13.61 -29.03 -26.95
N VAL A 99 14.12 -28.61 -28.11
CA VAL A 99 13.69 -27.37 -28.79
C VAL A 99 13.26 -27.67 -30.23
N GLN A 100 12.32 -26.89 -30.76
CA GLN A 100 11.81 -26.97 -32.14
C GLN A 100 11.64 -25.55 -32.72
N GLY A 101 12.00 -25.34 -33.98
CA GLY A 101 11.84 -24.07 -34.69
C GLY A 101 10.59 -24.03 -35.58
N ASN A 102 9.99 -22.85 -35.74
CA ASN A 102 8.94 -22.54 -36.71
C ASN A 102 9.53 -21.98 -38.02
N CYS A 103 9.86 -22.86 -38.97
CA CYS A 103 10.40 -22.50 -40.27
C CYS A 103 9.30 -21.92 -41.19
N ASN A 104 8.93 -20.65 -41.01
CA ASN A 104 7.89 -19.96 -41.79
C ASN A 104 6.56 -20.72 -41.86
N GLY A 105 6.05 -21.18 -40.71
CA GLY A 105 4.79 -21.93 -40.60
C GLY A 105 4.93 -23.46 -40.75
N THR A 106 6.15 -23.98 -40.89
CA THR A 106 6.43 -25.43 -40.85
C THR A 106 7.40 -25.74 -39.71
N GLN A 107 7.02 -26.62 -38.79
CA GLN A 107 7.87 -26.98 -37.65
C GLN A 107 9.08 -27.83 -38.06
N SER A 108 10.26 -27.54 -37.50
CA SER A 108 11.50 -28.31 -37.68
C SER A 108 11.41 -29.70 -37.02
N ALA A 109 12.49 -30.49 -37.13
CA ALA A 109 12.70 -31.58 -36.19
C ALA A 109 12.96 -31.02 -34.77
N TRP A 110 12.62 -31.79 -33.74
CA TRP A 110 13.08 -31.54 -32.37
C TRP A 110 14.58 -31.82 -32.25
N THR A 111 15.25 -31.10 -31.35
CA THR A 111 16.65 -31.39 -30.99
C THR A 111 16.81 -32.75 -30.33
N LEU A 112 18.07 -33.16 -30.12
CA LEU A 112 18.36 -34.18 -29.10
C LEU A 112 18.03 -33.64 -27.69
N ALA A 113 17.83 -34.55 -26.75
CA ALA A 113 17.63 -34.22 -25.35
C ALA A 113 18.89 -33.59 -24.75
N THR A 114 18.78 -32.37 -24.21
CA THR A 114 19.74 -31.84 -23.25
C THR A 114 19.21 -32.15 -21.85
N ASN A 115 20.00 -32.86 -21.04
CA ASN A 115 19.59 -33.26 -19.69
C ASN A 115 20.10 -32.27 -18.64
N PHE A 116 19.26 -31.93 -17.67
CA PHE A 116 19.63 -31.18 -16.47
C PHE A 116 18.97 -31.78 -15.22
N THR A 117 19.30 -31.26 -14.04
CA THR A 117 18.69 -31.67 -12.76
C THR A 117 18.55 -30.45 -11.88
N THR A 118 17.33 -30.17 -11.40
CA THR A 118 17.05 -29.05 -10.48
C THR A 118 17.82 -29.18 -9.18
N LEU A 119 18.09 -28.05 -8.52
CA LEU A 119 18.83 -28.05 -7.26
C LEU A 119 18.06 -28.79 -6.15
N SER A 120 18.81 -29.32 -5.18
CA SER A 120 18.27 -29.99 -3.99
C SER A 120 18.09 -29.07 -2.78
N GLY A 121 18.54 -27.81 -2.87
CA GLY A 121 18.27 -26.78 -1.89
C GLY A 121 16.88 -26.15 -2.06
N SER A 122 16.59 -25.14 -1.25
CA SER A 122 15.39 -24.29 -1.31
C SER A 122 15.72 -22.90 -1.84
N ILE A 123 14.68 -22.13 -2.16
CA ILE A 123 14.77 -20.67 -2.26
C ILE A 123 14.40 -20.12 -0.88
N ILE A 124 15.20 -19.18 -0.37
CA ILE A 124 15.02 -18.48 0.89
C ILE A 124 14.87 -17.01 0.56
N TYR A 125 13.69 -16.44 0.83
CA TYR A 125 13.36 -15.07 0.49
C TYR A 125 13.77 -14.10 1.60
N VAL A 126 14.27 -12.92 1.22
CA VAL A 126 14.67 -11.82 2.11
C VAL A 126 14.05 -10.52 1.60
N ASN A 127 13.32 -9.83 2.47
CA ASN A 127 12.70 -8.54 2.18
C ASN A 127 12.49 -7.79 3.50
N HIS A 128 13.19 -6.67 3.69
CA HIS A 128 13.07 -5.87 4.92
C HIS A 128 11.71 -5.17 5.08
N ALA A 129 10.83 -5.27 4.09
CA ALA A 129 9.46 -4.75 4.08
C ALA A 129 8.39 -5.87 4.03
N ALA A 130 8.77 -7.12 4.30
CA ALA A 130 7.79 -8.20 4.49
C ALA A 130 7.02 -8.05 5.82
N SER A 131 5.85 -8.68 5.90
CA SER A 131 4.95 -8.63 7.06
C SER A 131 4.39 -10.00 7.49
N GLY A 132 4.78 -11.08 6.81
CA GLY A 132 4.41 -12.45 7.15
C GLY A 132 5.27 -13.06 8.25
N THR A 133 5.50 -14.37 8.20
CA THR A 133 6.03 -15.16 9.33
C THR A 133 7.55 -15.07 9.61
N ASP A 134 8.30 -14.21 8.91
CA ASP A 134 9.76 -14.04 9.06
C ASP A 134 10.53 -15.39 9.04
N ASP A 135 10.20 -16.24 8.06
CA ASP A 135 10.71 -17.62 7.93
C ASP A 135 11.36 -17.94 6.57
N GLY A 136 11.33 -16.98 5.64
CA GLY A 136 11.96 -17.08 4.32
C GLY A 136 11.24 -17.98 3.31
N THR A 137 10.04 -18.51 3.60
CA THR A 137 9.37 -19.51 2.75
C THR A 137 8.72 -18.94 1.48
N THR A 138 8.36 -17.65 1.47
CA THR A 138 7.79 -16.92 0.33
C THR A 138 8.20 -15.45 0.40
N TRP A 139 7.93 -14.65 -0.64
CA TRP A 139 8.13 -13.18 -0.57
C TRP A 139 7.31 -12.49 0.53
N SER A 140 6.14 -13.02 0.88
CA SER A 140 5.30 -12.48 1.97
C SER A 140 5.84 -12.87 3.36
N ASN A 141 6.37 -14.08 3.49
CA ASN A 141 7.00 -14.59 4.72
C ASN A 141 8.52 -14.39 4.75
N ALA A 142 9.05 -13.53 3.89
CA ALA A 142 10.49 -13.36 3.69
C ALA A 142 11.17 -12.90 4.99
N PHE A 143 12.43 -13.29 5.17
CA PHE A 143 13.21 -12.82 6.31
C PHE A 143 13.41 -11.30 6.23
N LEU A 144 13.19 -10.60 7.34
CA LEU A 144 13.41 -9.16 7.42
C LEU A 144 14.89 -8.82 7.32
N ASN A 145 15.76 -9.61 7.96
CA ASN A 145 17.21 -9.43 7.92
C ASN A 145 17.87 -10.51 7.05
N LEU A 146 18.77 -10.09 6.16
CA LEU A 146 19.57 -11.01 5.33
C LEU A 146 20.41 -11.99 6.17
N GLU A 147 20.82 -11.60 7.39
CA GLU A 147 21.63 -12.47 8.24
C GLU A 147 20.88 -13.66 8.84
N ASP A 148 19.55 -13.58 9.02
CA ASP A 148 18.73 -14.70 9.48
C ASP A 148 18.56 -15.75 8.38
N ALA A 149 18.32 -15.31 7.14
CA ALA A 149 18.35 -16.17 5.96
C ALA A 149 19.73 -16.83 5.76
N LEU A 150 20.82 -16.07 5.89
CA LEU A 150 22.19 -16.62 5.81
C LEU A 150 22.52 -17.57 6.98
N ALA A 151 21.88 -17.43 8.14
CA ALA A 151 22.07 -18.31 9.28
C ALA A 151 21.39 -19.68 9.11
N ILE A 152 20.27 -19.75 8.37
CA ILE A 152 19.61 -21.03 8.03
C ILE A 152 20.10 -21.65 6.72
N ALA A 153 20.69 -20.86 5.82
CA ALA A 153 21.10 -21.31 4.49
C ALA A 153 22.15 -22.44 4.55
N THR A 154 21.89 -23.49 3.80
CA THR A 154 22.77 -24.66 3.64
C THR A 154 23.36 -24.73 2.23
N GLY A 155 24.23 -25.70 1.98
CA GLY A 155 24.88 -25.85 0.69
C GLY A 155 23.88 -26.20 -0.42
N ASN A 156 23.92 -25.43 -1.52
CA ASN A 156 22.99 -25.43 -2.67
C ASN A 156 21.66 -24.66 -2.46
N ASP A 157 21.46 -23.98 -1.33
CA ASP A 157 20.32 -23.06 -1.17
C ASP A 157 20.56 -21.73 -1.91
N GLN A 158 19.47 -21.11 -2.38
CA GLN A 158 19.48 -19.78 -2.98
C GLN A 158 18.82 -18.78 -2.04
N VAL A 159 19.52 -17.69 -1.71
CA VAL A 159 18.99 -16.56 -0.94
C VAL A 159 18.65 -15.44 -1.92
N TRP A 160 17.37 -15.09 -2.02
CA TRP A 160 16.84 -14.07 -2.93
C TRP A 160 16.48 -12.82 -2.14
N VAL A 161 17.08 -11.68 -2.50
CA VAL A 161 17.01 -10.44 -1.71
C VAL A 161 16.31 -9.35 -2.51
N ALA A 162 15.17 -8.89 -1.98
CA ALA A 162 14.41 -7.77 -2.55
C ALA A 162 15.18 -6.45 -2.49
N GLN A 163 14.86 -5.51 -3.38
CA GLN A 163 15.41 -4.17 -3.40
C GLN A 163 15.32 -3.46 -2.04
N GLY A 164 16.26 -2.55 -1.78
CA GLY A 164 16.41 -1.89 -0.50
C GLY A 164 17.84 -1.88 0.02
N THR A 165 18.03 -1.35 1.24
CA THR A 165 19.34 -1.27 1.89
C THR A 165 19.39 -2.13 3.14
N TYR A 166 20.29 -3.10 3.15
CA TYR A 166 20.47 -4.06 4.23
C TYR A 166 21.77 -3.75 4.97
N VAL A 167 21.66 -3.50 6.28
CA VAL A 167 22.78 -3.33 7.21
C VAL A 167 22.89 -4.58 8.10
N PRO A 168 24.11 -5.04 8.46
CA PRO A 168 24.24 -6.19 9.35
C PRO A 168 24.01 -5.75 10.81
N THR A 169 23.05 -6.39 11.48
CA THR A 169 22.63 -6.07 12.85
C THR A 169 23.32 -6.93 13.92
N THR A 170 24.06 -7.97 13.49
CA THR A 170 24.57 -9.08 14.32
C THR A 170 25.14 -8.65 15.68
N ALA A 171 24.42 -8.96 16.75
CA ALA A 171 24.67 -8.44 18.10
C ALA A 171 26.09 -8.75 18.63
N ASN A 172 26.97 -7.75 18.61
CA ASN A 172 28.35 -7.84 19.05
C ASN A 172 28.68 -6.73 20.05
N ALA A 173 29.57 -7.01 21.01
CA ALA A 173 30.04 -6.02 22.00
C ALA A 173 30.83 -4.85 21.37
N ASN A 174 31.19 -4.97 20.09
CA ASN A 174 31.59 -3.87 19.22
C ASN A 174 30.72 -3.96 17.94
N SER A 175 29.78 -3.03 17.74
CA SER A 175 28.84 -3.02 16.59
C SER A 175 29.56 -3.11 15.25
N ARG A 176 30.75 -2.50 15.14
CA ARG A 176 31.62 -2.49 13.95
C ARG A 176 32.09 -3.88 13.48
N LYS A 177 31.73 -4.94 14.20
CA LYS A 177 32.00 -6.36 13.91
C LYS A 177 30.81 -7.09 13.27
N ALA A 178 29.65 -6.46 13.16
CA ALA A 178 28.55 -6.99 12.36
C ALA A 178 28.98 -7.08 10.89
N THR A 179 28.56 -8.15 10.20
CA THR A 179 28.99 -8.47 8.83
C THR A 179 28.10 -9.58 8.27
N PHE A 180 27.77 -9.54 6.99
CA PHE A 180 27.05 -10.63 6.32
C PHE A 180 27.99 -11.84 6.15
N ASN A 181 27.74 -12.91 6.90
CA ASN A 181 28.56 -14.12 6.90
C ASN A 181 27.97 -15.13 5.90
N VAL A 182 28.57 -15.26 4.71
CA VAL A 182 28.06 -16.17 3.67
C VAL A 182 28.69 -17.56 3.83
N LEU A 183 27.84 -18.60 3.84
CA LEU A 183 28.21 -19.99 4.12
C LEU A 183 28.53 -20.78 2.83
N THR A 184 29.16 -21.95 3.00
CA THR A 184 29.62 -22.79 1.88
C THR A 184 28.45 -23.31 1.04
N GLY A 185 28.53 -23.14 -0.28
CA GLY A 185 27.53 -23.55 -1.26
C GLY A 185 26.29 -22.64 -1.39
N THR A 186 26.22 -21.53 -0.64
CA THR A 186 25.10 -20.57 -0.74
C THR A 186 25.21 -19.71 -2.01
N LYS A 187 24.09 -19.50 -2.71
CA LYS A 187 23.98 -18.52 -3.81
C LYS A 187 23.16 -17.34 -3.31
N VAL A 188 23.71 -16.13 -3.34
CA VAL A 188 23.01 -14.92 -2.88
C VAL A 188 22.76 -14.01 -4.09
N TYR A 189 21.50 -13.63 -4.30
CA TYR A 189 21.04 -12.87 -5.46
C TYR A 189 20.28 -11.61 -5.02
N GLY A 190 20.71 -10.43 -5.48
CA GLY A 190 19.98 -9.16 -5.40
C GLY A 190 19.39 -8.79 -6.77
N GLY A 191 18.48 -7.83 -6.80
CA GLY A 191 17.78 -7.36 -8.01
C GLY A 191 16.31 -7.76 -8.12
N PHE A 192 15.64 -8.06 -7.00
CA PHE A 192 14.23 -8.48 -6.99
C PHE A 192 13.26 -7.39 -6.51
N ASN A 193 12.05 -7.35 -7.05
CA ASN A 193 10.93 -6.51 -6.64
C ASN A 193 9.93 -7.25 -5.72
N ALA A 194 10.38 -8.33 -5.07
CA ALA A 194 9.57 -9.19 -4.19
C ALA A 194 8.31 -9.81 -4.84
N THR A 195 8.32 -10.01 -6.17
CA THR A 195 7.21 -10.60 -6.93
C THR A 195 7.61 -11.77 -7.82
N GLU A 196 8.91 -11.95 -8.04
CA GLU A 196 9.49 -12.86 -9.02
C GLU A 196 9.40 -14.34 -8.61
N THR A 197 9.21 -15.19 -9.61
CA THR A 197 9.16 -16.65 -9.50
C THR A 197 10.41 -17.35 -10.04
N SER A 198 11.26 -16.63 -10.79
CA SER A 198 12.55 -17.12 -11.30
C SER A 198 13.67 -16.09 -11.20
N VAL A 199 14.93 -16.56 -11.14
CA VAL A 199 16.13 -15.72 -11.00
C VAL A 199 16.44 -14.86 -12.24
N SER A 200 15.76 -15.12 -13.37
CA SER A 200 15.82 -14.35 -14.62
C SER A 200 14.79 -13.23 -14.73
N GLU A 201 13.81 -13.17 -13.83
CA GLU A 201 12.85 -12.05 -13.76
C GLU A 201 13.44 -10.82 -13.05
N ARG A 202 14.65 -10.94 -12.47
CA ARG A 202 15.39 -9.84 -11.83
C ARG A 202 15.74 -8.72 -12.78
N ASP A 203 15.50 -7.49 -12.34
CA ASP A 203 16.15 -6.29 -12.88
C ASP A 203 17.15 -5.75 -11.85
N VAL A 204 18.44 -6.00 -12.07
CA VAL A 204 19.52 -5.56 -11.17
C VAL A 204 19.84 -4.06 -11.25
N GLU A 205 19.26 -3.34 -12.21
CA GLU A 205 19.44 -1.88 -12.37
C GLU A 205 18.25 -1.11 -11.80
N ALA A 206 17.02 -1.60 -11.97
CA ALA A 206 15.83 -1.02 -11.38
C ALA A 206 15.67 -1.38 -9.89
N ASN A 207 15.82 -2.67 -9.53
CA ASN A 207 15.55 -3.17 -8.18
C ASN A 207 16.82 -3.13 -7.30
N LEU A 208 17.41 -1.95 -7.14
CA LEU A 208 18.71 -1.77 -6.49
C LEU A 208 18.75 -2.40 -5.08
N THR A 209 19.62 -3.40 -4.93
CA THR A 209 19.82 -4.13 -3.68
C THR A 209 21.19 -3.79 -3.10
N ILE A 210 21.20 -3.11 -1.95
CA ILE A 210 22.41 -2.53 -1.35
C ILE A 210 22.77 -3.27 -0.06
N LEU A 211 23.97 -3.82 0.02
CA LEU A 211 24.59 -4.27 1.27
C LEU A 211 25.43 -3.11 1.80
N SER A 212 25.03 -2.54 2.93
CA SER A 212 25.69 -1.36 3.51
C SER A 212 26.44 -1.71 4.80
N GLY A 213 27.63 -1.12 4.94
CA GLY A 213 28.41 -1.09 6.16
C GLY A 213 28.18 0.16 7.02
N ASP A 214 27.51 1.20 6.51
CA ASP A 214 27.05 2.33 7.33
C ASP A 214 25.97 1.82 8.30
N LEU A 215 26.18 1.94 9.61
CA LEU A 215 25.29 1.36 10.62
C LEU A 215 24.31 2.38 11.22
N ASN A 216 24.55 3.68 11.02
CA ASN A 216 23.71 4.77 11.50
C ASN A 216 22.89 5.44 10.38
N GLY A 217 23.33 5.35 9.13
CA GLY A 217 22.80 6.09 8.00
C GLY A 217 23.33 7.52 7.88
N ASP A 218 24.54 7.81 8.42
CA ASP A 218 25.13 9.17 8.42
C ASP A 218 26.35 9.37 7.48
N ASP A 219 26.69 8.38 6.63
CA ASP A 219 27.77 8.48 5.63
C ASP A 219 27.68 9.75 4.76
N ASN A 220 28.72 10.60 4.83
CA ASN A 220 28.92 11.71 3.90
C ASN A 220 29.86 11.33 2.74
N ASP A 221 29.91 12.15 1.68
CA ASP A 221 30.69 11.88 0.46
C ASP A 221 32.23 11.95 0.64
N VAL A 222 32.76 12.27 1.83
CA VAL A 222 34.20 12.27 2.12
C VAL A 222 34.67 10.85 2.45
N ILE A 223 34.98 10.09 1.41
CA ILE A 223 35.38 8.68 1.54
C ILE A 223 36.86 8.61 1.98
N THR A 224 37.10 8.58 3.30
CA THR A 224 38.42 8.29 3.91
C THR A 224 38.28 7.30 5.06
N ASP A 225 39.39 6.73 5.55
CA ASP A 225 39.37 5.79 6.69
C ASP A 225 39.22 6.50 8.05
N THR A 226 39.48 7.81 8.11
CA THR A 226 39.37 8.64 9.33
C THR A 226 38.19 9.64 9.32
N GLU A 227 37.31 9.62 8.31
CA GLU A 227 36.17 10.54 8.23
C GLU A 227 35.18 10.30 9.38
N ALA A 228 34.61 11.37 9.94
CA ALA A 228 33.93 11.33 11.24
C ALA A 228 32.63 10.52 11.22
N THR A 229 31.81 10.68 10.16
CA THR A 229 30.56 9.94 9.95
C THR A 229 30.78 8.55 9.32
N ARG A 230 32.01 8.04 9.40
CA ARG A 230 32.38 6.70 8.92
C ARG A 230 32.88 5.79 10.05
N GLN A 231 32.75 6.21 11.32
CA GLN A 231 33.48 5.64 12.47
C GLN A 231 32.70 4.61 13.28
N ASP A 232 31.39 4.51 13.09
CA ASP A 232 30.52 3.40 13.50
C ASP A 232 30.50 2.26 12.47
N ASN A 233 30.77 2.55 11.20
CA ASN A 233 30.57 1.63 10.08
C ASN A 233 31.24 0.27 10.31
N ALA A 234 30.59 -0.80 9.86
CA ALA A 234 31.12 -2.15 9.85
C ALA A 234 32.52 -2.20 9.23
N HIS A 235 33.44 -2.94 9.86
CA HIS A 235 34.78 -3.13 9.32
C HIS A 235 34.79 -3.95 8.02
N HIS A 236 33.78 -4.81 7.81
CA HIS A 236 33.63 -5.66 6.64
C HIS A 236 32.13 -5.83 6.34
N VAL A 237 31.63 -5.41 5.17
CA VAL A 237 30.22 -5.60 4.80
C VAL A 237 29.93 -7.09 4.65
N VAL A 238 30.75 -7.80 3.87
CA VAL A 238 30.64 -9.25 3.64
C VAL A 238 31.90 -9.97 4.12
N SER A 239 31.73 -11.03 4.92
CA SER A 239 32.82 -11.87 5.43
C SER A 239 32.65 -13.33 5.03
N LEU A 240 33.71 -13.94 4.49
CA LEU A 240 33.77 -15.38 4.22
C LEU A 240 35.02 -15.95 4.92
N ARG A 241 34.79 -16.87 5.86
CA ARG A 241 35.82 -17.34 6.79
C ARG A 241 35.73 -18.85 6.98
N ARG A 242 36.88 -19.49 7.19
CA ARG A 242 37.07 -20.95 7.31
C ARG A 242 36.97 -21.65 5.95
N ASP A 243 36.51 -22.89 5.92
CA ASP A 243 36.38 -23.70 4.70
C ASP A 243 35.09 -23.32 3.97
N ILE A 244 35.21 -22.59 2.87
CA ILE A 244 34.10 -22.00 2.11
C ILE A 244 34.32 -22.29 0.62
N SER A 245 33.37 -23.00 0.02
CA SER A 245 33.41 -23.39 -1.39
C SER A 245 32.11 -23.00 -2.10
N ASP A 246 32.18 -22.84 -3.42
CA ASP A 246 31.01 -22.69 -4.29
C ASP A 246 30.02 -21.57 -3.91
N VAL A 247 30.53 -20.46 -3.34
CA VAL A 247 29.70 -19.27 -3.06
C VAL A 247 29.54 -18.39 -4.29
N LEU A 248 28.31 -17.90 -4.51
CA LEU A 248 27.98 -16.87 -5.50
C LEU A 248 27.35 -15.66 -4.81
N ILE A 249 27.77 -14.46 -5.19
CA ILE A 249 27.15 -13.18 -4.84
C ILE A 249 26.87 -12.45 -6.17
N ASP A 250 25.61 -12.15 -6.47
CA ASP A 250 25.18 -11.65 -7.78
C ASP A 250 24.17 -10.50 -7.65
N GLY A 251 24.40 -9.37 -8.32
CA GLY A 251 23.44 -8.27 -8.42
C GLY A 251 23.32 -7.37 -7.19
N PHE A 252 24.45 -7.09 -6.51
CA PHE A 252 24.49 -6.23 -5.32
C PHE A 252 25.35 -4.97 -5.50
N THR A 253 24.92 -3.87 -4.89
CA THR A 253 25.84 -2.77 -4.52
C THR A 253 26.38 -3.03 -3.12
N ILE A 254 27.70 -3.08 -2.95
CA ILE A 254 28.37 -3.31 -1.66
C ILE A 254 29.11 -2.04 -1.25
N SER A 255 28.61 -1.38 -0.20
CA SER A 255 28.95 0.01 0.15
C SER A 255 29.18 0.22 1.65
N GLY A 256 29.70 1.38 2.04
CA GLY A 256 29.73 1.85 3.43
C GLY A 256 30.84 1.27 4.32
N GLY A 257 31.47 0.15 3.99
CA GLY A 257 32.45 -0.51 4.87
C GLY A 257 33.68 0.37 5.19
N ASN A 258 34.11 0.39 6.46
CA ASN A 258 35.32 1.09 6.92
C ASN A 258 36.29 0.18 7.71
N ALA A 259 37.23 -0.44 7.01
CA ALA A 259 38.27 -1.26 7.61
C ALA A 259 39.46 -0.42 8.13
N ASN A 260 39.22 0.33 9.22
CA ASN A 260 40.22 1.16 9.91
C ASN A 260 40.64 0.64 11.31
N GLY A 261 40.27 -0.60 11.65
CA GLY A 261 40.46 -1.15 12.98
C GLY A 261 41.85 -1.73 13.28
N GLY A 262 41.95 -2.39 14.43
CA GLY A 262 43.21 -2.93 14.95
C GLY A 262 43.83 -4.03 14.07
N THR A 263 45.13 -3.92 13.81
CA THR A 263 45.86 -4.95 13.03
C THR A 263 46.31 -6.10 13.93
N VAL A 264 45.64 -7.25 13.77
CA VAL A 264 45.97 -8.58 14.32
C VAL A 264 46.03 -8.69 15.85
N THR A 265 44.98 -9.27 16.44
CA THR A 265 45.05 -9.84 17.79
C THR A 265 45.95 -11.07 17.79
N TRP A 266 47.17 -10.93 18.32
CA TRP A 266 48.11 -12.05 18.50
C TRP A 266 47.54 -13.08 19.48
N GLY A 267 47.20 -14.26 18.99
CA GLY A 267 46.55 -15.32 19.75
C GLY A 267 46.52 -16.66 19.00
N SER A 268 45.50 -17.48 19.28
CA SER A 268 45.27 -18.72 18.55
C SER A 268 45.09 -18.44 17.06
N VAL A 269 45.47 -19.40 16.20
CA VAL A 269 45.21 -19.36 14.76
C VAL A 269 43.71 -19.12 14.51
N LEU A 270 42.85 -19.81 15.27
CA LEU A 270 41.39 -19.71 15.18
C LEU A 270 40.83 -18.30 15.45
N THR A 271 41.52 -17.49 16.27
CA THR A 271 41.04 -16.17 16.72
C THR A 271 41.62 -15.00 15.92
N GLN A 272 42.54 -15.24 14.98
CA GLN A 272 43.18 -14.16 14.21
C GLN A 272 42.25 -13.58 13.13
N PHE A 273 42.25 -12.25 13.03
CA PHE A 273 41.39 -11.45 12.18
C PHE A 273 42.09 -10.10 11.89
N SER A 274 41.63 -9.31 10.92
CA SER A 274 42.32 -8.11 10.45
C SER A 274 41.37 -6.99 10.02
N ASP A 275 40.92 -6.19 10.99
CA ASP A 275 39.96 -5.07 10.84
C ASP A 275 40.45 -3.89 9.97
N SER A 276 41.62 -4.02 9.35
CA SER A 276 42.29 -2.98 8.58
C SER A 276 42.34 -3.23 7.06
N LYS A 277 41.64 -4.26 6.56
CA LYS A 277 41.58 -4.62 5.12
C LYS A 277 40.32 -5.38 4.68
N GLY A 278 39.87 -5.18 3.45
CA GLY A 278 38.73 -5.86 2.83
C GLY A 278 37.41 -5.37 3.41
N ALA A 279 37.13 -4.07 3.30
CA ALA A 279 35.94 -3.47 3.90
C ALA A 279 34.64 -3.80 3.16
N ALA A 280 34.68 -4.01 1.84
CA ALA A 280 33.54 -4.57 1.12
C ALA A 280 33.45 -6.10 1.31
N ILE A 281 34.54 -6.82 0.98
CA ILE A 281 34.61 -8.28 1.00
C ILE A 281 35.93 -8.74 1.65
N TYR A 282 35.82 -9.58 2.68
CA TYR A 282 36.94 -10.13 3.44
C TYR A 282 36.98 -11.67 3.38
N LEU A 283 38.10 -12.25 2.91
CA LEU A 283 38.32 -13.71 2.86
C LEU A 283 39.37 -14.15 3.89
N ASN A 284 39.07 -15.15 4.72
CA ASN A 284 39.98 -15.63 5.78
C ASN A 284 39.92 -17.16 5.98
N PRO A 285 40.71 -17.95 5.22
CA PRO A 285 40.98 -19.36 5.52
C PRO A 285 41.86 -19.46 6.78
N VAL A 286 41.33 -20.08 7.84
CA VAL A 286 41.88 -19.89 9.19
C VAL A 286 42.95 -20.94 9.49
N VAL A 287 42.63 -22.23 9.41
CA VAL A 287 43.58 -23.33 9.66
C VAL A 287 44.02 -24.06 8.39
N THR A 288 45.12 -24.82 8.48
CA THR A 288 45.64 -25.68 7.41
C THR A 288 44.53 -26.50 6.74
N GLY A 289 44.44 -26.39 5.40
CA GLY A 289 43.48 -27.16 4.60
C GLY A 289 42.03 -26.69 4.69
N GLU A 290 41.77 -25.50 5.23
CA GLU A 290 40.57 -24.73 4.90
C GLU A 290 40.91 -23.82 3.70
N ASP A 291 40.07 -23.84 2.66
CA ASP A 291 40.18 -22.95 1.48
C ASP A 291 38.93 -22.05 1.39
N VAL A 292 39.05 -20.84 0.84
CA VAL A 292 37.92 -19.89 0.67
C VAL A 292 37.76 -19.53 -0.80
N THR A 293 36.63 -19.88 -1.41
CA THR A 293 36.31 -19.54 -2.81
C THR A 293 34.99 -18.80 -2.90
N ALA A 294 35.04 -17.57 -3.42
CA ALA A 294 33.87 -16.73 -3.70
C ALA A 294 33.86 -16.29 -5.17
N THR A 295 32.69 -16.38 -5.81
CA THR A 295 32.41 -15.76 -7.10
C THR A 295 31.48 -14.58 -6.88
N VAL A 296 31.83 -13.43 -7.45
CA VAL A 296 31.08 -12.18 -7.39
C VAL A 296 30.79 -11.76 -8.83
N GLN A 297 29.53 -11.48 -9.15
CA GLN A 297 29.17 -11.07 -10.52
C GLN A 297 28.11 -9.97 -10.56
N ASN A 298 28.14 -9.14 -11.59
CA ASN A 298 27.17 -8.05 -11.80
C ASN A 298 27.06 -7.09 -10.58
N CYS A 299 28.11 -6.98 -9.76
CA CYS A 299 28.10 -6.21 -8.52
C CYS A 299 28.83 -4.87 -8.66
N ILE A 300 28.29 -3.85 -7.99
CA ILE A 300 28.94 -2.56 -7.77
C ILE A 300 29.62 -2.60 -6.40
N LEU A 301 30.87 -2.16 -6.29
CA LEU A 301 31.60 -2.08 -5.02
C LEU A 301 32.13 -0.65 -4.87
N GLU A 302 31.51 0.14 -4.00
CA GLU A 302 31.76 1.59 -3.92
C GLU A 302 31.74 2.22 -2.52
N LYS A 303 32.28 3.43 -2.40
CA LYS A 303 32.40 4.22 -1.14
C LYS A 303 33.08 3.51 0.04
N ASN A 304 33.68 2.33 -0.15
CA ASN A 304 34.37 1.61 0.92
C ASN A 304 35.72 2.28 1.24
N SER A 305 36.05 2.40 2.53
CA SER A 305 37.31 2.97 3.01
C SER A 305 38.10 1.99 3.90
N ALA A 306 39.43 2.15 3.96
CA ALA A 306 40.28 1.34 4.84
C ALA A 306 41.68 1.92 5.08
N THR A 307 42.28 1.54 6.18
CA THR A 307 43.68 1.86 6.49
C THR A 307 44.66 1.09 5.60
N ASN A 308 44.37 -0.14 5.16
CA ASN A 308 45.22 -0.87 4.19
C ASN A 308 44.52 -1.19 2.86
N ASN A 309 43.43 -1.96 2.84
CA ASN A 309 42.69 -2.24 1.59
C ASN A 309 41.19 -2.09 1.74
N SER A 310 40.50 -1.38 0.84
CA SER A 310 39.08 -1.04 1.05
C SER A 310 38.06 -2.01 0.46
N VAL A 311 38.29 -2.55 -0.73
CA VAL A 311 37.28 -3.39 -1.39
C VAL A 311 37.50 -4.84 -1.02
N PHE A 312 38.56 -5.45 -1.54
CA PHE A 312 38.80 -6.89 -1.43
C PHE A 312 40.15 -7.19 -0.77
N ALA A 313 40.16 -8.10 0.19
CA ALA A 313 41.39 -8.65 0.74
C ALA A 313 41.24 -10.08 1.27
N GLY A 314 42.20 -10.94 0.94
CA GLY A 314 42.44 -12.19 1.66
C GLY A 314 43.41 -12.00 2.85
N PHE A 315 43.21 -12.77 3.91
CA PHE A 315 44.07 -12.80 5.09
C PHE A 315 44.33 -14.23 5.59
N GLY A 316 45.60 -14.66 5.56
CA GLY A 316 46.05 -15.90 6.19
C GLY A 316 46.75 -15.63 7.53
N PRO A 317 46.37 -16.28 8.64
CA PRO A 317 46.96 -16.00 9.96
C PRO A 317 48.45 -16.38 10.11
N LEU A 318 49.14 -15.55 10.92
CA LEU A 318 50.59 -15.31 10.93
C LEU A 318 51.37 -16.17 11.94
N ASN A 319 51.16 -17.49 11.93
CA ASN A 319 51.98 -18.46 12.68
C ASN A 319 51.75 -19.94 12.31
N ALA A 320 50.75 -20.26 11.47
CA ALA A 320 50.52 -21.63 11.00
C ALA A 320 51.58 -22.05 9.97
N ALA A 321 52.39 -23.07 10.30
CA ALA A 321 53.52 -23.47 9.47
C ALA A 321 53.23 -24.66 8.54
N THR A 322 53.85 -24.63 7.35
CA THR A 322 54.11 -25.77 6.43
C THR A 322 53.02 -26.35 5.52
N TRP A 323 51.78 -25.83 5.47
CA TRP A 323 50.70 -26.40 4.61
C TRP A 323 49.80 -25.34 3.96
N SER A 324 49.13 -25.70 2.86
CA SER A 324 48.28 -24.79 2.05
C SER A 324 47.01 -24.30 2.77
N ARG A 325 46.55 -23.12 2.32
CA ARG A 325 45.33 -22.39 2.66
C ARG A 325 45.09 -21.40 1.52
N ASP A 326 44.14 -21.69 0.66
CA ASP A 326 44.05 -21.03 -0.63
C ASP A 326 42.78 -20.15 -0.65
N PHE A 327 42.93 -18.86 -0.94
CA PHE A 327 41.78 -17.97 -1.14
C PHE A 327 41.64 -17.58 -2.62
N THR A 328 40.41 -17.71 -3.12
CA THR A 328 40.04 -17.53 -4.52
C THR A 328 38.92 -16.51 -4.61
N GLY A 329 39.19 -15.38 -5.27
CA GLY A 329 38.17 -14.38 -5.63
C GLY A 329 37.96 -14.35 -7.14
N ASN A 330 36.75 -14.61 -7.60
CA ASN A 330 36.41 -14.50 -9.02
C ASN A 330 35.40 -13.35 -9.21
N PHE A 331 35.70 -12.42 -10.11
CA PHE A 331 34.94 -11.19 -10.33
C PHE A 331 34.61 -11.05 -11.82
N THR A 332 33.32 -10.93 -12.15
CA THR A 332 32.82 -10.90 -13.53
C THR A 332 31.74 -9.83 -13.67
N ASN A 333 31.79 -8.97 -14.69
CA ASN A 333 30.80 -7.89 -14.86
C ASN A 333 30.73 -6.91 -13.67
N CYS A 334 31.81 -6.74 -12.89
CA CYS A 334 31.78 -5.92 -11.69
C CYS A 334 32.28 -4.48 -11.95
N ILE A 335 31.73 -3.52 -11.20
CA ILE A 335 32.14 -2.10 -11.22
C ILE A 335 32.70 -1.72 -9.85
N ILE A 336 34.00 -1.42 -9.78
CA ILE A 336 34.70 -1.07 -8.54
C ILE A 336 35.04 0.42 -8.60
N LYS A 337 34.29 1.26 -7.88
CA LYS A 337 34.35 2.72 -8.04
C LYS A 337 34.43 3.49 -6.73
N ASN A 338 35.09 4.66 -6.73
CA ASN A 338 35.08 5.60 -5.60
C ASN A 338 35.61 5.05 -4.24
N ASN A 339 36.43 3.99 -4.21
CA ASN A 339 36.92 3.41 -2.94
C ASN A 339 38.26 4.03 -2.49
N TYR A 340 38.50 4.11 -1.17
CA TYR A 340 39.67 4.77 -0.58
C TYR A 340 40.57 3.83 0.23
N SER A 341 41.89 3.91 0.04
CA SER A 341 42.88 3.25 0.90
C SER A 341 43.93 4.23 1.41
N LEU A 342 44.24 4.21 2.71
CA LEU A 342 45.38 4.99 3.21
C LEU A 342 46.73 4.38 2.78
N ASN A 343 46.95 3.07 2.97
CA ASN A 343 48.29 2.47 2.86
C ASN A 343 48.53 1.39 1.80
N SER A 344 47.52 0.89 1.09
CA SER A 344 47.75 -0.07 -0.01
C SER A 344 46.82 0.16 -1.20
N SER A 345 45.66 -0.49 -1.30
CA SER A 345 44.87 -0.48 -2.54
C SER A 345 43.36 -0.62 -2.34
N ALA A 346 42.55 -0.29 -3.36
CA ALA A 346 41.17 -0.75 -3.37
C ALA A 346 41.10 -2.29 -3.34
N PHE A 347 41.87 -2.97 -4.19
CA PHE A 347 41.71 -4.40 -4.47
C PHE A 347 43.04 -5.16 -4.31
N GLN A 348 43.14 -6.06 -3.31
CA GLN A 348 44.40 -6.79 -3.04
C GLN A 348 44.27 -8.31 -3.06
N TYR A 349 45.15 -8.96 -3.83
CA TYR A 349 45.52 -10.35 -3.65
C TYR A 349 46.92 -10.41 -3.00
N HIS A 350 47.01 -11.06 -1.84
CA HIS A 350 48.25 -11.20 -1.08
C HIS A 350 48.58 -12.65 -0.67
N GLY A 351 49.62 -13.25 -1.27
CA GLY A 351 50.03 -14.64 -1.02
C GLY A 351 51.39 -14.81 -0.34
N SER A 352 51.63 -15.91 0.37
CA SER A 352 52.96 -16.30 0.86
C SER A 352 53.08 -17.81 1.05
N THR A 353 53.74 -18.48 0.09
CA THR A 353 54.05 -19.92 0.19
C THR A 353 54.88 -20.26 1.43
N GLY A 354 55.78 -19.35 1.86
CA GLY A 354 56.61 -19.50 3.06
C GLY A 354 55.83 -19.46 4.38
N GLN A 355 54.55 -19.04 4.34
CA GLN A 355 53.60 -19.04 5.45
C GLN A 355 52.38 -19.93 5.17
N GLY A 356 52.37 -20.69 4.07
CA GLY A 356 51.26 -21.57 3.74
C GLY A 356 49.93 -20.84 3.56
N TYR A 357 49.90 -19.76 2.77
CA TYR A 357 48.66 -19.21 2.21
C TYR A 357 48.87 -18.72 0.77
N ASN A 358 47.91 -18.98 -0.12
CA ASN A 358 48.01 -18.64 -1.54
C ASN A 358 46.81 -17.82 -2.01
N ALA A 359 47.01 -17.04 -3.08
CA ALA A 359 45.98 -16.15 -3.64
C ALA A 359 45.69 -16.45 -5.12
N TYR A 360 44.44 -16.76 -5.43
CA TYR A 360 43.96 -17.10 -6.76
C TYR A 360 42.77 -16.24 -7.17
N GLY A 361 42.51 -16.14 -8.47
CA GLY A 361 41.32 -15.44 -8.94
C GLY A 361 41.30 -15.07 -10.41
N THR A 362 40.13 -14.68 -10.88
CA THR A 362 39.93 -14.02 -12.18
C THR A 362 39.19 -12.70 -12.00
N ILE A 363 39.56 -11.70 -12.79
CA ILE A 363 38.81 -10.45 -12.95
C ILE A 363 38.50 -10.35 -14.44
N THR A 364 37.22 -10.38 -14.82
CA THR A 364 36.79 -10.44 -16.24
C THR A 364 35.67 -9.43 -16.50
N ASN A 365 35.68 -8.76 -17.66
CA ASN A 365 34.64 -7.78 -18.04
C ASN A 365 34.31 -6.79 -16.91
N SER A 366 35.30 -6.11 -16.35
CA SER A 366 35.13 -5.34 -15.11
C SER A 366 35.76 -3.95 -15.23
N LEU A 367 35.12 -2.95 -14.62
CA LEU A 367 35.52 -1.55 -14.67
C LEU A 367 36.00 -1.09 -13.29
N PHE A 368 37.14 -0.40 -13.26
CA PHE A 368 37.72 0.17 -12.05
C PHE A 368 37.99 1.66 -12.24
N TYR A 369 37.30 2.54 -11.50
CA TYR A 369 37.49 3.98 -11.64
C TYR A 369 37.36 4.81 -10.36
N ASN A 370 37.99 5.99 -10.32
CA ASN A 370 38.02 6.92 -9.19
C ASN A 370 38.50 6.33 -7.85
N ASN A 371 39.08 5.11 -7.85
CA ASN A 371 39.64 4.53 -6.64
C ASN A 371 40.93 5.27 -6.26
N THR A 372 41.10 5.57 -4.99
CA THR A 372 42.18 6.43 -4.48
C THR A 372 43.03 5.68 -3.46
N SER A 373 44.36 5.80 -3.54
CA SER A 373 45.25 5.42 -2.45
C SER A 373 46.32 6.47 -2.20
N VAL A 374 46.62 6.73 -0.93
CA VAL A 374 47.61 7.75 -0.54
C VAL A 374 49.03 7.19 -0.63
N ASN A 375 49.32 6.10 0.09
CA ASN A 375 50.68 5.54 0.23
C ASN A 375 50.92 4.25 -0.58
N GLY A 376 49.94 3.77 -1.37
CA GLY A 376 50.05 2.52 -2.15
C GLY A 376 49.42 2.58 -3.54
N SER A 377 49.27 1.43 -4.20
CA SER A 377 48.69 1.32 -5.54
C SER A 377 47.16 1.52 -5.52
N SER A 378 46.65 2.58 -6.14
CA SER A 378 45.25 3.02 -5.96
C SER A 378 44.19 2.00 -6.28
N CYS A 379 44.41 1.16 -7.28
CA CYS A 379 43.43 0.20 -7.73
C CYS A 379 43.77 -1.24 -7.35
N LEU A 380 44.77 -1.87 -7.98
CA LEU A 380 44.98 -3.32 -7.92
C LEU A 380 46.39 -3.67 -7.42
N SER A 381 46.47 -4.27 -6.24
CA SER A 381 47.70 -4.76 -5.61
C SER A 381 47.79 -6.29 -5.72
N LEU A 382 48.74 -6.77 -6.51
CA LEU A 382 49.09 -8.20 -6.62
C LEU A 382 50.46 -8.40 -5.98
N VAL A 383 50.50 -8.77 -4.70
CA VAL A 383 51.74 -8.86 -3.91
C VAL A 383 51.94 -10.25 -3.30
N ALA A 384 53.10 -10.86 -3.47
CA ALA A 384 53.50 -12.05 -2.71
C ALA A 384 54.66 -11.76 -1.73
N SER A 385 54.75 -12.53 -0.65
CA SER A 385 55.82 -12.41 0.35
C SER A 385 56.74 -13.63 0.35
N THR A 386 58.03 -13.40 0.05
CA THR A 386 59.14 -14.38 0.10
C THR A 386 59.69 -14.65 1.50
N THR A 387 59.09 -14.09 2.55
CA THR A 387 59.50 -14.29 3.96
C THR A 387 59.64 -15.79 4.29
N ASN A 388 60.68 -16.17 5.03
CA ASN A 388 61.09 -17.56 5.30
C ASN A 388 61.51 -18.39 4.06
N GLY A 389 61.86 -17.75 2.94
CA GLY A 389 62.42 -18.43 1.77
C GLY A 389 61.38 -19.08 0.86
N GLY A 390 60.14 -18.57 0.88
CA GLY A 390 59.05 -19.04 0.02
C GLY A 390 59.31 -18.82 -1.48
N ASN A 391 58.70 -19.67 -2.30
CA ASN A 391 58.65 -19.54 -3.75
C ASN A 391 57.54 -18.53 -4.16
N THR A 392 57.76 -17.73 -5.21
CA THR A 392 56.79 -16.76 -5.76
C THR A 392 55.58 -17.40 -6.46
N SER A 393 55.49 -18.73 -6.50
CA SER A 393 54.37 -19.46 -7.13
C SER A 393 53.03 -19.38 -6.40
N GLY A 394 52.97 -18.85 -5.18
CA GLY A 394 51.76 -18.77 -4.33
C GLY A 394 50.74 -17.70 -4.72
N MET A 395 50.85 -17.14 -5.94
CA MET A 395 49.80 -16.33 -6.54
C MET A 395 49.64 -16.66 -8.02
N ASN A 396 48.39 -16.69 -8.49
CA ASN A 396 48.02 -16.81 -9.90
C ASN A 396 46.65 -16.14 -10.10
N VAL A 397 46.67 -14.86 -10.47
CA VAL A 397 45.49 -14.03 -10.73
C VAL A 397 45.47 -13.60 -12.20
N SER A 398 44.31 -13.64 -12.85
CA SER A 398 44.16 -13.32 -14.27
C SER A 398 43.16 -12.19 -14.48
N VAL A 399 43.59 -11.06 -15.05
CA VAL A 399 42.73 -9.93 -15.44
C VAL A 399 42.51 -9.97 -16.95
N ILE A 400 41.26 -9.93 -17.41
CA ILE A 400 40.85 -10.19 -18.80
C ILE A 400 39.73 -9.24 -19.23
N ASN A 401 39.90 -8.48 -20.31
CA ASN A 401 38.84 -7.59 -20.81
C ASN A 401 38.31 -6.63 -19.72
N SER A 402 39.23 -5.96 -19.01
CA SER A 402 38.90 -5.01 -17.94
C SER A 402 39.46 -3.62 -18.22
N THR A 403 38.78 -2.59 -17.71
CA THR A 403 39.17 -1.18 -17.88
C THR A 403 39.52 -0.54 -16.54
N PHE A 404 40.64 0.17 -16.47
CA PHE A 404 41.15 0.88 -15.29
C PHE A 404 41.45 2.33 -15.68
N ALA A 405 40.63 3.28 -15.21
CA ALA A 405 40.73 4.71 -15.59
C ALA A 405 40.39 5.63 -14.41
N ASN A 406 40.87 6.88 -14.43
CA ASN A 406 40.67 7.90 -13.37
C ASN A 406 41.10 7.50 -11.93
N ASN A 407 41.79 6.37 -11.70
CA ASN A 407 42.23 5.96 -10.37
C ASN A 407 43.44 6.79 -9.91
N ILE A 408 43.50 7.20 -8.64
CA ILE A 408 44.47 8.20 -8.14
C ILE A 408 45.41 7.57 -7.09
N GLY A 409 46.62 7.21 -7.52
CA GLY A 409 47.71 6.84 -6.62
C GLY A 409 48.54 8.07 -6.29
N VAL A 410 48.37 8.63 -5.08
CA VAL A 410 48.98 9.92 -4.70
C VAL A 410 50.50 9.81 -4.59
N THR A 411 51.00 8.71 -4.01
CA THR A 411 52.44 8.40 -3.97
C THR A 411 52.79 6.97 -4.46
N GLY A 412 51.78 6.14 -4.77
CA GLY A 412 51.94 4.82 -5.39
C GLY A 412 51.31 4.73 -6.78
N SER A 413 51.34 3.53 -7.37
CA SER A 413 50.88 3.27 -8.75
C SER A 413 49.35 3.18 -8.89
N VAL A 414 48.83 2.78 -10.06
CA VAL A 414 47.44 2.29 -10.20
C VAL A 414 47.40 0.79 -9.96
N VAL A 415 48.32 0.06 -10.61
CA VAL A 415 48.50 -1.38 -10.47
C VAL A 415 49.91 -1.70 -9.97
N GLU A 416 50.02 -2.65 -9.04
CA GLU A 416 51.28 -3.22 -8.56
C GLU A 416 51.30 -4.74 -8.81
N MET A 417 52.41 -5.25 -9.35
CA MET A 417 52.70 -6.69 -9.44
C MET A 417 54.05 -6.99 -8.80
N ALA A 418 54.05 -7.33 -7.50
CA ALA A 418 55.25 -7.64 -6.73
C ALA A 418 55.28 -9.13 -6.34
N GLN A 419 56.32 -9.86 -6.74
CA GLN A 419 56.49 -11.30 -6.47
C GLN A 419 55.33 -12.17 -7.05
N ALA A 420 54.55 -11.63 -7.99
CA ALA A 420 53.33 -12.20 -8.55
C ALA A 420 53.57 -13.14 -9.76
N SER A 421 54.54 -14.06 -9.67
CA SER A 421 55.19 -14.69 -10.84
C SER A 421 54.32 -15.55 -11.79
N ASN A 422 53.05 -15.84 -11.50
CA ASN A 422 52.13 -16.50 -12.45
C ASN A 422 50.94 -15.62 -12.89
N SER A 423 50.80 -14.41 -12.33
CA SER A 423 49.67 -13.52 -12.60
C SER A 423 49.79 -12.80 -13.94
N ARG A 424 48.66 -12.42 -14.54
CA ARG A 424 48.59 -11.98 -15.94
C ARG A 424 47.46 -10.97 -16.21
N ILE A 425 47.69 -10.05 -17.14
CA ILE A 425 46.72 -9.02 -17.58
C ILE A 425 46.63 -9.03 -19.11
N ARG A 426 45.41 -9.17 -19.66
CA ARG A 426 45.17 -9.38 -21.10
C ARG A 426 43.88 -8.74 -21.60
N ASN A 427 43.85 -8.35 -22.87
CA ASN A 427 42.72 -7.65 -23.50
C ASN A 427 42.24 -6.45 -22.68
N SER A 428 43.09 -5.81 -21.88
CA SER A 428 42.66 -4.82 -20.88
C SER A 428 43.20 -3.44 -21.18
N ILE A 429 42.53 -2.40 -20.69
CA ILE A 429 42.96 -1.01 -20.79
C ILE A 429 43.28 -0.46 -19.41
N ILE A 430 44.48 0.08 -19.23
CA ILE A 430 44.91 0.82 -18.04
C ILE A 430 45.40 2.19 -18.53
N HIS A 431 44.51 3.18 -18.55
CA HIS A 431 44.76 4.48 -19.17
C HIS A 431 43.91 5.59 -18.55
N ALA A 432 44.37 6.84 -18.64
CA ALA A 432 43.74 8.04 -18.08
C ALA A 432 43.65 8.02 -16.54
N ASN A 433 44.66 7.47 -15.85
CA ASN A 433 44.71 7.48 -14.39
C ASN A 433 45.55 8.64 -13.83
N GLY A 434 45.30 9.02 -12.57
CA GLY A 434 45.93 10.18 -11.93
C GLY A 434 47.28 9.94 -11.25
N SER A 435 47.85 8.72 -11.33
CA SER A 435 49.13 8.39 -10.69
C SER A 435 50.33 8.85 -11.53
N THR A 436 51.40 9.29 -10.85
CA THR A 436 52.70 9.59 -11.49
C THR A 436 53.46 8.34 -11.95
N THR A 437 53.06 7.15 -11.53
CA THR A 437 53.64 5.86 -11.91
C THR A 437 52.54 4.83 -12.20
N PRO A 438 51.86 4.90 -13.36
CA PRO A 438 50.64 4.11 -13.64
C PRO A 438 50.74 2.62 -13.30
N PHE A 439 51.88 1.98 -13.58
CA PHE A 439 52.08 0.56 -13.36
C PHE A 439 53.45 0.26 -12.74
N THR A 440 53.50 -0.64 -11.75
CA THR A 440 54.75 -1.11 -11.11
C THR A 440 54.88 -2.63 -11.17
N ILE A 441 56.03 -3.15 -11.64
CA ILE A 441 56.39 -4.57 -11.61
C ILE A 441 57.76 -4.73 -10.95
N THR A 442 57.88 -5.57 -9.91
CA THR A 442 59.15 -5.76 -9.18
C THR A 442 59.76 -7.16 -9.32
N THR A 443 59.14 -8.08 -10.07
CA THR A 443 59.64 -9.47 -10.26
C THR A 443 59.38 -10.06 -11.64
N SER A 444 60.20 -11.05 -12.00
CA SER A 444 59.98 -11.90 -13.19
C SER A 444 58.80 -12.87 -13.02
N GLY A 445 58.15 -13.17 -14.14
CA GLY A 445 57.08 -14.18 -14.27
C GLY A 445 55.71 -13.61 -14.65
N SER A 446 55.35 -12.45 -14.09
CA SER A 446 54.12 -11.72 -14.45
C SER A 446 54.07 -11.40 -15.95
N VAL A 447 52.89 -11.52 -16.60
CA VAL A 447 52.74 -11.29 -18.05
C VAL A 447 51.66 -10.25 -18.38
N ILE A 448 52.00 -9.24 -19.18
CA ILE A 448 51.05 -8.30 -19.79
C ILE A 448 51.13 -8.42 -21.32
N SER A 449 50.00 -8.72 -21.98
CA SER A 449 49.95 -9.03 -23.42
C SER A 449 48.57 -8.73 -24.02
N ASN A 450 48.50 -8.13 -25.22
CA ASN A 450 47.27 -7.66 -25.85
C ASN A 450 46.50 -6.69 -24.95
N SER A 451 47.17 -5.66 -24.42
CA SER A 451 46.57 -4.67 -23.52
C SER A 451 47.09 -3.28 -23.86
N ILE A 452 46.30 -2.25 -23.54
CA ILE A 452 46.76 -0.85 -23.52
C ILE A 452 47.17 -0.51 -22.08
N VAL A 453 48.37 0.02 -21.88
CA VAL A 453 48.87 0.45 -20.56
C VAL A 453 49.64 1.75 -20.73
N GLU A 454 49.12 2.83 -20.14
CA GLU A 454 49.73 4.15 -20.16
C GLU A 454 51.13 4.15 -19.50
N GLY A 455 52.10 4.79 -20.14
CA GLY A 455 53.52 4.72 -19.77
C GLY A 455 54.23 3.41 -20.15
N GLY A 456 53.53 2.45 -20.78
CA GLY A 456 54.08 1.28 -21.48
C GLY A 456 54.75 0.20 -20.62
N GLN A 457 54.18 -1.01 -20.59
CA GLN A 457 54.74 -2.15 -19.85
C GLN A 457 54.77 -3.46 -20.67
N GLN A 458 55.92 -4.16 -20.62
CA GLN A 458 56.16 -5.46 -21.26
C GLN A 458 55.80 -5.54 -22.75
N SER A 459 54.59 -6.03 -23.07
CA SER A 459 54.03 -6.17 -24.42
C SER A 459 52.64 -5.55 -24.53
N ALA A 460 52.33 -4.60 -23.65
CA ALA A 460 51.24 -3.65 -23.82
C ALA A 460 51.65 -2.47 -24.69
N THR A 461 50.68 -1.84 -25.35
CA THR A 461 50.87 -0.60 -26.11
C THR A 461 50.59 0.63 -25.25
N ASP A 462 51.45 1.64 -25.36
CA ASP A 462 51.29 2.96 -24.75
C ASP A 462 50.66 3.89 -25.80
N VAL A 463 49.32 3.87 -25.86
CA VAL A 463 48.49 4.59 -26.84
C VAL A 463 47.18 5.02 -26.18
N ASP A 464 46.64 6.16 -26.59
CA ASP A 464 45.34 6.64 -26.11
C ASP A 464 44.21 5.70 -26.61
N PRO A 465 43.41 5.09 -25.73
CA PRO A 465 42.27 4.24 -26.11
C PRO A 465 41.07 5.04 -26.65
N LEU A 466 41.13 6.38 -26.72
CA LEU A 466 40.05 7.26 -27.16
C LEU A 466 38.72 6.95 -26.45
N PHE A 467 38.72 7.07 -25.12
CA PHE A 467 37.49 6.99 -24.32
C PHE A 467 36.53 8.14 -24.66
N ALA A 468 35.23 7.85 -24.64
CA ALA A 468 34.17 8.79 -25.00
C ALA A 468 34.26 10.14 -24.26
N ASN A 469 34.37 10.09 -22.93
CA ASN A 469 34.67 11.26 -22.10
C ASN A 469 35.21 10.79 -20.74
N SER A 470 36.50 10.52 -20.66
CA SER A 470 37.14 10.09 -19.41
C SER A 470 36.93 11.07 -18.25
N ALA A 471 36.89 12.39 -18.52
CA ALA A 471 36.64 13.40 -17.50
C ALA A 471 35.22 13.34 -16.89
N ALA A 472 34.24 12.75 -17.60
CA ALA A 472 32.89 12.45 -17.09
C ALA A 472 32.72 10.98 -16.64
N ASN A 473 33.81 10.21 -16.57
CA ASN A 473 33.83 8.77 -16.31
C ASN A 473 33.16 7.89 -17.39
N GLN A 474 33.07 8.39 -18.63
CA GLN A 474 32.49 7.67 -19.77
C GLN A 474 33.61 6.95 -20.54
N PHE A 475 33.83 5.67 -20.24
CA PHE A 475 34.98 4.87 -20.70
C PHE A 475 34.69 3.90 -21.86
N PHE A 476 33.54 4.02 -22.53
CA PHE A 476 33.30 3.34 -23.80
C PHE A 476 34.17 3.95 -24.92
N LEU A 477 34.48 3.16 -25.95
CA LEU A 477 35.44 3.52 -27.00
C LEU A 477 34.82 4.46 -28.05
N GLN A 478 35.62 5.39 -28.61
CA GLN A 478 35.26 6.22 -29.76
C GLN A 478 35.72 5.64 -31.11
N THR A 479 35.09 6.10 -32.19
CA THR A 479 35.47 5.79 -33.59
C THR A 479 36.97 5.95 -33.84
N GLY A 480 37.64 4.85 -34.23
CA GLY A 480 39.07 4.86 -34.54
C GLY A 480 39.99 4.67 -33.33
N SER A 481 39.46 4.31 -32.16
CA SER A 481 40.23 3.82 -31.03
C SER A 481 41.13 2.63 -31.42
N PRO A 482 42.38 2.55 -30.92
CA PRO A 482 43.27 1.41 -31.14
C PRO A 482 42.84 0.14 -30.39
N ALA A 483 41.83 0.21 -29.51
CA ALA A 483 41.27 -0.93 -28.79
C ALA A 483 40.22 -1.71 -29.61
N ILE A 484 39.69 -1.13 -30.70
CA ILE A 484 38.60 -1.71 -31.50
C ILE A 484 39.14 -2.81 -32.40
N ASP A 485 38.48 -3.98 -32.43
CA ASP A 485 38.85 -5.14 -33.26
C ASP A 485 40.31 -5.64 -33.03
N THR A 486 40.91 -5.36 -31.86
CA THR A 486 42.33 -5.73 -31.55
C THR A 486 42.51 -6.67 -30.35
N GLY A 487 41.45 -7.02 -29.62
CA GLY A 487 41.48 -8.02 -28.55
C GLY A 487 41.70 -9.45 -29.09
N MET A 488 42.07 -10.38 -28.21
CA MET A 488 42.27 -11.78 -28.57
C MET A 488 41.15 -12.66 -28.01
N ASN A 489 40.25 -13.10 -28.90
CA ASN A 489 39.08 -13.93 -28.60
C ASN A 489 39.39 -15.18 -27.74
N SER A 490 40.57 -15.79 -27.90
CA SER A 490 40.97 -16.99 -27.16
C SER A 490 41.41 -16.75 -25.70
N TYR A 491 41.33 -15.52 -25.19
CA TYR A 491 41.58 -15.21 -23.78
C TYR A 491 40.31 -15.06 -22.95
N ILE A 492 39.15 -14.78 -23.56
CA ILE A 492 37.87 -14.68 -22.84
C ILE A 492 37.10 -16.01 -22.87
N SER A 493 36.24 -16.25 -21.89
CA SER A 493 35.33 -17.41 -21.90
C SER A 493 34.19 -17.17 -22.88
N SER A 494 33.77 -18.21 -23.62
CA SER A 494 32.56 -18.17 -24.46
C SER A 494 31.26 -18.02 -23.67
N THR A 495 31.31 -18.06 -22.33
CA THR A 495 30.19 -17.73 -21.45
C THR A 495 30.03 -16.23 -21.21
N ILE A 496 31.02 -15.40 -21.57
CA ILE A 496 30.90 -13.93 -21.50
C ILE A 496 30.45 -13.43 -22.86
N ILE A 497 29.13 -13.47 -23.08
CA ILE A 497 28.49 -13.13 -24.35
C ILE A 497 28.14 -11.63 -24.49
N TYR A 498 28.22 -10.86 -23.41
CA TYR A 498 27.98 -9.40 -23.38
C TYR A 498 29.15 -8.62 -22.75
N ASP A 499 29.23 -7.32 -23.05
CA ASP A 499 30.09 -6.34 -22.39
C ASP A 499 29.39 -5.68 -21.17
N LEU A 500 29.98 -4.66 -20.55
CA LEU A 500 29.36 -3.93 -19.43
C LEU A 500 28.20 -2.99 -19.83
N ASN A 501 27.92 -2.81 -21.12
CA ASN A 501 26.78 -2.03 -21.65
C ASN A 501 25.77 -2.94 -22.39
N ALA A 502 25.69 -4.22 -22.00
CA ALA A 502 24.85 -5.25 -22.60
C ALA A 502 25.03 -5.49 -24.13
N ARG A 503 26.14 -5.03 -24.73
CA ARG A 503 26.44 -5.24 -26.15
C ARG A 503 27.06 -6.61 -26.36
N ALA A 504 26.70 -7.28 -27.46
CA ALA A 504 27.24 -8.60 -27.78
C ALA A 504 28.78 -8.57 -27.88
N ARG A 505 29.47 -9.39 -27.08
CA ARG A 505 30.94 -9.37 -26.89
C ARG A 505 31.75 -9.65 -28.17
N TYR A 506 31.12 -10.16 -29.23
CA TYR A 506 31.78 -10.51 -30.49
C TYR A 506 31.25 -9.65 -31.64
N VAL A 507 31.36 -8.32 -31.52
CA VAL A 507 31.15 -7.41 -32.66
C VAL A 507 32.16 -7.76 -33.76
N ASN A 508 31.78 -7.63 -35.04
CA ASN A 508 32.65 -7.89 -36.21
C ASN A 508 33.38 -9.27 -36.27
N SER A 509 33.10 -10.20 -35.36
CA SER A 509 33.84 -11.44 -35.07
C SER A 509 35.17 -11.29 -34.28
N ILE A 510 35.56 -10.10 -33.83
CA ILE A 510 36.76 -9.86 -33.01
C ILE A 510 36.37 -9.03 -31.79
N ILE A 511 36.85 -9.43 -30.61
CA ILE A 511 36.53 -8.69 -29.38
C ILE A 511 37.42 -7.46 -29.22
N ASP A 512 36.91 -6.40 -28.63
CA ASP A 512 37.67 -5.21 -28.29
C ASP A 512 38.61 -5.44 -27.09
N MET A 513 39.51 -4.48 -26.84
CA MET A 513 40.23 -4.38 -25.57
C MET A 513 39.44 -3.55 -24.57
N GLY A 514 39.43 -3.99 -23.30
CA GLY A 514 38.70 -3.37 -22.20
C GLY A 514 37.36 -4.05 -21.90
N ALA A 515 36.55 -3.37 -21.10
CA ALA A 515 35.26 -3.87 -20.63
C ALA A 515 34.06 -3.48 -21.52
N PHE A 516 34.29 -2.82 -22.66
CA PHE A 516 33.26 -2.33 -23.58
C PHE A 516 33.59 -2.64 -25.04
N GLU A 517 32.56 -2.83 -25.86
CA GLU A 517 32.66 -3.06 -27.31
C GLU A 517 32.08 -1.88 -28.13
N TYR A 518 32.57 -1.74 -29.36
CA TYR A 518 32.21 -0.69 -30.33
C TYR A 518 31.63 -1.27 -31.64
N GLY A 519 30.49 -0.75 -32.11
CA GLY A 519 29.85 -1.23 -33.34
C GLY A 519 28.73 -0.31 -33.87
N ASN A 520 28.24 -0.60 -35.08
CA ASN A 520 27.20 0.19 -35.74
C ASN A 520 25.78 -0.15 -35.28
N LEU A 521 25.05 0.86 -34.81
CA LEU A 521 23.60 1.03 -34.99
C LEU A 521 23.37 2.13 -36.06
N ASP A 522 22.29 2.06 -36.83
CA ASP A 522 21.76 3.23 -37.55
C ASP A 522 20.88 4.04 -36.61
N CYS A 523 21.22 5.31 -36.47
CA CYS A 523 20.67 6.26 -35.51
C CYS A 523 20.17 7.56 -36.17
N SER A 524 19.78 7.46 -37.44
CA SER A 524 19.33 8.61 -38.22
C SER A 524 17.85 8.99 -37.97
N GLY A 525 17.16 8.26 -37.09
CA GLY A 525 15.75 8.42 -36.80
C GLY A 525 15.40 9.43 -35.69
N THR A 526 14.19 9.97 -35.74
CA THR A 526 13.58 10.69 -34.62
C THR A 526 12.63 9.73 -33.89
N PRO A 527 12.76 9.51 -32.57
CA PRO A 527 11.75 8.77 -31.82
C PRO A 527 10.38 9.45 -31.96
N SER A 528 9.30 8.66 -32.01
CA SER A 528 7.95 9.18 -32.26
C SER A 528 6.92 8.46 -31.40
N ASN A 529 5.68 8.98 -31.35
CA ASN A 529 4.60 8.41 -30.53
C ASN A 529 5.01 8.16 -29.07
N VAL A 530 5.61 9.16 -28.41
CA VAL A 530 5.88 9.07 -26.96
C VAL A 530 4.55 9.02 -26.21
N ILE A 531 4.32 7.93 -25.50
CA ILE A 531 3.13 7.65 -24.71
C ILE A 531 3.56 7.46 -23.26
N GLY A 532 3.04 8.33 -22.39
CA GLY A 532 3.05 8.13 -20.94
C GLY A 532 1.85 7.29 -20.51
N THR A 533 2.12 6.21 -19.81
CA THR A 533 1.15 5.32 -19.15
C THR A 533 1.49 5.20 -17.67
N ASN A 534 0.56 4.65 -16.87
CA ASN A 534 0.77 4.31 -15.46
C ASN A 534 1.41 5.43 -14.63
N VAL A 535 1.05 6.69 -14.94
CA VAL A 535 1.54 7.86 -14.23
C VAL A 535 1.08 7.76 -12.78
N SER A 536 2.04 7.61 -11.87
CA SER A 536 1.80 7.52 -10.44
C SER A 536 2.19 8.85 -9.77
N PHE A 537 2.26 8.85 -8.44
CA PHE A 537 2.75 9.99 -7.68
C PHE A 537 4.28 10.14 -7.71
N THR A 538 5.04 9.09 -8.01
CA THR A 538 6.51 9.11 -8.06
C THR A 538 7.10 8.53 -9.35
N SER A 539 6.27 8.11 -10.31
CA SER A 539 6.72 7.47 -11.55
C SER A 539 5.86 7.76 -12.79
N ILE A 540 6.41 7.43 -13.96
CA ILE A 540 5.72 7.35 -15.25
C ILE A 540 6.34 6.22 -16.09
N ASP A 541 5.50 5.37 -16.67
CA ASP A 541 5.93 4.43 -17.70
C ASP A 541 5.91 5.13 -19.06
N LEU A 542 7.08 5.22 -19.71
CA LEU A 542 7.23 5.79 -21.03
C LEU A 542 7.42 4.68 -22.07
N SER A 543 6.69 4.77 -23.16
CA SER A 543 6.91 3.97 -24.37
C SER A 543 6.96 4.88 -25.59
N TRP A 544 7.75 4.49 -26.60
CA TRP A 544 7.84 5.23 -27.86
C TRP A 544 8.11 4.31 -29.04
N THR A 545 7.95 4.85 -30.25
CA THR A 545 8.35 4.19 -31.50
C THR A 545 9.76 4.62 -31.87
N ALA A 546 10.67 3.67 -32.12
CA ALA A 546 12.01 3.94 -32.63
C ALA A 546 11.98 4.66 -33.99
N GLY A 547 13.05 5.38 -34.34
CA GLY A 547 13.13 6.13 -35.58
C GLY A 547 13.91 5.41 -36.70
N GLY A 548 14.84 4.56 -36.30
CA GLY A 548 15.73 3.72 -37.11
C GLY A 548 16.00 2.40 -36.39
N ASP A 549 17.27 1.97 -36.32
CA ASP A 549 17.68 0.70 -35.68
C ASP A 549 18.01 0.87 -34.18
N GLU A 550 17.50 1.92 -33.53
CA GLU A 550 17.95 2.31 -32.19
C GLU A 550 17.29 1.49 -31.07
N SER A 551 18.09 0.72 -30.33
CA SER A 551 17.64 -0.05 -29.15
C SER A 551 17.97 0.61 -27.81
N VAL A 552 18.65 1.77 -27.82
CA VAL A 552 19.22 2.42 -26.64
C VAL A 552 19.01 3.94 -26.70
N TRP A 553 18.59 4.55 -25.59
CA TRP A 553 18.03 5.91 -25.55
C TRP A 553 18.58 6.72 -24.36
N ASP A 554 18.58 8.05 -24.48
CA ASP A 554 18.86 8.97 -23.38
C ASP A 554 17.58 9.76 -23.08
N ILE A 555 17.22 9.86 -21.80
CA ILE A 555 16.04 10.57 -21.31
C ILE A 555 16.49 11.72 -20.41
N LEU A 556 16.15 12.95 -20.79
CA LEU A 556 16.31 14.13 -19.95
C LEU A 556 14.94 14.54 -19.43
N TYR A 557 14.81 14.87 -18.14
CA TYR A 557 13.57 15.37 -17.56
C TYR A 557 13.82 16.49 -16.55
N VAL A 558 12.91 17.47 -16.50
CA VAL A 558 12.98 18.61 -15.57
C VAL A 558 11.58 19.07 -15.19
N GLU A 559 11.42 19.71 -14.03
CA GLU A 559 10.16 20.37 -13.65
C GLU A 559 9.74 21.36 -14.76
N SER A 560 8.47 21.30 -15.17
CA SER A 560 8.01 21.92 -16.42
C SER A 560 8.19 23.43 -16.43
N GLY A 561 8.70 23.95 -17.56
CA GLY A 561 9.08 25.35 -17.72
C GLY A 561 10.49 25.72 -17.23
N GLN A 562 11.23 24.80 -16.60
CA GLN A 562 12.68 24.96 -16.39
C GLN A 562 13.47 24.66 -17.68
N PRO A 563 14.72 25.13 -17.81
CA PRO A 563 15.59 24.71 -18.92
C PRO A 563 15.93 23.21 -18.81
N ILE A 564 15.74 22.46 -19.90
CA ILE A 564 16.10 21.03 -19.96
C ILE A 564 17.61 20.78 -19.69
N SER A 565 18.46 21.78 -19.92
CA SER A 565 19.90 21.76 -19.58
C SER A 565 20.20 21.80 -18.07
N SER A 566 19.17 21.95 -17.23
CA SER A 566 19.24 21.80 -15.76
C SER A 566 18.39 20.60 -15.27
N GLY A 567 17.90 19.77 -16.17
CA GLY A 567 17.20 18.52 -15.85
C GLY A 567 18.13 17.39 -15.45
N THR A 568 17.53 16.36 -14.83
CA THR A 568 18.17 15.06 -14.64
C THR A 568 18.25 14.34 -15.97
N ALA A 569 19.37 13.67 -16.23
CA ALA A 569 19.58 12.87 -17.43
C ALA A 569 19.87 11.41 -17.07
N ILE A 570 19.04 10.51 -17.59
CA ILE A 570 19.18 9.05 -17.52
C ILE A 570 19.71 8.61 -18.89
N TYR A 571 20.87 7.94 -18.91
CA TYR A 571 21.55 7.59 -20.15
C TYR A 571 21.43 6.09 -20.44
N SER A 572 21.43 5.75 -21.72
CA SER A 572 21.47 4.36 -22.22
C SER A 572 20.33 3.44 -21.78
N VAL A 573 19.11 3.98 -21.62
CA VAL A 573 17.90 3.22 -21.29
C VAL A 573 17.34 2.42 -22.46
N SER A 574 16.57 1.38 -22.15
CA SER A 574 15.75 0.60 -23.09
C SER A 574 14.43 1.33 -23.43
N ASN A 575 13.54 0.66 -24.17
CA ASN A 575 12.19 1.12 -24.52
C ASN A 575 11.23 -0.08 -24.44
N PRO A 576 10.15 -0.05 -23.63
CA PRO A 576 9.73 1.04 -22.74
C PRO A 576 10.70 1.25 -21.56
N PHE A 577 10.51 2.36 -20.83
CA PHE A 577 11.29 2.71 -19.64
C PHE A 577 10.42 3.45 -18.60
N THR A 578 10.59 3.15 -17.32
CA THR A 578 9.90 3.82 -16.21
C THR A 578 10.81 4.86 -15.55
N ILE A 579 10.45 6.14 -15.61
CA ILE A 579 11.09 7.14 -14.74
C ILE A 579 10.46 6.99 -13.35
N SER A 580 11.28 6.90 -12.31
CA SER A 580 10.87 6.82 -10.90
C SER A 580 11.53 7.91 -10.05
N GLY A 581 11.19 8.00 -8.76
CA GLY A 581 11.75 8.99 -7.84
C GLY A 581 11.31 10.44 -8.11
N LEU A 582 10.19 10.63 -8.80
CA LEU A 582 9.61 11.94 -9.09
C LEU A 582 8.88 12.53 -7.88
N THR A 583 8.74 13.84 -7.85
CA THR A 583 7.92 14.54 -6.85
C THR A 583 6.43 14.39 -7.20
N PRO A 584 5.52 14.11 -6.24
CA PRO A 584 4.07 14.12 -6.47
C PRO A 584 3.55 15.46 -7.00
N ASN A 585 2.49 15.39 -7.81
CA ASN A 585 1.81 16.53 -8.43
C ASN A 585 2.72 17.62 -9.01
N THR A 586 3.80 17.17 -9.63
CA THR A 586 4.82 18.02 -10.26
C THR A 586 4.75 17.80 -11.76
N ALA A 587 4.60 18.89 -12.49
CA ALA A 587 4.65 18.86 -13.95
C ALA A 587 6.10 18.67 -14.39
N TYR A 588 6.34 17.80 -15.36
CA TYR A 588 7.66 17.49 -15.88
C TYR A 588 7.68 17.56 -17.42
N ASP A 589 8.69 18.25 -17.95
CA ASP A 589 9.03 18.23 -19.38
C ASP A 589 10.13 17.18 -19.61
N ILE A 590 9.82 16.16 -20.41
CA ILE A 590 10.75 15.10 -20.83
C ILE A 590 11.25 15.36 -22.26
N VAL A 591 12.50 14.99 -22.52
CA VAL A 591 13.10 14.88 -23.85
C VAL A 591 13.78 13.52 -24.01
N ILE A 592 13.35 12.74 -25.00
CA ILE A 592 13.92 11.42 -25.35
C ILE A 592 14.77 11.54 -26.61
N VAL A 593 15.99 11.01 -26.58
CA VAL A 593 17.00 11.10 -27.66
C VAL A 593 17.58 9.72 -27.94
N ALA A 594 17.93 9.41 -29.19
CA ALA A 594 18.66 8.19 -29.54
C ALA A 594 20.10 8.22 -28.96
N SER A 595 20.48 7.22 -28.15
CA SER A 595 21.78 7.18 -27.46
C SER A 595 22.85 6.53 -28.34
N CYS A 596 23.44 7.34 -29.22
CA CYS A 596 24.15 6.83 -30.39
C CYS A 596 25.61 7.28 -30.51
N ILE A 597 26.51 6.30 -30.39
CA ILE A 597 27.97 6.47 -30.37
C ILE A 597 28.61 6.70 -31.74
N SER A 598 27.94 6.33 -32.84
CA SER A 598 28.47 6.39 -34.22
C SER A 598 28.21 7.73 -34.90
N SER A 599 27.14 8.45 -34.55
CA SER A 599 26.80 9.75 -35.10
C SER A 599 25.89 10.56 -34.19
N GLN A 600 26.22 11.85 -34.00
CA GLN A 600 25.29 12.85 -33.49
C GLN A 600 24.22 13.19 -34.55
N GLY A 601 23.27 12.27 -34.72
CA GLY A 601 21.97 12.48 -35.33
C GLY A 601 20.89 12.09 -34.30
N GLY A 602 19.74 12.74 -34.25
CA GLY A 602 19.33 13.89 -35.06
C GLY A 602 17.92 14.38 -34.75
N GLY A 603 17.09 13.50 -34.18
CA GLY A 603 15.79 13.82 -33.61
C GLY A 603 15.75 13.64 -32.10
N ALA A 604 14.93 14.47 -31.45
CA ALA A 604 14.55 14.32 -30.06
C ALA A 604 13.03 14.46 -29.97
N ALA A 605 12.38 13.62 -29.16
CA ALA A 605 10.95 13.68 -28.90
C ALA A 605 10.71 14.35 -27.54
N SER A 606 9.72 15.23 -27.44
CA SER A 606 9.34 15.88 -26.18
C SER A 606 7.97 15.41 -25.72
N TYR A 607 7.81 15.22 -24.42
CA TYR A 607 6.57 14.81 -23.78
C TYR A 607 6.44 15.51 -22.43
N THR A 608 5.29 16.12 -22.15
CA THR A 608 5.01 16.80 -20.87
C THR A 608 3.87 16.08 -20.17
N PHE A 609 4.02 15.85 -18.87
CA PHE A 609 3.02 15.24 -18.00
C PHE A 609 3.06 15.87 -16.61
N THR A 610 2.15 15.46 -15.74
CA THR A 610 2.16 15.77 -14.31
C THR A 610 2.02 14.46 -13.55
N THR A 611 2.87 14.22 -12.55
CA THR A 611 2.65 13.11 -11.61
C THR A 611 1.31 13.26 -10.90
N VAL A 612 0.73 12.15 -10.46
CA VAL A 612 -0.51 12.17 -9.66
C VAL A 612 -0.21 12.70 -8.25
N ASP A 613 -1.21 13.22 -7.54
CA ASP A 613 -1.11 13.48 -6.09
C ASP A 613 -1.81 12.33 -5.34
N PRO A 614 -1.16 11.64 -4.39
CA PRO A 614 -1.77 10.49 -3.75
C PRO A 614 -2.94 10.93 -2.85
N THR A 615 -4.08 10.28 -3.07
CA THR A 615 -5.16 10.23 -2.06
C THR A 615 -4.62 9.48 -0.84
N LEU A 616 -4.87 10.00 0.35
CA LEU A 616 -4.49 9.36 1.61
C LEU A 616 -5.66 8.51 2.09
N TYR A 617 -5.43 7.22 2.27
CA TYR A 617 -6.45 6.29 2.76
C TYR A 617 -6.36 6.15 4.30
N VAL A 618 -7.51 6.13 4.96
CA VAL A 618 -7.68 5.89 6.40
C VAL A 618 -8.72 4.79 6.59
N ASP A 619 -8.37 3.76 7.33
CA ASP A 619 -9.24 2.62 7.67
C ASP A 619 -8.73 2.03 8.98
N LYS A 620 -9.58 2.03 10.01
CA LYS A 620 -9.23 1.54 11.36
C LYS A 620 -8.86 0.06 11.41
N ASP A 621 -9.32 -0.75 10.45
CA ASP A 621 -9.10 -2.21 10.42
C ASP A 621 -7.99 -2.61 9.43
N ALA A 622 -7.38 -1.64 8.74
CA ALA A 622 -6.30 -1.91 7.80
C ALA A 622 -5.07 -2.56 8.47
N SER A 623 -4.65 -3.70 7.92
CA SER A 623 -3.58 -4.54 8.47
C SER A 623 -2.24 -4.44 7.74
N GLY A 624 -2.09 -3.47 6.82
CA GLY A 624 -0.88 -3.26 6.02
C GLY A 624 0.14 -2.32 6.67
N THR A 625 0.85 -1.55 5.85
CA THR A 625 2.01 -0.74 6.29
C THR A 625 1.69 0.53 7.07
N ASN A 626 0.41 0.90 7.22
CA ASN A 626 -0.04 2.12 7.93
C ASN A 626 0.66 3.40 7.40
N ASP A 627 0.65 3.57 6.07
CA ASP A 627 1.28 4.69 5.35
C ASP A 627 0.30 5.50 4.48
N GLY A 628 -0.95 5.06 4.38
CA GLY A 628 -2.01 5.75 3.63
C GLY A 628 -1.92 5.61 2.11
N SER A 629 -1.07 4.75 1.56
CA SER A 629 -0.86 4.58 0.10
C SER A 629 -1.98 3.85 -0.65
N SER A 630 -2.76 3.03 0.05
CA SER A 630 -3.90 2.25 -0.46
C SER A 630 -4.82 1.87 0.70
N TRP A 631 -6.01 1.32 0.45
CA TRP A 631 -6.88 0.82 1.51
C TRP A 631 -6.20 -0.23 2.40
N THR A 632 -5.52 -1.22 1.83
CA THR A 632 -4.79 -2.25 2.60
C THR A 632 -3.69 -1.64 3.49
N ASN A 633 -3.04 -0.57 3.04
CA ASN A 633 -1.97 0.15 3.75
C ASN A 633 -2.46 1.42 4.44
N ALA A 634 -3.77 1.60 4.60
CA ALA A 634 -4.36 2.83 5.10
C ALA A 634 -3.87 3.17 6.51
N PHE A 635 -3.92 4.44 6.88
CA PHE A 635 -3.68 4.82 8.27
C PHE A 635 -4.83 4.27 9.14
N THR A 636 -4.49 3.48 10.14
CA THR A 636 -5.41 3.01 11.19
C THR A 636 -5.97 4.15 12.06
N LYS A 637 -5.46 5.37 11.86
CA LYS A 637 -5.97 6.59 12.49
C LYS A 637 -6.07 7.77 11.53
N LEU A 638 -7.16 8.51 11.65
CA LEU A 638 -7.36 9.77 10.93
C LEU A 638 -6.36 10.87 11.37
N GLU A 639 -5.88 10.86 12.62
CA GLU A 639 -4.94 11.87 13.12
C GLU A 639 -3.58 11.86 12.40
N ASP A 640 -3.07 10.69 12.02
CA ASP A 640 -1.81 10.54 11.29
C ASP A 640 -1.93 11.03 9.84
N ALA A 641 -3.06 10.73 9.17
CA ALA A 641 -3.36 11.25 7.84
C ALA A 641 -3.56 12.77 7.82
N LEU A 642 -4.18 13.36 8.86
CA LEU A 642 -4.39 14.81 8.98
C LEU A 642 -3.09 15.60 9.07
N LEU A 643 -2.00 15.02 9.61
CA LEU A 643 -0.66 15.62 9.59
C LEU A 643 -0.07 15.72 8.17
N LEU A 644 -0.60 14.96 7.21
CA LEU A 644 -0.15 14.89 5.82
C LEU A 644 -1.14 15.50 4.82
N ALA A 645 -2.29 16.01 5.26
CA ALA A 645 -3.33 16.57 4.38
C ALA A 645 -2.85 17.75 3.51
N SER A 646 -3.48 17.94 2.35
CA SER A 646 -3.37 19.16 1.54
C SER A 646 -4.57 19.31 0.57
N ASN A 647 -4.67 20.44 -0.14
CA ASN A 647 -5.77 20.70 -1.10
C ASN A 647 -5.80 19.65 -2.23
N LEU A 648 -4.64 19.02 -2.44
CA LEU A 648 -4.29 18.15 -3.54
C LEU A 648 -4.16 16.69 -3.08
N ARG A 649 -3.89 16.45 -1.78
CA ARG A 649 -3.97 15.17 -1.08
C ARG A 649 -5.23 15.08 -0.23
N PRO A 650 -6.40 14.74 -0.81
CA PRO A 650 -7.60 14.46 -0.04
C PRO A 650 -7.41 13.20 0.81
N ILE A 651 -8.09 13.16 1.96
CA ILE A 651 -8.18 11.95 2.78
C ILE A 651 -9.51 11.26 2.49
N TRP A 652 -9.48 9.97 2.18
CA TRP A 652 -10.66 9.11 2.13
C TRP A 652 -10.64 8.20 3.37
N VAL A 653 -11.78 8.13 4.06
CA VAL A 653 -11.92 7.44 5.34
C VAL A 653 -12.98 6.36 5.20
N ALA A 654 -12.62 5.12 5.53
CA ALA A 654 -13.55 4.00 5.60
C ALA A 654 -14.63 4.24 6.67
N ASP A 655 -15.60 3.35 6.76
CA ASP A 655 -16.57 3.33 7.85
C ASP A 655 -15.91 3.02 9.20
N GLY A 656 -16.74 3.00 10.25
CA GLY A 656 -16.33 2.68 11.61
C GLY A 656 -16.09 3.89 12.51
N ASN A 657 -15.74 3.59 13.77
CA ASN A 657 -15.57 4.58 14.84
C ASN A 657 -14.12 5.03 15.01
N TYR A 658 -13.87 6.32 14.78
CA TYR A 658 -12.58 6.97 14.95
C TYR A 658 -12.65 7.88 16.17
N ILE A 659 -11.84 7.54 17.18
CA ILE A 659 -11.68 8.30 18.43
C ILE A 659 -10.38 9.11 18.33
N PRO A 660 -10.37 10.42 18.63
CA PRO A 660 -9.16 11.24 18.57
C PRO A 660 -8.25 10.96 19.77
N SER A 661 -6.94 11.24 19.66
CA SER A 661 -6.02 11.20 20.80
C SER A 661 -5.43 12.57 21.16
N THR A 662 -4.65 12.63 22.25
CA THR A 662 -3.84 13.80 22.61
C THR A 662 -2.63 13.40 23.44
N ALA A 663 -1.59 14.23 23.39
CA ALA A 663 -0.44 14.19 24.30
C ALA A 663 -0.55 15.19 25.47
N ASP A 664 -1.66 15.94 25.59
CA ASP A 664 -1.93 16.77 26.76
C ASP A 664 -2.27 15.90 27.98
N THR A 665 -1.92 16.39 29.17
CA THR A 665 -2.31 15.78 30.46
C THR A 665 -3.81 15.77 30.74
N ASP A 666 -4.57 16.61 30.05
CA ASP A 666 -6.04 16.60 30.01
C ASP A 666 -6.49 15.88 28.73
N THR A 667 -6.84 14.59 28.87
CA THR A 667 -7.24 13.72 27.76
C THR A 667 -8.43 14.27 26.98
N ARG A 668 -9.31 15.05 27.63
CA ARG A 668 -10.50 15.67 27.06
C ARG A 668 -10.21 16.71 25.98
N LYS A 669 -8.94 17.07 25.77
CA LYS A 669 -8.48 17.91 24.66
C LYS A 669 -8.14 17.12 23.38
N ALA A 670 -8.35 15.80 23.38
CA ALA A 670 -8.31 15.00 22.15
C ALA A 670 -9.31 15.57 21.12
N THR A 671 -8.83 15.86 19.91
CA THR A 671 -9.63 16.51 18.87
C THR A 671 -9.03 16.29 17.48
N PHE A 672 -9.87 16.01 16.48
CA PHE A 672 -9.45 15.96 15.09
C PHE A 672 -9.12 17.38 14.61
N SER A 673 -7.82 17.68 14.57
CA SER A 673 -7.30 19.01 14.23
C SER A 673 -7.21 19.18 12.71
N ILE A 674 -8.21 19.82 12.11
CA ILE A 674 -8.26 20.05 10.67
C ILE A 674 -7.42 21.29 10.32
N LEU A 675 -6.48 21.10 9.39
CA LEU A 675 -5.53 22.13 8.99
C LEU A 675 -5.97 22.87 7.72
N ASN A 676 -5.28 23.96 7.42
CA ASN A 676 -5.45 24.69 6.16
C ASN A 676 -5.38 23.74 4.94
N ASP A 677 -6.19 24.02 3.91
CA ASP A 677 -6.26 23.27 2.66
C ASP A 677 -6.71 21.79 2.79
N THR A 678 -7.21 21.35 3.96
CA THR A 678 -7.57 19.93 4.18
C THR A 678 -8.94 19.57 3.61
N LYS A 679 -9.02 18.50 2.82
CA LYS A 679 -10.28 17.86 2.40
C LYS A 679 -10.34 16.43 2.94
N ILE A 680 -11.39 16.12 3.70
CA ILE A 680 -11.66 14.77 4.20
C ILE A 680 -13.03 14.29 3.74
N TYR A 681 -13.11 13.02 3.35
CA TYR A 681 -14.31 12.36 2.84
C TYR A 681 -14.53 11.05 3.59
N GLY A 682 -15.65 10.92 4.30
CA GLY A 682 -16.13 9.67 4.88
C GLY A 682 -17.11 8.97 3.93
N GLY A 683 -17.51 7.75 4.26
CA GLY A 683 -18.48 6.98 3.47
C GLY A 683 -17.91 5.83 2.64
N PHE A 684 -16.69 5.36 2.89
CA PHE A 684 -16.03 4.33 2.07
C PHE A 684 -16.08 2.93 2.71
N ASN A 685 -16.07 1.88 1.88
CA ASN A 685 -16.06 0.45 2.27
C ASN A 685 -14.70 -0.19 1.94
N GLY A 686 -13.59 0.51 2.20
CA GLY A 686 -12.22 -0.02 2.05
C GLY A 686 -11.83 -0.54 0.64
N THR A 687 -12.59 -0.22 -0.42
CA THR A 687 -12.46 -0.90 -1.73
C THR A 687 -12.61 0.01 -2.93
N GLU A 688 -13.12 1.24 -2.76
CA GLU A 688 -13.44 2.15 -3.85
C GLU A 688 -12.21 2.84 -4.46
N THR A 689 -12.27 3.09 -5.77
CA THR A 689 -11.21 3.80 -6.52
C THR A 689 -11.60 5.22 -6.94
N THR A 690 -12.81 5.69 -6.59
CA THR A 690 -13.26 7.07 -6.83
C THR A 690 -14.10 7.62 -5.66
N VAL A 691 -13.95 8.92 -5.38
CA VAL A 691 -14.74 9.64 -4.34
C VAL A 691 -16.26 9.63 -4.60
N THR A 692 -16.68 9.31 -5.82
CA THR A 692 -18.09 9.18 -6.24
C THR A 692 -18.66 7.78 -6.09
N ALA A 693 -17.86 6.78 -5.71
CA ALA A 693 -18.31 5.41 -5.45
C ALA A 693 -18.66 5.17 -3.96
N ARG A 694 -18.21 6.06 -3.06
CA ARG A 694 -18.51 6.04 -1.63
C ARG A 694 -20.02 6.14 -1.36
N ASN A 695 -20.52 5.50 -0.31
CA ASN A 695 -21.91 5.60 0.14
C ASN A 695 -22.00 6.02 1.63
N PRO A 696 -22.07 7.34 1.93
CA PRO A 696 -22.09 7.84 3.31
C PRO A 696 -23.38 7.53 4.10
N LYS A 697 -24.35 6.81 3.52
CA LYS A 697 -25.55 6.31 4.22
C LYS A 697 -25.44 4.84 4.62
N ALA A 698 -24.61 4.05 3.93
CA ALA A 698 -24.34 2.65 4.28
C ALA A 698 -23.05 2.53 5.11
N ASN A 699 -21.99 3.21 4.68
CA ASN A 699 -20.63 3.06 5.17
C ASN A 699 -20.35 4.17 6.21
N ILE A 700 -20.89 4.06 7.43
CA ILE A 700 -20.88 5.19 8.38
C ILE A 700 -19.49 5.42 8.98
N THR A 701 -18.80 6.47 8.51
CA THR A 701 -17.61 7.02 9.17
C THR A 701 -18.02 7.89 10.36
N LEU A 702 -17.69 7.45 11.57
CA LEU A 702 -18.03 8.11 12.83
C LEU A 702 -16.79 8.75 13.46
N LEU A 703 -16.84 10.06 13.72
CA LEU A 703 -15.91 10.78 14.57
C LEU A 703 -16.54 10.91 15.95
N SER A 704 -16.02 10.18 16.94
CA SER A 704 -16.59 10.17 18.30
C SER A 704 -15.73 10.95 19.29
N GLY A 705 -16.39 11.73 20.14
CA GLY A 705 -15.79 12.33 21.33
C GLY A 705 -15.83 11.45 22.58
N ASP A 706 -16.53 10.32 22.57
CA ASP A 706 -16.48 9.33 23.67
C ASP A 706 -15.10 8.66 23.67
N LEU A 707 -14.33 8.81 24.76
CA LEU A 707 -12.93 8.34 24.84
C LEU A 707 -12.80 6.99 25.57
N ASN A 708 -13.79 6.62 26.37
CA ASN A 708 -13.83 5.38 27.14
C ASN A 708 -14.74 4.30 26.52
N GLY A 709 -15.76 4.71 25.75
CA GLY A 709 -16.80 3.84 25.22
C GLY A 709 -17.95 3.56 26.20
N ASP A 710 -18.20 4.44 27.19
CA ASP A 710 -19.24 4.24 28.22
C ASP A 710 -20.42 5.22 28.18
N ASP A 711 -20.54 6.07 27.14
CA ASP A 711 -21.69 6.98 26.91
C ASP A 711 -23.05 6.25 27.05
N ASN A 712 -23.90 6.69 27.98
CA ASN A 712 -25.31 6.29 28.02
C ASN A 712 -26.23 7.28 27.29
N ALA A 713 -27.47 6.86 27.03
CA ALA A 713 -28.46 7.62 26.24
C ALA A 713 -28.89 8.99 26.82
N THR A 714 -28.35 9.43 27.96
CA THR A 714 -28.67 10.71 28.60
C THR A 714 -27.68 11.81 28.17
N ILE A 715 -28.04 12.56 27.12
CA ILE A 715 -27.20 13.59 26.47
C ILE A 715 -26.90 14.87 27.30
N LEU A 716 -26.99 14.86 28.63
CA LEU A 716 -26.75 16.05 29.45
C LEU A 716 -25.25 16.36 29.62
N ASP A 717 -24.88 17.64 29.55
CA ASP A 717 -23.52 18.15 29.75
C ASP A 717 -22.87 17.71 31.08
N THR A 718 -23.72 17.46 32.08
CA THR A 718 -23.38 17.09 33.46
C THR A 718 -23.62 15.61 33.79
N GLU A 719 -23.94 14.79 32.78
CA GLU A 719 -24.11 13.34 32.95
C GLU A 719 -22.75 12.66 33.21
N THR A 720 -22.72 11.69 34.12
CA THR A 720 -21.51 11.04 34.67
C THR A 720 -20.65 10.23 33.71
N THR A 721 -21.22 9.49 32.76
CA THR A 721 -20.46 8.77 31.71
C THR A 721 -19.88 9.74 30.67
N ARG A 722 -20.50 10.91 30.48
CA ARG A 722 -20.04 11.91 29.50
C ARG A 722 -18.80 12.74 29.93
N GLN A 723 -18.09 12.35 30.99
CA GLN A 723 -17.13 13.25 31.69
C GLN A 723 -15.66 13.05 31.33
N ASP A 724 -15.30 12.00 30.60
CA ASP A 724 -14.03 11.90 29.87
C ASP A 724 -14.12 12.46 28.45
N ASN A 725 -15.33 12.54 27.87
CA ASN A 725 -15.51 12.87 26.45
C ASN A 725 -14.77 14.14 26.03
N SER A 726 -14.25 14.16 24.81
CA SER A 726 -13.62 15.33 24.19
C SER A 726 -14.48 16.59 24.34
N TYR A 727 -13.87 17.70 24.74
CA TYR A 727 -14.54 19.01 24.73
C TYR A 727 -14.96 19.42 23.31
N HIS A 728 -14.17 19.02 22.31
CA HIS A 728 -14.34 19.35 20.89
C HIS A 728 -13.95 18.12 20.04
N VAL A 729 -14.89 17.50 19.32
CA VAL A 729 -14.57 16.35 18.45
C VAL A 729 -13.70 16.80 17.27
N VAL A 730 -14.08 17.88 16.61
CA VAL A 730 -13.37 18.48 15.48
C VAL A 730 -12.94 19.92 15.81
N SER A 731 -11.66 20.24 15.59
CA SER A 731 -11.10 21.57 15.83
C SER A 731 -10.48 22.17 14.57
N ILE A 732 -10.87 23.39 14.22
CA ILE A 732 -10.29 24.17 13.11
C ILE A 732 -9.70 25.47 13.69
N ARG A 733 -8.38 25.67 13.58
CA ARG A 733 -7.69 26.79 14.27
C ARG A 733 -6.73 27.55 13.36
N GLY A 734 -6.49 28.82 13.66
CA GLY A 734 -5.58 29.69 12.92
C GLY A 734 -6.20 30.29 11.66
N ASN A 735 -5.42 30.42 10.57
CA ASN A 735 -5.88 30.89 9.26
C ASN A 735 -6.07 29.71 8.30
N ALA A 736 -7.04 28.84 8.59
CA ALA A 736 -7.28 27.63 7.82
C ALA A 736 -8.38 27.86 6.78
N GLN A 737 -8.07 27.67 5.50
CA GLN A 737 -8.96 27.93 4.36
C GLN A 737 -9.15 26.67 3.51
N ASN A 738 -10.13 26.71 2.60
CA ASN A 738 -10.41 25.65 1.61
C ASN A 738 -10.76 24.28 2.24
N ILE A 739 -11.24 24.26 3.49
CA ILE A 739 -11.55 23.01 4.18
C ILE A 739 -12.87 22.41 3.67
N VAL A 740 -12.86 21.09 3.45
CA VAL A 740 -14.07 20.30 3.20
C VAL A 740 -14.08 19.10 4.16
N VAL A 741 -15.20 18.91 4.85
CA VAL A 741 -15.50 17.74 5.69
C VAL A 741 -16.81 17.16 5.19
N ASP A 742 -16.77 16.00 4.53
CA ASP A 742 -17.92 15.48 3.77
C ASP A 742 -18.25 14.03 4.11
N GLY A 743 -19.48 13.76 4.56
CA GLY A 743 -19.99 12.40 4.82
C GLY A 743 -19.54 11.78 6.14
N PHE A 744 -19.46 12.57 7.22
CA PHE A 744 -19.10 12.10 8.57
C PHE A 744 -20.27 12.23 9.53
N THR A 745 -20.41 11.26 10.44
CA THR A 745 -21.16 11.47 11.69
C THR A 745 -20.21 12.01 12.76
N ILE A 746 -20.56 13.09 13.45
CA ILE A 746 -19.78 13.74 14.51
C ILE A 746 -20.59 13.68 15.81
N THR A 747 -20.11 12.86 16.76
CA THR A 747 -20.88 12.49 17.96
C THR A 747 -20.14 12.70 19.27
N SER A 748 -20.90 12.73 20.37
CA SER A 748 -20.41 12.53 21.73
C SER A 748 -19.48 13.60 22.31
N GLY A 749 -19.20 14.69 21.61
CA GLY A 749 -18.48 15.84 22.18
C GLY A 749 -19.22 16.43 23.39
N ASN A 750 -18.50 16.80 24.45
CA ASN A 750 -19.06 17.41 25.65
C ASN A 750 -18.30 18.69 26.06
N ALA A 751 -18.72 19.83 25.50
CA ALA A 751 -18.12 21.13 25.75
C ALA A 751 -18.55 21.72 27.11
N ASN A 752 -18.08 21.11 28.20
CA ASN A 752 -18.37 21.47 29.59
C ASN A 752 -17.14 21.89 30.41
N GLY A 753 -16.03 22.21 29.75
CA GLY A 753 -14.72 22.48 30.34
C GLY A 753 -14.55 23.87 30.94
N THR A 754 -13.50 24.59 30.54
CA THR A 754 -13.19 25.93 31.08
C THR A 754 -12.91 26.96 29.97
N ALA A 755 -12.98 28.25 30.30
CA ALA A 755 -12.66 29.32 29.37
C ALA A 755 -11.34 30.00 29.71
N ASN A 756 -10.32 29.82 28.87
CA ASN A 756 -9.05 30.55 28.94
C ASN A 756 -9.05 31.69 27.92
N ASN A 757 -9.91 32.70 28.12
CA ASN A 757 -10.04 33.86 27.23
C ASN A 757 -9.29 35.12 27.74
N SER A 758 -8.29 34.93 28.61
CA SER A 758 -7.56 36.06 29.19
C SER A 758 -6.67 36.73 28.14
N CYS A 759 -6.75 38.05 28.05
CA CYS A 759 -5.88 38.89 27.23
C CYS A 759 -4.39 38.86 27.66
N SER A 760 -4.06 38.17 28.76
CA SER A 760 -2.68 37.86 29.18
C SER A 760 -2.14 36.53 28.66
N THR A 761 -3.02 35.66 28.16
CA THR A 761 -2.69 34.36 27.57
C THR A 761 -2.37 34.57 26.08
N PRO A 762 -1.32 33.97 25.50
CA PRO A 762 -1.06 34.06 24.06
C PRO A 762 -2.26 33.56 23.25
N ALA A 763 -2.58 34.20 22.13
CA ALA A 763 -3.84 33.94 21.41
C ALA A 763 -4.01 32.48 20.92
N ILE A 764 -2.90 31.78 20.67
CA ILE A 764 -2.86 30.35 20.31
C ILE A 764 -3.17 29.43 21.50
N ASP A 765 -2.88 29.86 22.73
CA ASP A 765 -3.12 29.11 23.98
C ASP A 765 -4.47 29.47 24.63
N GLN A 766 -5.24 30.40 24.03
CA GLN A 766 -6.57 30.76 24.49
C GLN A 766 -7.61 29.75 23.99
N SER A 767 -8.50 29.34 24.89
CA SER A 767 -9.52 28.28 24.68
C SER A 767 -10.88 28.70 25.26
N TYR A 768 -11.95 28.03 24.85
CA TYR A 768 -13.32 28.37 25.28
C TYR A 768 -14.20 27.12 25.34
N ASP A 769 -13.80 26.20 26.21
CA ASP A 769 -14.13 24.77 26.17
C ASP A 769 -15.55 24.47 26.73
N LEU A 770 -16.39 25.51 26.73
CA LEU A 770 -17.81 25.56 27.09
C LEU A 770 -18.72 25.52 25.84
N ARG A 771 -18.14 25.53 24.63
CA ARG A 771 -18.83 25.72 23.35
C ARG A 771 -18.18 24.96 22.18
N GLY A 772 -19.01 24.37 21.33
CA GLY A 772 -18.56 23.67 20.12
C GLY A 772 -18.15 22.22 20.42
N GLY A 773 -19.06 21.43 21.01
CA GLY A 773 -18.83 20.01 21.31
C GLY A 773 -18.48 19.21 20.07
N ALA A 774 -19.29 19.32 19.01
CA ALA A 774 -18.98 18.71 17.72
C ALA A 774 -17.82 19.42 16.99
N ILE A 775 -17.95 20.75 16.82
CA ILE A 775 -17.07 21.57 15.99
C ILE A 775 -16.69 22.87 16.73
N TYR A 776 -15.39 23.04 16.95
CA TYR A 776 -14.80 24.24 17.53
C TYR A 776 -13.91 24.98 16.52
N VAL A 777 -14.21 26.25 16.29
CA VAL A 777 -13.52 27.09 15.30
C VAL A 777 -12.80 28.24 16.01
N ASN A 778 -11.50 28.42 15.77
CA ASN A 778 -10.69 29.39 16.51
C ASN A 778 -9.62 30.09 15.65
N PRO A 779 -9.98 31.14 14.90
CA PRO A 779 -9.01 32.03 14.26
C PRO A 779 -8.29 32.88 15.32
N TYR A 780 -6.98 32.68 15.48
CA TYR A 780 -6.17 33.34 16.52
C TYR A 780 -5.09 34.31 16.01
N VAL A 781 -4.97 34.50 14.68
CA VAL A 781 -3.99 35.42 14.05
C VAL A 781 -4.71 36.61 13.42
N SER A 782 -4.34 37.84 13.76
CA SER A 782 -4.98 39.05 13.19
C SER A 782 -4.82 39.09 11.67
N GLY A 783 -5.92 39.34 10.95
CA GLY A 783 -5.98 39.25 9.49
C GLY A 783 -6.42 37.89 8.95
N SER A 784 -6.72 36.90 9.80
CA SER A 784 -7.18 35.59 9.33
C SER A 784 -8.56 35.66 8.68
N SER A 785 -8.74 34.89 7.61
CA SER A 785 -10.03 34.46 7.11
C SER A 785 -10.03 32.93 7.17
N LEU A 786 -10.84 32.34 8.05
CA LEU A 786 -10.97 30.89 8.19
C LEU A 786 -12.20 30.44 7.39
N THR A 787 -12.05 29.46 6.49
CA THR A 787 -13.14 28.97 5.63
C THR A 787 -13.24 27.44 5.63
N ALA A 788 -14.45 26.91 5.89
CA ALA A 788 -14.71 25.48 5.96
C ALA A 788 -16.13 25.11 5.50
N GLN A 789 -16.31 23.96 4.85
CA GLN A 789 -17.61 23.44 4.43
C GLN A 789 -17.83 22.04 5.01
N PHE A 790 -18.93 21.86 5.74
CA PHE A 790 -19.41 20.56 6.22
C PHE A 790 -20.54 20.10 5.29
N LYS A 791 -20.41 18.92 4.68
CA LYS A 791 -21.37 18.42 3.68
C LYS A 791 -21.84 17.02 4.01
N ASN A 792 -23.13 16.71 3.86
CA ASN A 792 -23.69 15.37 4.11
C ASN A 792 -23.36 14.82 5.51
N CYS A 793 -23.11 15.69 6.49
CA CYS A 793 -22.66 15.31 7.83
C CYS A 793 -23.83 15.19 8.81
N ILE A 794 -23.74 14.23 9.74
CA ILE A 794 -24.70 14.06 10.84
C ILE A 794 -24.03 14.53 12.13
N LEU A 795 -24.62 15.48 12.84
CA LEU A 795 -24.08 16.07 14.06
C LEU A 795 -25.04 15.76 15.20
N GLN A 796 -24.71 14.75 16.02
CA GLN A 796 -25.67 14.12 16.94
C GLN A 796 -25.10 13.82 18.33
N ASN A 797 -25.96 13.75 19.34
CA ASN A 797 -25.59 13.38 20.72
C ASN A 797 -24.42 14.21 21.30
N ASN A 798 -24.24 15.45 20.84
CA ASN A 798 -23.26 16.38 21.41
C ASN A 798 -23.90 17.20 22.52
N SER A 799 -23.08 17.58 23.50
CA SER A 799 -23.50 18.29 24.71
C SER A 799 -22.59 19.48 25.00
N GLY A 800 -23.08 20.49 25.73
CA GLY A 800 -22.23 21.60 26.16
C GLY A 800 -22.91 22.64 27.05
N ILE A 801 -22.09 23.31 27.88
CA ILE A 801 -22.57 24.30 28.86
C ILE A 801 -23.18 25.52 28.17
N SER A 802 -22.64 26.01 27.04
CA SER A 802 -23.40 26.97 26.20
C SER A 802 -23.80 26.43 24.83
N VAL A 803 -22.93 25.72 24.11
CA VAL A 803 -23.17 25.39 22.69
C VAL A 803 -22.69 23.98 22.39
N ALA A 804 -23.61 23.09 22.00
CA ALA A 804 -23.32 21.68 21.78
C ALA A 804 -22.63 21.36 20.45
N VAL A 805 -22.99 22.01 19.35
CA VAL A 805 -22.57 21.61 18.00
C VAL A 805 -21.47 22.52 17.47
N TYR A 806 -21.80 23.75 17.06
CA TYR A 806 -20.86 24.63 16.35
C TYR A 806 -20.66 25.97 17.06
N SER A 807 -19.40 26.34 17.33
CA SER A 807 -19.05 27.67 17.84
C SER A 807 -17.71 28.17 17.34
N ALA A 808 -17.68 29.40 16.84
CA ALA A 808 -16.44 30.14 16.58
C ALA A 808 -16.04 31.01 17.79
N PHE A 809 -14.81 30.84 18.29
CA PHE A 809 -14.20 31.64 19.36
C PHE A 809 -13.06 32.53 18.84
N THR A 810 -13.15 33.83 19.13
CA THR A 810 -12.04 34.78 18.91
C THR A 810 -11.29 35.06 20.21
N PRO A 811 -9.95 34.88 20.26
CA PRO A 811 -9.14 35.22 21.43
C PRO A 811 -9.13 36.72 21.75
N CYS A 812 -9.02 37.07 23.05
CA CYS A 812 -8.90 38.46 23.46
C CYS A 812 -7.63 39.11 22.89
N GLY A 813 -7.79 40.31 22.32
CA GLY A 813 -6.70 41.12 21.77
C GLY A 813 -6.48 40.93 20.26
N VAL A 814 -7.17 39.96 19.63
CA VAL A 814 -7.15 39.75 18.18
C VAL A 814 -8.28 40.55 17.51
N SER A 815 -8.05 41.00 16.27
CA SER A 815 -8.99 41.80 15.46
C SER A 815 -8.74 41.57 13.98
N ASN A 816 -9.65 42.06 13.12
CA ASN A 816 -9.66 41.81 11.67
C ASN A 816 -9.69 40.31 11.38
N LEU A 817 -10.75 39.63 11.79
CA LEU A 817 -10.95 38.20 11.54
C LEU A 817 -12.24 37.97 10.75
N THR A 818 -12.21 37.00 9.86
CA THR A 818 -13.40 36.37 9.29
C THR A 818 -13.41 34.89 9.68
N HIS A 819 -14.56 34.37 10.06
CA HIS A 819 -14.85 32.94 10.05
C HIS A 819 -16.07 32.71 9.15
N ASP A 820 -15.97 31.70 8.28
CA ASP A 820 -16.92 31.40 7.22
C ASP A 820 -17.15 29.88 7.21
N VAL A 821 -18.29 29.41 7.69
CA VAL A 821 -18.53 27.98 7.91
C VAL A 821 -19.91 27.56 7.39
N ASP A 822 -19.90 26.81 6.30
CA ASP A 822 -21.10 26.33 5.60
C ASP A 822 -21.50 24.91 6.03
N PHE A 823 -22.81 24.64 6.02
CA PHE A 823 -23.40 23.33 6.26
C PHE A 823 -24.37 22.99 5.13
N GLU A 824 -24.08 21.93 4.36
CA GLU A 824 -24.83 21.53 3.16
C GLU A 824 -25.33 20.08 3.29
N SER A 825 -26.65 19.86 3.15
CA SER A 825 -27.28 18.52 3.28
C SER A 825 -26.98 17.84 4.62
N CYS A 826 -26.80 18.60 5.70
CA CYS A 826 -26.44 18.10 7.02
C CYS A 826 -27.67 17.79 7.90
N ILE A 827 -27.52 16.85 8.83
CA ILE A 827 -28.53 16.51 9.84
C ILE A 827 -27.98 16.88 11.22
N ILE A 828 -28.62 17.81 11.92
CA ILE A 828 -28.24 18.23 13.27
C ILE A 828 -29.32 17.71 14.21
N ARG A 829 -29.07 16.63 14.96
CA ARG A 829 -30.11 15.95 15.76
C ARG A 829 -29.71 15.64 17.20
N ASP A 830 -30.66 15.57 18.11
CA ASP A 830 -30.44 15.01 19.46
C ASP A 830 -29.26 15.64 20.24
N ASN A 831 -28.99 16.94 20.04
CA ASN A 831 -27.93 17.68 20.77
C ASN A 831 -28.51 18.51 21.92
N TYR A 832 -27.77 18.65 23.03
CA TYR A 832 -28.21 19.36 24.23
C TYR A 832 -27.27 20.53 24.62
N SER A 833 -27.82 21.75 24.67
CA SER A 833 -27.11 22.95 25.13
C SER A 833 -27.76 23.50 26.39
N GLN A 834 -26.97 23.83 27.43
CA GLN A 834 -27.53 24.43 28.65
C GLN A 834 -27.87 25.92 28.44
N ASP A 835 -26.90 26.78 28.08
CA ASP A 835 -27.08 28.24 28.08
C ASP A 835 -27.46 28.93 26.75
N LEU A 836 -27.09 28.37 25.59
CA LEU A 836 -27.38 28.93 24.26
C LEU A 836 -27.97 27.84 23.34
N ALA A 837 -27.91 28.04 22.03
CA ALA A 837 -28.37 27.12 21.01
C ALA A 837 -27.29 26.09 20.63
N ALA A 838 -27.69 25.03 19.92
CA ALA A 838 -26.79 24.03 19.34
C ALA A 838 -25.70 24.66 18.46
N MET A 839 -26.01 25.70 17.69
CA MET A 839 -25.05 26.42 16.84
C MET A 839 -25.03 27.93 17.11
N LEU A 840 -23.83 28.51 17.16
CA LEU A 840 -23.58 29.92 17.46
C LEU A 840 -22.77 30.60 16.34
N PHE A 841 -23.43 31.46 15.57
CA PHE A 841 -22.76 32.38 14.64
C PHE A 841 -22.71 33.76 15.29
N SER A 842 -21.50 34.27 15.59
CA SER A 842 -21.36 35.58 16.24
C SER A 842 -20.20 36.44 15.76
N GLY A 843 -20.49 37.74 15.60
CA GLY A 843 -19.57 38.75 15.08
C GLY A 843 -19.57 40.07 15.87
N ALA A 844 -18.57 40.91 15.65
CA ALA A 844 -18.38 42.18 16.36
C ALA A 844 -17.76 43.26 15.47
N GLN A 845 -18.58 44.23 15.05
CA GLN A 845 -18.13 45.36 14.22
C GLN A 845 -17.03 46.18 14.90
N GLN A 846 -17.08 46.35 16.23
CA GLN A 846 -16.07 47.11 16.99
C GLN A 846 -14.63 46.55 16.88
N TYR A 847 -14.50 45.26 16.56
CA TYR A 847 -13.21 44.56 16.52
C TYR A 847 -12.88 44.03 15.10
N ASN A 848 -13.67 44.42 14.08
CA ASN A 848 -13.61 43.86 12.73
C ASN A 848 -13.66 42.32 12.75
N LEU A 849 -14.58 41.75 13.52
CA LEU A 849 -14.84 40.31 13.58
C LEU A 849 -16.10 40.00 12.78
N TYR A 850 -15.92 39.35 11.63
CA TYR A 850 -16.97 39.01 10.68
C TYR A 850 -17.29 37.52 10.81
N ALA A 851 -18.55 37.23 11.08
CA ALA A 851 -19.12 35.89 11.02
C ALA A 851 -19.85 35.72 9.68
N LYS A 852 -19.60 34.58 9.05
CA LYS A 852 -20.23 34.14 7.81
C LYS A 852 -20.57 32.65 7.91
N GLY A 853 -21.44 32.19 7.02
CA GLY A 853 -21.80 30.79 6.86
C GLY A 853 -23.22 30.61 6.37
N SER A 854 -23.51 29.44 5.82
CA SER A 854 -24.82 29.06 5.33
C SER A 854 -25.30 27.72 5.91
N ILE A 855 -26.63 27.52 5.88
CA ILE A 855 -27.27 26.23 6.20
C ILE A 855 -28.22 25.90 5.06
N VAL A 856 -27.84 24.94 4.22
CA VAL A 856 -28.51 24.62 2.96
C VAL A 856 -28.94 23.16 2.96
N ASN A 857 -30.15 22.88 2.48
CA ASN A 857 -30.68 21.51 2.30
C ASN A 857 -30.71 20.64 3.59
N SER A 858 -30.69 21.27 4.77
CA SER A 858 -30.33 20.61 6.03
C SER A 858 -31.52 20.43 6.98
N LEU A 859 -31.43 19.44 7.88
CA LEU A 859 -32.50 19.05 8.81
C LEU A 859 -32.06 19.19 10.27
N PHE A 860 -32.93 19.74 11.11
CA PHE A 860 -32.74 19.92 12.55
C PHE A 860 -33.92 19.33 13.33
N TYR A 861 -33.67 18.35 14.19
CA TYR A 861 -34.71 17.79 15.07
C TYR A 861 -34.19 17.34 16.44
N ASN A 862 -35.07 17.25 17.43
CA ASN A 862 -34.79 16.83 18.82
C ASN A 862 -33.73 17.68 19.58
N ASN A 863 -33.15 18.72 18.96
CA ASN A 863 -32.17 19.57 19.63
C ASN A 863 -32.83 20.32 20.78
N THR A 864 -32.16 20.35 21.94
CA THR A 864 -32.69 20.90 23.18
C THR A 864 -31.82 22.03 23.71
N SER A 865 -32.43 23.16 24.08
CA SER A 865 -31.78 24.22 24.87
C SER A 865 -32.53 24.49 26.15
N ALA A 866 -31.85 24.43 27.29
CA ALA A 866 -32.46 24.63 28.61
C ALA A 866 -32.77 26.11 28.91
N ASN A 867 -31.93 27.04 28.44
CA ASN A 867 -32.03 28.47 28.74
C ASN A 867 -32.24 29.39 27.51
N ASN A 868 -32.25 28.86 26.27
CA ASN A 868 -32.28 29.66 25.05
C ASN A 868 -33.11 29.03 23.90
N SER A 869 -32.97 29.55 22.68
CA SER A 869 -33.44 28.86 21.47
C SER A 869 -32.63 27.58 21.21
N SER A 870 -33.26 26.53 20.70
CA SER A 870 -32.61 25.21 20.54
C SER A 870 -31.57 25.11 19.41
N CYS A 871 -31.87 25.58 18.20
CA CYS A 871 -31.06 25.28 17.01
C CYS A 871 -29.98 26.32 16.75
N LEU A 872 -30.38 27.58 16.47
CA LEU A 872 -29.47 28.63 15.99
C LEU A 872 -29.48 29.88 16.87
N TYR A 873 -28.30 30.41 17.17
CA TYR A 873 -28.13 31.76 17.73
C TYR A 873 -27.31 32.61 16.77
N LEU A 874 -27.94 33.66 16.23
CA LEU A 874 -27.39 34.58 15.24
C LEU A 874 -27.20 35.97 15.88
N GLY A 875 -25.96 36.31 16.25
CA GLY A 875 -25.66 37.49 17.08
C GLY A 875 -24.56 38.40 16.54
N ALA A 876 -24.85 39.71 16.42
CA ALA A 876 -23.83 40.73 16.18
C ALA A 876 -23.77 41.74 17.33
N SER A 877 -22.60 42.35 17.54
CA SER A 877 -22.40 43.42 18.53
C SER A 877 -21.96 44.73 17.86
N ALA A 878 -22.73 45.80 18.13
CA ALA A 878 -22.63 47.07 17.42
C ALA A 878 -21.95 48.20 18.23
N GLY A 879 -20.97 48.85 17.59
CA GLY A 879 -20.71 50.29 17.74
C GLY A 879 -21.48 51.14 16.72
N GLY A 880 -22.20 50.50 15.80
CA GLY A 880 -22.90 51.03 14.64
C GLY A 880 -23.45 49.87 13.79
N ASN A 881 -24.24 50.19 12.75
CA ASN A 881 -25.02 49.26 11.93
C ASN A 881 -24.37 47.87 11.73
N ALA A 882 -25.06 46.80 12.13
CA ALA A 882 -24.45 45.51 12.43
C ALA A 882 -24.29 44.59 11.20
N THR A 883 -23.35 44.93 10.32
CA THR A 883 -22.92 44.11 9.18
C THR A 883 -21.74 43.19 9.54
N ALA A 884 -21.69 42.67 10.77
CA ALA A 884 -20.65 41.73 11.24
C ALA A 884 -21.11 40.26 11.26
N LEU A 885 -22.35 40.00 10.87
CA LEU A 885 -22.89 38.66 10.66
C LEU A 885 -23.64 38.68 9.33
N GLU A 886 -23.22 37.83 8.41
CA GLU A 886 -23.89 37.52 7.14
C GLU A 886 -24.23 36.03 7.20
N PHE A 887 -25.48 35.64 6.99
CA PHE A 887 -25.90 34.24 7.21
C PHE A 887 -27.14 33.90 6.39
N GLU A 888 -27.10 32.78 5.66
CA GLU A 888 -28.18 32.37 4.77
C GLU A 888 -28.65 30.95 5.11
N MET A 889 -29.95 30.78 5.38
CA MET A 889 -30.57 29.47 5.57
C MET A 889 -31.53 29.19 4.42
N ILE A 890 -31.31 28.11 3.67
CA ILE A 890 -32.01 27.82 2.41
C ILE A 890 -32.47 26.36 2.40
N ASN A 891 -33.70 26.09 1.95
CA ASN A 891 -34.22 24.73 1.74
C ASN A 891 -34.00 23.80 2.95
N SER A 892 -34.19 24.30 4.17
CA SER A 892 -33.85 23.58 5.40
C SER A 892 -35.06 23.44 6.34
N THR A 893 -35.05 22.44 7.22
CA THR A 893 -36.19 22.09 8.08
C THR A 893 -35.81 22.04 9.56
N LEU A 894 -36.53 22.78 10.40
CA LEU A 894 -36.44 22.72 11.86
C LEU A 894 -37.79 22.23 12.41
N SER A 895 -37.82 21.03 12.99
CA SER A 895 -39.03 20.42 13.59
C SER A 895 -38.69 19.58 14.82
N ASN A 896 -39.61 19.44 15.77
CA ASN A 896 -39.44 18.74 17.06
C ASN A 896 -38.24 19.18 17.92
N ASN A 897 -37.77 20.42 17.79
CA ASN A 897 -36.70 20.96 18.66
C ASN A 897 -37.30 21.71 19.86
N VAL A 898 -36.63 21.68 21.02
CA VAL A 898 -37.17 22.20 22.29
C VAL A 898 -36.29 23.33 22.84
N GLY A 899 -36.80 24.56 22.82
CA GLY A 899 -36.14 25.74 23.39
C GLY A 899 -37.06 26.56 24.29
N VAL A 900 -36.48 27.51 25.01
CA VAL A 900 -37.20 28.39 25.95
C VAL A 900 -38.21 29.27 25.22
N ASN A 901 -39.47 29.23 25.67
CA ASN A 901 -40.63 29.81 24.98
C ASN A 901 -40.72 29.35 23.50
N ASP A 902 -40.48 28.07 23.24
CA ASP A 902 -40.63 27.42 21.92
C ASP A 902 -39.71 27.97 20.81
N ASN A 903 -38.73 28.82 21.16
CA ASN A 903 -37.80 29.40 20.19
C ASN A 903 -36.81 28.35 19.67
N VAL A 904 -36.56 28.36 18.37
CA VAL A 904 -35.53 27.53 17.70
C VAL A 904 -34.45 28.37 17.01
N ILE A 905 -34.75 29.62 16.66
CA ILE A 905 -33.77 30.62 16.17
C ILE A 905 -33.83 31.89 17.01
N THR A 906 -32.69 32.38 17.51
CA THR A 906 -32.55 33.71 18.12
C THR A 906 -31.76 34.65 17.20
N MET A 907 -32.29 35.83 16.91
CA MET A 907 -31.65 36.85 16.07
C MET A 907 -31.46 38.19 16.81
N ILE A 908 -30.20 38.58 16.99
CA ILE A 908 -29.80 39.83 17.65
C ILE A 908 -28.84 40.59 16.74
N GLN A 909 -29.30 41.71 16.18
CA GLN A 909 -28.56 42.58 15.26
C GLN A 909 -28.08 41.87 13.96
N ALA A 910 -28.60 40.68 13.65
CA ALA A 910 -28.36 39.90 12.44
C ALA A 910 -29.08 40.47 11.20
N SER A 911 -28.70 41.68 10.77
CA SER A 911 -29.41 42.43 9.73
C SER A 911 -29.04 42.04 8.28
N ASN A 912 -27.92 41.34 8.07
CA ASN A 912 -27.54 40.76 6.77
C ASN A 912 -27.83 39.23 6.76
N SER A 913 -28.92 38.80 7.39
CA SER A 913 -29.28 37.38 7.50
C SER A 913 -30.66 37.08 6.92
N THR A 914 -30.75 35.96 6.19
CA THR A 914 -31.93 35.53 5.42
C THR A 914 -32.34 34.10 5.75
N ILE A 915 -33.63 33.80 5.59
CA ILE A 915 -34.17 32.43 5.61
C ILE A 915 -35.12 32.28 4.42
N GLU A 916 -34.80 31.38 3.49
CA GLU A 916 -35.57 31.16 2.26
C GLU A 916 -35.88 29.66 2.04
N ASN A 917 -36.96 29.35 1.31
CA ASN A 917 -37.39 27.99 0.96
C ASN A 917 -37.51 27.00 2.14
N SER A 918 -37.67 27.46 3.38
CA SER A 918 -37.45 26.63 4.57
C SER A 918 -38.73 26.34 5.36
N ILE A 919 -38.72 25.29 6.19
CA ILE A 919 -39.83 24.94 7.10
C ILE A 919 -39.35 25.03 8.54
N ILE A 920 -40.05 25.79 9.37
CA ILE A 920 -39.77 25.96 10.80
C ILE A 920 -41.10 25.76 11.54
N TYR A 921 -41.41 24.50 11.86
CA TYR A 921 -42.76 24.09 12.29
C TYR A 921 -42.74 22.85 13.19
N GLY A 922 -43.66 22.79 14.16
CA GLY A 922 -43.79 21.69 15.11
C GLY A 922 -42.67 21.70 16.14
N ASN A 923 -42.33 22.86 16.71
CA ASN A 923 -41.24 23.00 17.68
C ASN A 923 -41.76 23.44 19.05
N GLY A 924 -41.10 22.98 20.11
CA GLY A 924 -41.52 23.22 21.49
C GLY A 924 -42.81 22.50 21.88
N SER A 925 -43.57 23.08 22.80
CA SER A 925 -44.85 22.52 23.30
C SER A 925 -45.85 23.56 23.83
N GLY A 926 -45.50 24.84 23.77
CA GLY A 926 -46.30 25.96 24.26
C GLY A 926 -47.03 26.72 23.17
N THR A 927 -46.85 28.04 23.18
CA THR A 927 -47.45 29.00 22.21
C THR A 927 -46.47 30.14 21.90
N GLY A 928 -45.18 29.89 22.03
CA GLY A 928 -44.12 30.83 21.68
C GLY A 928 -43.90 30.94 20.18
N PHE A 929 -43.16 31.97 19.77
CA PHE A 929 -42.75 32.11 18.36
C PHE A 929 -41.46 31.32 18.14
N PRO A 930 -41.32 30.57 17.03
CA PRO A 930 -40.10 29.80 16.76
C PRO A 930 -38.86 30.67 16.48
N ILE A 931 -39.04 31.96 16.18
CA ILE A 931 -37.96 32.89 15.83
C ILE A 931 -38.03 34.17 16.69
N ALA A 932 -37.06 34.35 17.60
CA ALA A 932 -36.93 35.56 18.41
C ALA A 932 -36.11 36.65 17.68
N ILE A 933 -36.79 37.65 17.11
CA ILE A 933 -36.13 38.82 16.51
C ILE A 933 -36.17 40.00 17.49
N THR A 934 -35.00 40.48 17.92
CA THR A 934 -34.91 41.58 18.90
C THR A 934 -34.65 42.96 18.28
N THR A 935 -33.80 43.02 17.25
CA THR A 935 -33.15 44.27 16.78
C THR A 935 -32.74 44.26 15.30
N SER A 936 -33.27 43.33 14.50
CA SER A 936 -32.84 43.07 13.11
C SER A 936 -33.92 43.38 12.07
N PHE A 937 -33.52 43.61 10.82
CA PHE A 937 -34.39 43.65 9.63
C PHE A 937 -34.23 42.40 8.75
N SER A 938 -33.95 41.25 9.37
CA SER A 938 -33.76 39.95 8.70
C SER A 938 -34.97 39.59 7.85
N VAL A 939 -34.75 39.04 6.66
CA VAL A 939 -35.82 38.73 5.71
C VAL A 939 -36.08 37.23 5.69
N VAL A 940 -37.34 36.84 5.87
CA VAL A 940 -37.79 35.46 5.68
C VAL A 940 -38.72 35.44 4.48
N ASN A 941 -38.34 34.73 3.43
CA ASN A 941 -39.10 34.62 2.18
C ASN A 941 -39.47 33.16 1.91
N ASN A 942 -40.53 32.91 1.13
CA ASN A 942 -40.86 31.58 0.59
C ASN A 942 -40.67 30.43 1.60
N SER A 943 -41.14 30.60 2.85
CA SER A 943 -40.88 29.67 3.95
C SER A 943 -42.13 29.44 4.78
N ILE A 944 -42.28 28.26 5.37
CA ILE A 944 -43.28 27.98 6.41
C ILE A 944 -42.67 28.29 7.77
N VAL A 945 -43.37 29.10 8.57
CA VAL A 945 -42.99 29.42 9.95
C VAL A 945 -44.23 29.34 10.83
N GLU A 946 -44.18 28.49 11.85
CA GLU A 946 -45.28 28.32 12.81
C GLU A 946 -45.63 29.63 13.53
N LEU A 947 -46.94 29.83 13.77
CA LEU A 947 -47.57 31.10 14.18
C LEU A 947 -47.45 32.27 13.17
N GLY A 948 -46.57 32.16 12.18
CA GLY A 948 -46.39 33.08 11.07
C GLY A 948 -45.43 34.23 11.33
N MET A 949 -44.73 34.67 10.29
CA MET A 949 -43.82 35.81 10.34
C MET A 949 -43.88 36.62 9.02
N ILE A 950 -43.32 37.83 9.00
CA ILE A 950 -43.36 38.69 7.80
C ILE A 950 -42.58 38.02 6.66
N GLY A 951 -43.31 37.61 5.61
CA GLY A 951 -42.78 36.93 4.42
C GLY A 951 -42.80 35.39 4.47
N GLY A 952 -43.16 34.81 5.63
CA GLY A 952 -43.42 33.37 5.80
C GLY A 952 -44.91 33.03 5.91
N ALA A 953 -45.28 31.82 5.51
CA ALA A 953 -46.63 31.26 5.64
C ALA A 953 -46.81 30.52 6.98
N ASN A 954 -47.99 30.63 7.59
CA ASN A 954 -48.39 29.82 8.76
C ASN A 954 -49.36 28.72 8.31
N SER A 955 -48.85 27.79 7.51
CA SER A 955 -49.60 26.61 7.05
C SER A 955 -48.89 25.37 7.55
N ASP A 956 -49.66 24.39 8.04
CA ASP A 956 -49.14 23.09 8.44
C ASP A 956 -48.41 22.44 7.24
N PRO A 957 -47.12 22.08 7.35
CA PRO A 957 -46.36 21.49 6.27
C PRO A 957 -46.80 20.04 5.94
N LEU A 958 -47.67 19.42 6.75
CA LEU A 958 -48.17 18.05 6.55
C LEU A 958 -47.02 17.06 6.31
N PHE A 959 -46.15 16.91 7.32
CA PHE A 959 -45.12 15.86 7.34
C PHE A 959 -45.74 14.46 7.40
N MET A 960 -45.04 13.46 6.86
CA MET A 960 -45.51 12.06 6.82
C MET A 960 -45.69 11.47 8.23
N ASP A 961 -44.66 11.49 9.08
CA ASP A 961 -44.78 11.15 10.51
C ASP A 961 -43.71 11.85 11.37
N ALA A 962 -43.95 13.14 11.63
CA ALA A 962 -43.09 13.95 12.48
C ALA A 962 -42.99 13.48 13.95
N LEU A 963 -43.84 12.54 14.41
CA LEU A 963 -43.74 11.96 15.77
C LEU A 963 -42.68 10.85 15.84
N ASN A 964 -42.40 10.19 14.71
CA ASN A 964 -41.34 9.19 14.55
C ASN A 964 -40.15 9.72 13.73
N ASN A 965 -40.01 11.06 13.63
CA ASN A 965 -38.96 11.79 12.93
C ASN A 965 -38.96 11.73 11.39
N ASP A 966 -40.06 11.31 10.75
CA ASP A 966 -40.24 11.42 9.30
C ASP A 966 -40.81 12.79 8.92
N TYR A 967 -39.93 13.67 8.45
CA TYR A 967 -40.24 15.01 7.98
C TYR A 967 -40.35 15.13 6.45
N THR A 968 -40.53 14.01 5.73
CA THR A 968 -40.92 14.04 4.31
C THR A 968 -42.36 14.56 4.14
N LEU A 969 -42.71 15.05 2.95
CA LEU A 969 -43.96 15.77 2.72
C LEU A 969 -45.10 14.83 2.29
N GLN A 970 -46.29 14.98 2.87
CA GLN A 970 -47.52 14.36 2.36
C GLN A 970 -47.94 14.99 1.03
N ALA A 971 -48.60 14.21 0.16
CA ALA A 971 -49.08 14.60 -1.17
C ALA A 971 -50.09 15.78 -1.25
N SER A 972 -50.45 16.40 -0.12
CA SER A 972 -51.30 17.60 -0.04
C SER A 972 -50.64 18.76 0.72
N SER A 973 -49.33 18.64 0.99
CA SER A 973 -48.55 19.64 1.71
C SER A 973 -48.52 20.99 0.97
N PRO A 974 -48.66 22.12 1.71
CA PRO A 974 -48.48 23.46 1.16
C PRO A 974 -47.01 23.84 0.91
N ALA A 975 -46.06 22.94 1.21
CA ALA A 975 -44.65 23.11 0.87
C ALA A 975 -44.32 22.73 -0.59
N ILE A 976 -45.17 21.90 -1.22
CA ILE A 976 -44.93 21.34 -2.55
C ILE A 976 -45.03 22.43 -3.63
N ASN A 977 -44.00 22.53 -4.46
CA ASN A 977 -43.86 23.45 -5.60
C ASN A 977 -44.10 24.92 -5.22
N ALA A 978 -43.72 25.30 -3.99
CA ALA A 978 -43.97 26.61 -3.39
C ALA A 978 -42.70 27.43 -3.05
N GLY A 979 -41.52 26.82 -3.23
CA GLY A 979 -40.23 27.49 -3.06
C GLY A 979 -39.87 28.44 -4.21
N SER A 980 -38.65 28.98 -4.13
CA SER A 980 -38.04 29.87 -5.10
C SER A 980 -36.81 29.20 -5.72
N ASN A 981 -36.91 28.78 -6.99
CA ASN A 981 -35.77 28.24 -7.74
C ASN A 981 -34.61 29.26 -7.89
N ALA A 982 -34.89 30.56 -7.72
CA ALA A 982 -33.88 31.61 -7.76
C ALA A 982 -33.07 31.72 -6.45
N SER A 983 -33.55 31.09 -5.38
CA SER A 983 -32.91 31.05 -4.06
C SER A 983 -32.11 29.77 -3.83
N LEU A 984 -32.36 28.70 -4.60
CA LEU A 984 -31.62 27.44 -4.52
C LEU A 984 -30.20 27.61 -5.14
N PRO A 985 -29.10 27.32 -4.41
CA PRO A 985 -27.77 27.38 -4.98
C PRO A 985 -27.58 26.30 -6.06
N VAL A 986 -26.96 26.68 -7.19
CA VAL A 986 -26.86 25.82 -8.39
C VAL A 986 -26.04 24.53 -8.23
N THR A 987 -25.40 24.35 -7.07
CA THR A 987 -24.68 23.12 -6.67
C THR A 987 -25.60 22.09 -6.01
N ILE A 988 -26.78 22.49 -5.51
CA ILE A 988 -27.74 21.63 -4.83
C ILE A 988 -28.66 20.99 -5.87
N VAL A 989 -28.30 19.79 -6.33
CA VAL A 989 -29.07 19.03 -7.33
C VAL A 989 -30.00 17.98 -6.71
N GLU A 990 -29.83 17.67 -5.42
CA GLU A 990 -30.55 16.63 -4.69
C GLU A 990 -31.08 17.12 -3.33
N ASP A 991 -32.15 16.50 -2.84
CA ASP A 991 -32.68 16.65 -1.48
C ASP A 991 -31.92 15.74 -0.48
N LEU A 992 -32.31 15.79 0.79
CA LEU A 992 -31.67 14.98 1.84
C LEU A 992 -31.85 13.44 1.67
N ASN A 993 -32.81 12.99 0.85
CA ASN A 993 -32.99 11.59 0.48
C ASN A 993 -32.13 11.14 -0.72
N GLY A 994 -31.56 12.08 -1.47
CA GLY A 994 -30.87 11.82 -2.75
C GLY A 994 -31.82 11.92 -3.96
N ASN A 995 -32.95 12.61 -3.82
CA ASN A 995 -33.96 12.79 -4.87
C ASN A 995 -33.77 14.15 -5.56
N THR A 996 -34.02 14.27 -6.87
CA THR A 996 -33.72 15.48 -7.64
C THR A 996 -34.45 16.73 -7.12
N ARG A 997 -33.71 17.82 -6.88
CA ARG A 997 -34.16 19.02 -6.15
C ARG A 997 -35.00 20.03 -6.94
N THR A 998 -35.69 19.59 -7.99
CA THR A 998 -36.70 20.39 -8.70
C THR A 998 -37.64 19.44 -9.43
N VAL A 999 -38.64 18.91 -8.73
CA VAL A 999 -39.71 18.09 -9.32
C VAL A 999 -40.79 19.02 -9.91
N ASP A 1000 -41.40 18.62 -11.03
CA ASP A 1000 -42.48 19.35 -11.73
C ASP A 1000 -42.27 20.87 -11.95
N THR A 1001 -41.00 21.29 -12.05
CA THR A 1001 -40.44 22.62 -12.37
C THR A 1001 -40.29 23.64 -11.23
N THR A 1002 -40.76 23.40 -10.01
CA THR A 1002 -40.57 24.33 -8.88
C THR A 1002 -40.11 23.58 -7.63
N VAL A 1003 -39.01 24.05 -7.01
CA VAL A 1003 -38.48 23.44 -5.77
C VAL A 1003 -39.47 23.51 -4.62
N ASP A 1004 -39.50 22.47 -3.79
CA ASP A 1004 -40.32 22.44 -2.58
C ASP A 1004 -39.72 23.31 -1.46
N MET A 1005 -40.53 23.63 -0.45
CA MET A 1005 -40.03 24.21 0.81
C MET A 1005 -39.59 23.09 1.77
N GLY A 1006 -38.55 23.34 2.58
CA GLY A 1006 -37.98 22.37 3.51
C GLY A 1006 -36.81 21.57 2.92
N ALA A 1007 -36.37 20.53 3.64
CA ALA A 1007 -35.15 19.74 3.39
C ALA A 1007 -35.34 18.54 2.44
N PHE A 1008 -36.59 18.26 2.10
CA PHE A 1008 -37.01 17.16 1.22
C PHE A 1008 -37.74 17.71 0.00
N GLU A 1009 -37.82 16.90 -1.05
CA GLU A 1009 -38.63 17.14 -2.24
C GLU A 1009 -39.71 16.05 -2.36
N TYR A 1010 -40.93 16.42 -2.76
CA TYR A 1010 -42.02 15.48 -3.03
C TYR A 1010 -42.09 15.10 -4.51
N ASP A 1011 -42.10 13.80 -4.81
CA ASP A 1011 -42.45 13.27 -6.12
C ASP A 1011 -43.48 12.15 -5.96
N VAL A 1012 -44.57 12.23 -6.73
CA VAL A 1012 -45.61 11.20 -6.80
C VAL A 1012 -45.10 9.85 -7.37
N ASN A 1013 -43.93 9.86 -8.03
CA ASN A 1013 -43.26 8.67 -8.55
C ASN A 1013 -42.24 8.05 -7.56
N LEU A 1014 -42.02 8.68 -6.39
CA LEU A 1014 -41.09 8.22 -5.35
C LEU A 1014 -41.87 7.73 -4.12
N ASN A 1015 -42.30 6.47 -4.17
CA ASN A 1015 -42.86 5.76 -3.02
C ASN A 1015 -42.89 4.25 -3.30
N LEU A 1016 -42.15 3.46 -2.54
CA LEU A 1016 -42.16 1.99 -2.61
C LEU A 1016 -42.60 1.43 -1.26
N VAL A 1017 -43.72 0.69 -1.24
CA VAL A 1017 -44.25 0.09 -0.01
C VAL A 1017 -44.06 -1.42 -0.02
N ILE A 1018 -43.33 -1.95 0.96
CA ILE A 1018 -43.07 -3.39 1.09
C ILE A 1018 -43.44 -3.93 2.48
N SER A 1019 -43.84 -5.20 2.49
CA SER A 1019 -44.09 -5.97 3.72
C SER A 1019 -43.32 -7.29 3.61
N PRO A 1020 -42.05 -7.32 4.07
CA PRO A 1020 -41.27 -8.55 4.14
C PRO A 1020 -41.83 -9.49 5.21
N LYS A 1021 -41.67 -10.79 5.01
CA LYS A 1021 -41.92 -11.80 6.05
C LYS A 1021 -40.73 -12.74 6.19
N ILE A 1022 -40.18 -12.85 7.40
CA ILE A 1022 -38.99 -13.66 7.72
C ILE A 1022 -39.17 -14.40 9.05
N TYR A 1023 -38.44 -15.49 9.26
CA TYR A 1023 -38.24 -16.09 10.59
C TYR A 1023 -36.75 -16.05 10.91
N LEU A 1024 -36.46 -15.65 12.15
CA LEU A 1024 -35.17 -15.84 12.82
C LEU A 1024 -35.19 -17.25 13.44
N GLN A 1025 -34.25 -18.10 13.04
CA GLN A 1025 -34.19 -19.48 13.53
C GLN A 1025 -33.89 -19.52 15.03
N GLY A 1026 -33.05 -18.61 15.54
CA GLY A 1026 -32.70 -18.50 16.96
C GLY A 1026 -33.93 -18.46 17.86
N ALA A 1027 -34.78 -17.47 17.61
CA ALA A 1027 -36.06 -17.30 18.30
C ALA A 1027 -37.07 -18.45 18.09
N ALA A 1028 -36.85 -19.36 17.14
CA ALA A 1028 -37.70 -20.52 16.86
C ALA A 1028 -37.16 -21.86 17.40
N LEU A 1029 -35.88 -21.96 17.77
CA LEU A 1029 -35.22 -23.21 18.19
C LEU A 1029 -35.72 -23.77 19.54
N SER A 1030 -36.42 -22.98 20.35
CA SER A 1030 -36.98 -23.40 21.65
C SER A 1030 -38.29 -22.65 21.95
N PRO A 1031 -39.40 -23.00 21.26
CA PRO A 1031 -40.65 -22.27 21.36
C PRO A 1031 -41.40 -22.60 22.67
N ASN A 1032 -42.20 -21.63 23.15
CA ASN A 1032 -43.11 -21.83 24.28
C ASN A 1032 -44.15 -22.93 23.97
N THR A 1033 -44.49 -23.71 24.99
CA THR A 1033 -45.50 -24.78 24.86
C THR A 1033 -46.89 -24.19 24.56
N GLY A 1034 -47.47 -24.57 23.42
CA GLY A 1034 -48.70 -24.00 22.88
C GLY A 1034 -48.50 -22.82 21.92
N GLU A 1035 -47.27 -22.38 21.68
CA GLU A 1035 -46.91 -21.31 20.74
C GLU A 1035 -45.95 -21.81 19.63
N GLU A 1036 -45.93 -23.11 19.33
CA GLU A 1036 -44.95 -23.77 18.45
C GLU A 1036 -45.03 -23.38 16.95
N THR A 1037 -45.80 -22.34 16.61
CA THR A 1037 -45.87 -21.72 15.28
C THR A 1037 -45.43 -20.26 15.28
N LEU A 1038 -44.87 -19.77 16.39
CA LEU A 1038 -44.39 -18.39 16.55
C LEU A 1038 -42.91 -18.43 16.99
N MET A 1039 -42.15 -17.42 16.59
CA MET A 1039 -40.90 -17.09 17.26
C MET A 1039 -41.17 -16.69 18.72
N ARG A 1040 -40.18 -16.79 19.59
CA ARG A 1040 -40.21 -16.29 20.97
C ARG A 1040 -39.97 -14.78 21.04
N ASP A 1041 -40.21 -14.17 22.20
CA ASP A 1041 -40.04 -12.73 22.44
C ASP A 1041 -39.38 -12.39 23.79
N ASP A 1042 -38.50 -13.27 24.28
CA ASP A 1042 -37.88 -13.18 25.61
C ASP A 1042 -37.07 -11.88 25.81
N LEU A 1043 -36.38 -11.39 24.76
CA LEU A 1043 -35.69 -10.09 24.77
C LEU A 1043 -36.65 -8.91 24.99
N ARG A 1044 -37.89 -8.99 24.48
CA ARG A 1044 -38.95 -8.00 24.71
C ARG A 1044 -39.54 -8.16 26.12
N VAL A 1045 -39.76 -9.40 26.57
CA VAL A 1045 -40.29 -9.71 27.92
C VAL A 1045 -39.33 -9.26 29.03
N THR A 1046 -38.02 -9.33 28.79
CA THR A 1046 -36.96 -8.87 29.71
C THR A 1046 -36.67 -7.36 29.59
N ASN A 1047 -37.19 -6.68 28.57
CA ASN A 1047 -36.96 -5.26 28.24
C ASN A 1047 -35.50 -4.96 27.84
N LEU A 1048 -34.88 -5.88 27.08
CA LEU A 1048 -33.50 -5.78 26.59
C LEU A 1048 -33.39 -5.26 25.16
N ILE A 1049 -34.46 -5.29 24.36
CA ILE A 1049 -34.46 -4.65 23.03
C ILE A 1049 -34.33 -3.13 23.21
N ALA A 1050 -33.28 -2.54 22.63
CA ALA A 1050 -33.05 -1.11 22.67
C ALA A 1050 -34.12 -0.35 21.85
N THR A 1051 -34.47 0.86 22.28
CA THR A 1051 -35.33 1.79 21.50
C THR A 1051 -34.62 2.39 20.28
N THR A 1052 -33.29 2.27 20.22
CA THR A 1052 -32.49 2.63 19.05
C THR A 1052 -32.05 1.36 18.35
N SER A 1053 -32.12 1.34 17.03
CA SER A 1053 -31.64 0.24 16.20
C SER A 1053 -30.14 -0.04 16.41
N PRO A 1054 -29.71 -1.31 16.37
CA PRO A 1054 -28.29 -1.67 16.34
C PRO A 1054 -27.63 -1.43 14.96
N TYR A 1055 -28.39 -1.06 13.91
CA TYR A 1055 -27.88 -0.85 12.57
C TYR A 1055 -27.56 0.62 12.26
N ALA A 1056 -26.87 0.84 11.15
CA ALA A 1056 -26.18 2.08 10.78
C ALA A 1056 -27.03 3.38 10.78
N ASP A 1057 -28.34 3.31 10.55
CA ASP A 1057 -29.21 4.51 10.56
C ASP A 1057 -29.47 5.07 11.97
N GLY A 1058 -29.29 4.25 13.01
CA GLY A 1058 -29.67 4.58 14.38
C GLY A 1058 -31.15 4.96 14.49
N ALA A 1059 -32.04 4.33 13.72
CA ALA A 1059 -33.47 4.59 13.77
C ALA A 1059 -34.02 4.35 15.19
N THR A 1060 -34.95 5.19 15.63
CA THR A 1060 -35.55 5.10 16.97
C THR A 1060 -37.02 4.74 16.92
N CYS A 1061 -37.47 3.91 17.88
CA CYS A 1061 -38.85 3.53 18.07
C CYS A 1061 -39.35 3.97 19.46
N ASN A 1062 -40.66 4.25 19.59
CA ASN A 1062 -41.24 4.54 20.89
C ASN A 1062 -41.33 3.27 21.75
N THR A 1063 -40.90 3.35 23.02
CA THR A 1063 -41.06 2.30 24.06
C THR A 1063 -42.41 1.57 24.08
N THR A 1064 -43.50 2.23 23.63
CA THR A 1064 -44.83 1.63 23.53
C THR A 1064 -44.93 0.44 22.58
N VAL A 1065 -44.07 0.31 21.56
CA VAL A 1065 -44.13 -0.85 20.63
C VAL A 1065 -43.79 -2.17 21.34
N PHE A 1066 -42.90 -2.13 22.33
CA PHE A 1066 -42.55 -3.31 23.13
C PHE A 1066 -43.64 -3.73 24.13
N ALA A 1067 -44.71 -2.95 24.30
CA ALA A 1067 -45.88 -3.34 25.09
C ALA A 1067 -46.87 -4.26 24.34
N VAL A 1068 -46.68 -4.46 23.03
CA VAL A 1068 -47.50 -5.39 22.22
C VAL A 1068 -47.20 -6.85 22.61
N THR A 1069 -48.22 -7.70 22.58
CA THR A 1069 -48.16 -9.13 22.98
C THR A 1069 -48.94 -10.00 21.98
N GLY A 1070 -48.61 -11.30 21.92
CA GLY A 1070 -49.18 -12.23 20.93
C GLY A 1070 -48.44 -12.19 19.59
N THR A 1071 -49.14 -12.49 18.50
CA THR A 1071 -48.59 -12.57 17.11
C THR A 1071 -47.74 -11.35 16.73
N ASN A 1072 -48.20 -10.17 17.10
CA ASN A 1072 -47.61 -8.89 16.71
C ASN A 1072 -46.57 -8.35 17.72
N ALA A 1073 -46.20 -9.14 18.73
CA ALA A 1073 -45.13 -8.74 19.65
C ALA A 1073 -43.79 -8.68 18.92
N ILE A 1074 -42.96 -7.69 19.25
CA ILE A 1074 -41.63 -7.53 18.64
C ILE A 1074 -40.68 -8.60 19.16
N VAL A 1075 -39.91 -9.22 18.25
CA VAL A 1075 -38.83 -10.17 18.56
C VAL A 1075 -37.49 -9.44 18.62
N ASP A 1076 -37.17 -8.66 17.59
CA ASP A 1076 -35.90 -7.94 17.45
C ASP A 1076 -35.94 -6.88 16.32
N TRP A 1077 -34.82 -6.17 16.15
CA TRP A 1077 -34.52 -5.33 14.99
C TRP A 1077 -33.94 -6.13 13.82
N VAL A 1078 -34.34 -5.81 12.58
CA VAL A 1078 -33.75 -6.31 11.31
C VAL A 1078 -33.36 -5.15 10.39
N TRP A 1079 -32.39 -5.38 9.51
CA TRP A 1079 -31.97 -4.42 8.48
C TRP A 1079 -32.54 -4.82 7.12
N VAL A 1080 -33.10 -3.87 6.37
CA VAL A 1080 -33.77 -4.13 5.09
C VAL A 1080 -33.18 -3.25 3.99
N GLU A 1081 -32.64 -3.88 2.94
CA GLU A 1081 -32.02 -3.20 1.79
C GLU A 1081 -32.87 -3.37 0.52
N LEU A 1082 -32.92 -2.34 -0.30
CA LEU A 1082 -33.30 -2.40 -1.72
C LEU A 1082 -32.03 -2.31 -2.57
N ARG A 1083 -31.86 -3.23 -3.51
CA ARG A 1083 -30.73 -3.23 -4.46
C ARG A 1083 -31.17 -3.15 -5.92
N ASP A 1084 -30.29 -2.58 -6.75
CA ASP A 1084 -30.58 -2.22 -8.14
C ASP A 1084 -31.01 -3.41 -9.00
N ALA A 1085 -31.88 -3.13 -9.98
CA ALA A 1085 -32.42 -4.13 -10.89
C ALA A 1085 -31.36 -4.86 -11.74
N THR A 1086 -30.24 -4.19 -11.99
CA THR A 1086 -29.17 -4.61 -12.92
C THR A 1086 -27.91 -5.07 -12.19
N THR A 1087 -27.60 -4.49 -11.03
CA THR A 1087 -26.46 -4.87 -10.17
C THR A 1087 -26.94 -5.26 -8.77
N ASN A 1088 -27.01 -6.57 -8.50
CA ASN A 1088 -27.46 -7.13 -7.23
C ASN A 1088 -26.50 -6.88 -6.04
N THR A 1089 -25.34 -6.28 -6.25
CA THR A 1089 -24.46 -5.75 -5.19
C THR A 1089 -24.74 -4.29 -4.82
N THR A 1090 -25.43 -3.52 -5.68
CA THR A 1090 -25.60 -2.07 -5.47
C THR A 1090 -26.82 -1.77 -4.61
N ILE A 1091 -26.60 -1.40 -3.34
CA ILE A 1091 -27.65 -0.87 -2.46
C ILE A 1091 -28.10 0.51 -2.97
N VAL A 1092 -29.42 0.64 -3.19
CA VAL A 1092 -30.09 1.87 -3.66
C VAL A 1092 -30.78 2.60 -2.50
N ASP A 1093 -31.25 1.85 -1.50
CA ASP A 1093 -31.83 2.37 -0.26
C ASP A 1093 -31.81 1.30 0.84
N SER A 1094 -31.85 1.70 2.11
CA SER A 1094 -31.81 0.76 3.24
C SER A 1094 -32.35 1.40 4.52
N GLN A 1095 -33.07 0.63 5.35
CA GLN A 1095 -33.61 1.10 6.63
C GLN A 1095 -33.69 -0.02 7.69
N SER A 1096 -33.63 0.38 8.96
CA SER A 1096 -33.97 -0.47 10.09
C SER A 1096 -35.48 -0.73 10.20
N ALA A 1097 -35.84 -1.94 10.60
CA ALA A 1097 -37.21 -2.39 10.80
C ALA A 1097 -37.32 -3.31 12.03
N LEU A 1098 -38.54 -3.56 12.49
CA LEU A 1098 -38.84 -4.47 13.59
C LEU A 1098 -39.48 -5.76 13.05
N VAL A 1099 -39.09 -6.93 13.56
CA VAL A 1099 -39.73 -8.22 13.21
C VAL A 1099 -40.67 -8.69 14.32
N GLN A 1100 -41.89 -9.09 13.94
CA GLN A 1100 -42.93 -9.59 14.85
C GLN A 1100 -42.87 -11.12 15.02
N ARG A 1101 -43.46 -11.65 16.11
CA ARG A 1101 -43.42 -13.09 16.46
C ARG A 1101 -43.97 -14.04 15.40
N ASP A 1102 -44.90 -13.60 14.56
CA ASP A 1102 -45.41 -14.41 13.45
C ASP A 1102 -44.60 -14.28 12.14
N GLY A 1103 -43.57 -13.43 12.14
CA GLY A 1103 -42.62 -13.19 11.06
C GLY A 1103 -42.83 -11.93 10.22
N ASP A 1104 -43.92 -11.17 10.41
CA ASP A 1104 -44.12 -9.90 9.68
C ASP A 1104 -43.04 -8.86 10.07
N VAL A 1105 -42.43 -8.22 9.07
CA VAL A 1105 -41.48 -7.12 9.25
C VAL A 1105 -42.19 -5.78 9.02
N VAL A 1106 -42.05 -4.88 9.99
CA VAL A 1106 -42.80 -3.61 10.12
C VAL A 1106 -41.88 -2.44 10.46
N GLY A 1107 -42.36 -1.22 10.24
CA GLY A 1107 -41.63 0.01 10.59
C GLY A 1107 -41.46 0.24 12.09
N VAL A 1108 -40.79 1.34 12.45
CA VAL A 1108 -40.49 1.70 13.86
C VAL A 1108 -41.72 1.99 14.73
N ASP A 1109 -42.90 2.16 14.12
CA ASP A 1109 -44.19 2.23 14.83
C ASP A 1109 -44.70 0.85 15.28
N GLY A 1110 -44.05 -0.24 14.84
CA GLY A 1110 -44.42 -1.63 15.11
C GLY A 1110 -45.69 -2.10 14.38
N ILE A 1111 -46.18 -1.38 13.37
CA ILE A 1111 -47.47 -1.66 12.69
C ILE A 1111 -47.40 -1.44 11.17
N SER A 1112 -46.70 -0.42 10.72
CA SER A 1112 -46.64 0.01 9.31
C SER A 1112 -45.86 -0.96 8.40
N SER A 1113 -46.22 -0.98 7.12
CA SER A 1113 -45.36 -1.54 6.06
C SER A 1113 -44.18 -0.58 5.80
N LEU A 1114 -43.02 -1.12 5.44
CA LEU A 1114 -41.83 -0.32 5.16
C LEU A 1114 -42.04 0.54 3.91
N VAL A 1115 -41.58 1.79 3.98
CA VAL A 1115 -41.67 2.77 2.89
C VAL A 1115 -40.26 3.20 2.51
N PHE A 1116 -39.90 3.06 1.23
CA PHE A 1116 -38.65 3.56 0.67
C PHE A 1116 -38.95 4.69 -0.32
N ASN A 1117 -38.24 5.81 -0.20
CA ASN A 1117 -38.51 7.02 -0.99
C ASN A 1117 -37.75 6.98 -2.33
N LYS A 1118 -38.03 5.96 -3.15
CA LYS A 1118 -37.35 5.64 -4.41
C LYS A 1118 -38.35 5.40 -5.55
N THR A 1119 -37.82 5.39 -6.78
CA THR A 1119 -38.59 5.27 -8.02
C THR A 1119 -39.36 3.95 -8.13
N ILE A 1120 -40.59 4.01 -8.63
CA ILE A 1120 -41.38 2.82 -9.00
C ILE A 1120 -40.58 1.98 -10.02
N GLY A 1121 -40.27 0.73 -9.68
CA GLY A 1121 -39.26 -0.06 -10.37
C GLY A 1121 -39.23 -1.54 -9.96
N ASN A 1122 -38.12 -2.22 -10.25
CA ASN A 1122 -37.88 -3.59 -9.79
C ASN A 1122 -36.60 -3.63 -8.96
N TYR A 1123 -36.60 -4.32 -7.82
CA TYR A 1123 -35.49 -4.32 -6.87
C TYR A 1123 -35.23 -5.73 -6.32
N TYR A 1124 -33.98 -6.05 -6.00
CA TYR A 1124 -33.72 -7.17 -5.10
C TYR A 1124 -33.95 -6.69 -3.66
N ILE A 1125 -34.55 -7.53 -2.83
CA ILE A 1125 -34.82 -7.24 -1.42
C ILE A 1125 -33.87 -8.08 -0.58
N VAL A 1126 -33.18 -7.45 0.37
CA VAL A 1126 -32.28 -8.13 1.32
C VAL A 1126 -32.78 -7.91 2.75
N ILE A 1127 -32.69 -8.95 3.58
CA ILE A 1127 -32.91 -8.89 5.02
C ILE A 1127 -31.64 -9.39 5.71
N LYS A 1128 -31.04 -8.56 6.57
CA LYS A 1128 -29.90 -8.90 7.43
C LYS A 1128 -30.31 -8.81 8.90
N HIS A 1129 -29.64 -9.57 9.77
CA HIS A 1129 -29.89 -9.56 11.21
C HIS A 1129 -28.59 -9.80 11.99
N ARG A 1130 -28.44 -9.11 13.14
CA ARG A 1130 -27.22 -9.05 13.96
C ARG A 1130 -26.56 -10.37 14.39
N ASN A 1131 -27.23 -11.52 14.29
CA ASN A 1131 -26.60 -12.83 14.51
C ASN A 1131 -27.14 -13.97 13.64
N HIS A 1132 -27.73 -13.63 12.48
CA HIS A 1132 -28.19 -14.61 11.49
C HIS A 1132 -27.65 -14.25 10.10
N LEU A 1133 -27.31 -15.28 9.32
CA LEU A 1133 -26.93 -15.10 7.91
C LEU A 1133 -28.07 -14.43 7.13
N GLY A 1134 -27.75 -13.32 6.46
CA GLY A 1134 -28.62 -12.54 5.62
C GLY A 1134 -29.15 -13.30 4.40
N ILE A 1135 -30.29 -12.82 3.89
CA ILE A 1135 -30.98 -13.42 2.75
C ILE A 1135 -31.43 -12.36 1.74
N MET A 1136 -31.21 -12.65 0.45
CA MET A 1136 -31.67 -11.84 -0.68
C MET A 1136 -32.70 -12.61 -1.52
N THR A 1137 -33.61 -11.92 -2.19
CA THR A 1137 -34.45 -12.49 -3.27
C THR A 1137 -33.64 -12.89 -4.51
N ASN A 1138 -33.78 -14.10 -5.05
CA ASN A 1138 -33.07 -14.57 -6.26
C ASN A 1138 -33.41 -13.77 -7.53
N ASN A 1139 -34.61 -13.17 -7.58
CA ASN A 1139 -35.11 -12.40 -8.72
C ASN A 1139 -35.62 -11.07 -8.19
N THR A 1140 -35.58 -10.03 -9.02
CA THR A 1140 -36.13 -8.72 -8.65
C THR A 1140 -37.65 -8.79 -8.44
N ILE A 1141 -38.11 -8.08 -7.42
CA ILE A 1141 -39.53 -7.88 -7.11
C ILE A 1141 -39.95 -6.53 -7.69
N SER A 1142 -41.10 -6.48 -8.36
CA SER A 1142 -41.66 -5.22 -8.87
C SER A 1142 -42.35 -4.46 -7.75
N LEU A 1143 -41.86 -3.25 -7.44
CA LEU A 1143 -42.31 -2.43 -6.30
C LEU A 1143 -43.03 -1.17 -6.78
N SER A 1144 -43.94 -0.67 -5.94
CA SER A 1144 -44.71 0.56 -6.19
C SER A 1144 -45.27 1.15 -4.89
N GLY A 1145 -45.97 2.27 -4.96
CA GLY A 1145 -46.73 2.87 -3.85
C GLY A 1145 -47.95 2.06 -3.39
N THR A 1146 -47.92 0.74 -3.52
CA THR A 1146 -48.92 -0.22 -3.06
C THR A 1146 -48.19 -1.39 -2.41
N THR A 1147 -48.58 -1.72 -1.17
CA THR A 1147 -47.90 -2.72 -0.34
C THR A 1147 -47.68 -4.04 -1.06
N THR A 1148 -46.41 -4.36 -1.27
CA THR A 1148 -45.96 -5.60 -1.92
C THR A 1148 -45.41 -6.55 -0.87
N VAL A 1149 -46.05 -7.71 -0.71
CA VAL A 1149 -45.65 -8.73 0.28
C VAL A 1149 -44.50 -9.56 -0.27
N VAL A 1150 -43.42 -9.70 0.51
CA VAL A 1150 -42.20 -10.44 0.14
C VAL A 1150 -41.93 -11.52 1.20
N ASP A 1151 -42.59 -12.67 1.03
CA ASP A 1151 -42.58 -13.76 2.00
C ASP A 1151 -41.43 -14.74 1.75
N PHE A 1152 -40.41 -14.67 2.60
CA PHE A 1152 -39.27 -15.58 2.59
C PHE A 1152 -39.52 -16.87 3.38
N THR A 1153 -40.65 -17.01 4.08
CA THR A 1153 -40.89 -18.10 5.05
C THR A 1153 -41.34 -19.41 4.41
N VAL A 1154 -41.75 -19.39 3.13
CA VAL A 1154 -42.45 -20.52 2.49
C VAL A 1154 -41.48 -21.60 2.00
N ALA A 1155 -41.32 -22.69 2.76
CA ALA A 1155 -40.38 -23.77 2.45
C ALA A 1155 -40.58 -24.44 1.07
N ASN A 1156 -41.79 -24.40 0.52
CA ASN A 1156 -42.12 -24.97 -0.80
C ASN A 1156 -41.96 -23.97 -1.97
N ASN A 1157 -41.62 -22.72 -1.67
CA ASN A 1157 -41.45 -21.63 -2.63
C ASN A 1157 -40.39 -20.65 -2.07
N GLN A 1158 -39.18 -21.16 -1.81
CA GLN A 1158 -38.06 -20.31 -1.41
C GLN A 1158 -37.75 -19.33 -2.55
N ILE A 1159 -37.82 -18.03 -2.23
CA ILE A 1159 -37.55 -16.95 -3.18
C ILE A 1159 -36.08 -16.50 -3.12
N THR A 1160 -35.22 -17.18 -2.36
CA THR A 1160 -33.89 -16.69 -1.99
C THR A 1160 -32.78 -16.99 -3.01
N PHE A 1161 -31.81 -16.08 -3.08
CA PHE A 1161 -30.55 -16.21 -3.83
C PHE A 1161 -29.65 -17.30 -3.21
N GLY A 1162 -28.71 -17.83 -4.01
CA GLY A 1162 -27.78 -18.88 -3.59
C GLY A 1162 -28.43 -20.26 -3.48
N SER A 1163 -27.92 -21.12 -2.59
CA SER A 1163 -28.44 -22.47 -2.39
C SER A 1163 -28.32 -22.93 -0.94
N ASN A 1164 -29.47 -23.28 -0.33
CA ASN A 1164 -29.60 -23.55 1.11
C ASN A 1164 -29.33 -22.31 2.00
N SER A 1165 -29.55 -21.09 1.48
CA SER A 1165 -29.45 -19.81 2.21
C SER A 1165 -30.36 -19.70 3.45
N GLN A 1166 -31.23 -20.68 3.66
CA GLN A 1166 -32.20 -20.74 4.75
C GLN A 1166 -32.34 -22.18 5.24
N THR A 1167 -32.85 -22.33 6.45
CA THR A 1167 -32.95 -23.60 7.16
C THR A 1167 -34.39 -24.03 7.44
N THR A 1168 -34.61 -25.34 7.46
CA THR A 1168 -35.80 -25.99 8.06
C THR A 1168 -35.49 -26.57 9.45
N PHE A 1169 -34.25 -26.51 9.93
CA PHE A 1169 -33.87 -27.08 11.22
C PHE A 1169 -34.42 -26.23 12.37
N GLY A 1170 -35.19 -26.86 13.26
CA GLY A 1170 -35.90 -26.17 14.34
C GLY A 1170 -37.22 -25.49 13.93
N MET A 1171 -37.55 -25.43 12.64
CA MET A 1171 -38.66 -24.60 12.15
C MET A 1171 -40.03 -25.32 12.17
N PRO A 1172 -41.15 -24.57 12.26
CA PRO A 1172 -42.49 -25.11 12.07
C PRO A 1172 -42.68 -25.79 10.71
N SER A 1173 -43.62 -26.74 10.62
CA SER A 1173 -43.78 -27.56 9.41
C SER A 1173 -44.22 -26.72 8.20
N GLY A 1174 -43.35 -26.63 7.19
CA GLY A 1174 -43.56 -25.83 5.98
C GLY A 1174 -42.95 -24.42 6.04
N VAL A 1175 -42.30 -24.06 7.15
CA VAL A 1175 -41.58 -22.78 7.35
C VAL A 1175 -40.08 -22.97 7.15
N VAL A 1176 -39.42 -21.93 6.63
CA VAL A 1176 -37.95 -21.76 6.61
C VAL A 1176 -37.54 -20.45 7.29
N ALA A 1177 -36.32 -20.40 7.79
CA ALA A 1177 -35.74 -19.26 8.48
C ALA A 1177 -34.32 -18.91 7.99
N MET A 1178 -33.85 -17.71 8.34
CA MET A 1178 -32.44 -17.33 8.27
C MET A 1178 -31.61 -18.23 9.19
N TRP A 1179 -30.36 -18.57 8.83
CA TRP A 1179 -29.50 -19.41 9.68
C TRP A 1179 -28.99 -18.64 10.89
N ALA A 1180 -29.25 -19.13 12.10
CA ALA A 1180 -28.72 -18.54 13.33
C ALA A 1180 -27.25 -18.93 13.59
N GLY A 1181 -26.50 -18.03 14.23
CA GLY A 1181 -25.24 -18.36 14.87
C GLY A 1181 -23.98 -17.87 14.16
N ASN A 1182 -24.08 -16.90 13.24
CA ASN A 1182 -22.97 -16.02 12.86
C ASN A 1182 -22.86 -15.00 14.01
N VAL A 1183 -21.90 -15.18 14.90
CA VAL A 1183 -21.78 -14.38 16.14
C VAL A 1183 -20.46 -13.62 16.24
N ASN A 1184 -19.56 -13.84 15.28
CA ASN A 1184 -18.32 -13.11 15.08
C ASN A 1184 -18.47 -11.97 14.04
N GLY A 1185 -19.48 -12.03 13.15
CA GLY A 1185 -19.67 -11.09 12.04
C GLY A 1185 -18.87 -11.41 10.78
N ASP A 1186 -18.40 -12.65 10.56
CA ASP A 1186 -17.57 -13.04 9.39
C ASP A 1186 -18.36 -13.64 8.21
N ASP A 1187 -19.68 -13.44 8.20
CA ASP A 1187 -20.65 -13.95 7.22
C ASP A 1187 -20.60 -15.48 6.99
N ILE A 1188 -20.12 -16.20 8.00
CA ILE A 1188 -20.05 -17.65 8.04
C ILE A 1188 -20.70 -18.15 9.36
N VAL A 1189 -21.15 -19.41 9.36
CA VAL A 1189 -21.41 -20.19 10.58
C VAL A 1189 -20.51 -21.42 10.57
N GLN A 1190 -19.57 -21.51 11.51
CA GLN A 1190 -18.60 -22.60 11.64
C GLN A 1190 -18.34 -22.95 13.11
N TYR A 1191 -18.51 -24.23 13.48
CA TYR A 1191 -18.26 -24.68 14.86
C TYR A 1191 -16.76 -24.89 15.18
N SER A 1192 -15.94 -25.24 14.19
CA SER A 1192 -14.49 -25.45 14.36
C SER A 1192 -13.77 -25.24 13.03
N GLY A 1193 -12.63 -24.56 12.98
CA GLY A 1193 -11.92 -24.33 11.73
C GLY A 1193 -11.00 -23.11 11.78
N THR A 1194 -11.08 -22.24 10.79
CA THR A 1194 -10.24 -21.04 10.63
C THR A 1194 -10.74 -19.87 11.48
N THR A 1195 -12.04 -19.59 11.44
CA THR A 1195 -12.70 -18.45 12.10
C THR A 1195 -13.96 -18.87 12.86
N PRO A 1196 -13.96 -19.97 13.64
CA PRO A 1196 -15.18 -20.52 14.21
C PRO A 1196 -15.85 -19.61 15.26
N ASP A 1197 -17.19 -19.62 15.24
CA ASP A 1197 -18.09 -18.90 16.15
C ASP A 1197 -17.98 -19.33 17.61
N ALA A 1198 -17.86 -20.64 17.86
CA ALA A 1198 -17.99 -21.16 19.23
C ALA A 1198 -16.92 -20.58 20.21
N PRO A 1199 -15.67 -20.32 19.79
CA PRO A 1199 -14.70 -19.52 20.55
C PRO A 1199 -15.04 -18.04 20.79
N SER A 1200 -15.82 -17.35 19.95
CA SER A 1200 -16.19 -15.94 20.25
C SER A 1200 -17.18 -15.89 21.43
N VAL A 1201 -18.16 -16.81 21.45
CA VAL A 1201 -19.07 -17.04 22.60
C VAL A 1201 -18.28 -17.33 23.88
N LEU A 1202 -17.15 -18.06 23.80
CA LEU A 1202 -16.26 -18.25 24.94
C LEU A 1202 -15.58 -16.94 25.38
N SER A 1203 -15.03 -16.19 24.42
CA SER A 1203 -14.34 -14.92 24.68
C SER A 1203 -15.26 -13.94 25.41
N GLU A 1204 -16.46 -13.74 24.89
CA GLU A 1204 -17.49 -12.86 25.45
C GLU A 1204 -17.87 -13.27 26.89
N VAL A 1205 -18.21 -14.55 27.10
CA VAL A 1205 -18.57 -15.08 28.41
C VAL A 1205 -17.42 -14.97 29.42
N LEU A 1206 -16.16 -15.10 28.99
CA LEU A 1206 -14.99 -14.95 29.87
C LEU A 1206 -14.62 -13.50 30.18
N ASN A 1207 -14.86 -12.56 29.26
CA ASN A 1207 -14.54 -11.14 29.41
C ASN A 1207 -15.66 -10.33 30.10
N ALA A 1208 -16.87 -10.89 30.18
CA ALA A 1208 -18.01 -10.30 30.89
C ALA A 1208 -17.63 -9.78 32.29
N SER A 1209 -17.94 -8.51 32.58
CA SER A 1209 -17.49 -7.80 33.79
C SER A 1209 -17.92 -8.44 35.12
N GLY A 1210 -19.01 -9.21 35.12
CA GLY A 1210 -19.47 -10.00 36.26
C GLY A 1210 -18.75 -11.36 36.45
N ASN A 1211 -17.99 -11.83 35.47
CA ASN A 1211 -17.29 -13.12 35.48
C ASN A 1211 -15.85 -13.05 36.00
N PHE A 1212 -15.64 -12.39 37.15
CA PHE A 1212 -14.33 -12.17 37.79
C PHE A 1212 -13.57 -13.44 38.24
N LEU A 1213 -14.05 -14.64 37.88
CA LEU A 1213 -13.40 -15.93 38.08
C LEU A 1213 -13.19 -16.70 36.76
N ASN A 1214 -13.49 -16.07 35.62
CA ASN A 1214 -13.30 -16.58 34.25
C ASN A 1214 -13.91 -17.98 34.07
N PHE A 1215 -15.16 -18.16 34.53
CA PHE A 1215 -15.87 -19.44 34.39
C PHE A 1215 -16.54 -19.56 33.01
N PRO A 1216 -16.29 -20.63 32.23
CA PRO A 1216 -17.00 -20.90 30.97
C PRO A 1216 -18.46 -21.36 31.17
N THR A 1217 -18.89 -21.44 32.43
CA THR A 1217 -20.28 -21.67 32.86
C THR A 1217 -20.91 -20.45 33.54
N TYR A 1218 -20.33 -19.27 33.34
CA TYR A 1218 -21.03 -18.02 33.60
C TYR A 1218 -22.23 -17.91 32.65
N LEU A 1219 -23.19 -17.07 33.01
CA LEU A 1219 -24.40 -16.77 32.24
C LEU A 1219 -24.45 -15.26 32.11
N LEU A 1220 -24.41 -14.78 30.88
CA LEU A 1220 -24.39 -13.35 30.56
C LEU A 1220 -25.81 -12.92 30.17
N ASP A 1221 -26.54 -12.36 31.14
CA ASP A 1221 -27.84 -11.73 30.89
C ASP A 1221 -27.65 -10.48 30.01
N GLY A 1222 -28.28 -10.38 28.83
CA GLY A 1222 -28.20 -9.16 28.02
C GLY A 1222 -28.66 -9.26 26.56
N TYR A 1223 -28.69 -8.10 25.89
CA TYR A 1223 -28.91 -7.98 24.44
C TYR A 1223 -27.59 -8.20 23.70
N ASN A 1224 -27.17 -9.46 23.57
CA ASN A 1224 -25.88 -9.82 22.98
C ASN A 1224 -26.05 -10.41 21.56
N ALA A 1225 -25.08 -10.23 20.67
CA ALA A 1225 -25.03 -10.96 19.40
C ALA A 1225 -24.78 -12.46 19.63
N HIS A 1226 -24.04 -12.82 20.68
CA HIS A 1226 -23.73 -14.20 21.04
C HIS A 1226 -24.90 -15.01 21.67
N ASP A 1227 -26.08 -14.39 21.88
CA ASP A 1227 -27.33 -15.08 22.26
C ASP A 1227 -28.02 -15.68 21.02
N ILE A 1228 -27.71 -16.95 20.74
CA ILE A 1228 -28.07 -17.61 19.47
C ILE A 1228 -29.51 -18.11 19.48
N ASN A 1229 -30.05 -18.50 20.64
CA ASN A 1229 -31.44 -18.96 20.77
C ASN A 1229 -32.41 -17.83 21.19
N MET A 1230 -31.90 -16.60 21.30
CA MET A 1230 -32.61 -15.36 21.62
C MET A 1230 -33.38 -15.46 22.95
N ASP A 1231 -32.74 -16.08 23.96
CA ASP A 1231 -33.34 -16.35 25.28
C ASP A 1231 -32.95 -15.36 26.40
N SER A 1232 -32.16 -14.33 26.04
CA SER A 1232 -31.51 -13.33 26.89
C SER A 1232 -30.26 -13.77 27.65
N ASN A 1233 -29.78 -15.01 27.49
CA ASN A 1233 -28.76 -15.59 28.38
C ASN A 1233 -27.59 -16.25 27.62
N THR A 1234 -26.61 -15.47 27.16
CA THR A 1234 -25.42 -16.04 26.49
C THR A 1234 -24.62 -16.95 27.45
N GLN A 1235 -24.36 -18.19 27.02
CA GLN A 1235 -23.59 -19.17 27.80
C GLN A 1235 -22.79 -20.13 26.91
N TYR A 1236 -21.48 -20.23 27.15
CA TYR A 1236 -20.61 -21.14 26.39
C TYR A 1236 -20.83 -22.63 26.75
N THR A 1237 -20.91 -22.95 28.05
CA THR A 1237 -21.22 -24.30 28.57
C THR A 1237 -22.10 -24.22 29.82
N GLY A 1238 -23.02 -25.16 30.04
CA GLY A 1238 -23.78 -25.20 31.31
C GLY A 1238 -25.17 -25.83 31.19
N THR A 1239 -26.17 -25.11 31.66
CA THR A 1239 -27.59 -25.51 31.67
C THR A 1239 -28.32 -25.18 30.38
N THR A 1240 -27.96 -24.06 29.75
CA THR A 1240 -28.60 -23.49 28.55
C THR A 1240 -27.54 -22.89 27.62
N PRO A 1241 -26.54 -23.67 27.14
CA PRO A 1241 -25.47 -23.11 26.32
C PRO A 1241 -25.88 -22.90 24.85
N ASP A 1242 -25.33 -21.85 24.23
CA ASP A 1242 -25.53 -21.49 22.82
C ASP A 1242 -24.76 -22.38 21.84
N THR A 1243 -23.54 -22.76 22.21
CA THR A 1243 -22.59 -23.42 21.30
C THR A 1243 -23.07 -24.73 20.64
N PRO A 1244 -23.98 -25.54 21.24
CA PRO A 1244 -24.58 -26.67 20.55
C PRO A 1244 -25.48 -26.29 19.37
N PHE A 1245 -26.03 -25.06 19.29
CA PHE A 1245 -26.86 -24.63 18.15
C PHE A 1245 -26.01 -24.40 16.90
N ILE A 1246 -24.83 -23.76 17.04
CA ILE A 1246 -23.83 -23.64 15.96
C ILE A 1246 -23.49 -25.04 15.41
N LEU A 1247 -23.16 -26.00 16.29
CA LEU A 1247 -22.84 -27.37 15.88
C LEU A 1247 -24.02 -28.06 15.20
N GLN A 1248 -25.24 -27.90 15.73
CA GLN A 1248 -26.44 -28.49 15.14
C GLN A 1248 -26.74 -27.91 13.75
N ASN A 1249 -26.58 -26.60 13.55
CA ASN A 1249 -26.76 -25.96 12.26
C ASN A 1249 -25.73 -26.46 11.25
N VAL A 1250 -24.44 -26.44 11.60
CA VAL A 1250 -23.34 -26.95 10.77
C VAL A 1250 -23.58 -28.42 10.36
N LEU A 1251 -24.06 -29.27 11.28
CA LEU A 1251 -24.35 -30.68 11.00
C LEU A 1251 -25.70 -30.92 10.27
N ALA A 1252 -26.68 -30.02 10.40
CA ALA A 1252 -27.97 -30.12 9.72
C ALA A 1252 -27.96 -29.52 8.30
N HIS A 1253 -26.93 -28.74 7.94
CA HIS A 1253 -26.82 -28.11 6.63
C HIS A 1253 -26.84 -29.16 5.49
N PRO A 1254 -27.72 -29.05 4.48
CA PRO A 1254 -27.87 -30.06 3.42
C PRO A 1254 -26.58 -30.34 2.60
N GLY A 1255 -25.67 -29.36 2.52
CA GLY A 1255 -24.36 -29.52 1.89
C GLY A 1255 -23.35 -30.33 2.72
N ASN A 1256 -23.55 -30.50 4.03
CA ASN A 1256 -22.63 -31.20 4.92
C ASN A 1256 -22.92 -32.71 5.00
N PHE A 1257 -23.03 -33.39 3.86
CA PHE A 1257 -23.40 -34.81 3.77
C PHE A 1257 -22.40 -35.79 4.42
N LEU A 1258 -21.27 -35.30 4.96
CA LEU A 1258 -20.28 -36.07 5.73
C LEU A 1258 -20.27 -35.74 7.24
N ASN A 1259 -21.14 -34.83 7.70
CA ASN A 1259 -21.26 -34.41 9.10
C ASN A 1259 -19.94 -33.89 9.70
N PHE A 1260 -19.19 -33.07 8.95
CA PHE A 1260 -17.97 -32.44 9.44
C PHE A 1260 -18.30 -31.22 10.31
N SER A 1261 -17.73 -31.15 11.52
CA SER A 1261 -17.83 -29.96 12.39
C SER A 1261 -17.05 -28.75 11.86
N THR A 1262 -16.28 -28.94 10.78
CA THR A 1262 -15.49 -27.90 10.09
C THR A 1262 -16.14 -27.37 8.82
N TYR A 1263 -17.34 -27.85 8.49
CA TYR A 1263 -18.13 -27.31 7.38
C TYR A 1263 -18.54 -25.85 7.70
N GLN A 1264 -18.47 -24.98 6.70
CA GLN A 1264 -18.87 -23.59 6.77
C GLN A 1264 -20.23 -23.42 6.10
N ILE A 1265 -21.22 -22.86 6.81
CA ILE A 1265 -22.41 -22.31 6.16
C ILE A 1265 -22.07 -20.86 5.85
N GLN A 1266 -21.80 -20.54 4.59
CA GLN A 1266 -21.52 -19.16 4.17
C GLN A 1266 -22.85 -18.43 3.90
N GLU A 1267 -22.91 -17.13 4.19
CA GLU A 1267 -24.00 -16.27 3.75
C GLU A 1267 -24.20 -16.37 2.23
N GLN A 1268 -25.41 -16.09 1.76
CA GLN A 1268 -25.77 -16.21 0.35
C GLN A 1268 -26.24 -14.86 -0.19
N LEU A 1269 -25.32 -13.89 -0.16
CA LEU A 1269 -25.45 -12.59 -0.83
C LEU A 1269 -24.40 -12.48 -1.97
N PRO A 1270 -24.61 -11.62 -2.98
CA PRO A 1270 -23.73 -11.53 -4.16
C PRO A 1270 -22.33 -10.95 -3.94
N GLU A 1271 -22.07 -10.37 -2.77
CA GLU A 1271 -20.78 -9.80 -2.35
C GLU A 1271 -19.79 -10.83 -1.76
N ASN A 1272 -20.24 -12.07 -1.50
CA ASN A 1272 -19.54 -13.10 -0.71
C ASN A 1272 -19.14 -14.35 -1.54
#